data_AF-A0A1G6VMA9-F1
#
_entry.id   AF-A0A1G6VMA9-F1
#
_cell.length_a   1.000
_cell.length_b   1.000
_cell.length_c   1.000
_cell.angle_alpha   90.00
_cell.angle_beta   90.00
_cell.angle_gamma   90.00
#
_symmetry.space_group_name_H-M   'P 1'
#
loop_
_entity.id
_entity.type
_entity.pdbx_description
1 polymer ?
#
loop_
_entity_poly.entity_id
_entity_poly.type
_entity_poly.pdbx_seq_one_letter_code
_entity_poly.pdbx_strand_id
1 'polypeptide(L)'
;MSLHTSTDARLLARVFLALWLLALAPGIADAQPLAEDQAKFLGAAFSAPQREGFAQYWNKLSPENAGKWGEVEAVRDVMDWTALDEAYRYAREHGMPFQFHVLVWGNQQPEWIRHLPIDEQRAEIEQWFAAVAERYPDIEIVEVVNEPLHDPPCSDDVDGGNYCEALGGAGKTGWDWIIESFRLARQHFPHAQLLLNDYSITNSPDNSRRYREIVDLLQTRGLIDAVGVQGHAFSTSCETPVEVHRAALDLLGASGLPLYVTELDIDGYTDADQLAHYQRIFPLFWEHPSVAGITLWGFRPGLWRQEQRAYLIDEENRERPALRWLRDYVAGAATPAAPPCPAPASVLDRPITGALALIESGRPLPLLIDPEDAEAVQRAGAAVRKDLQSLAGSEPAADAAHAIIAGTLGLSPRIDRLAAAGKLEVNDLLGRWEAYSLQVVYQPEDGIERALVIVGADRRGTVFGLYELVRRLGVSPWTFWADVPIPRRAQAWVSPGRLLDAPAVRYRGIFINDEEPALGAWTRATFGGSNHRFYERVFELILRLKGNYLWPAMWGRAFYDDDPENAALADAMGMVIGTSHHEPMMRAHVEWTRYGEGPWDYARNGERLRAFWREGVERLQGREAVLTLGMRGDGDEAMSDHTATDLLQRIVADQRTIIADVTGHAPERTPQVWALYKEVQDYYDAGMRVPDDVTLLFADDNWGNLRRLPTPGATRTGGYGVYYHFDYVGDPRNYKWLNTNQIERSWEQMRLAWTHGVDRLWIVNVGDIKPMELPISVFLDQAWAPDRMDLQALRRYPARWAAEQFGPEHAEEIGEILSRYGQYSARRKPELLDADTYRLLHFNESERVLAEWADLVAQTQRIASTLAPSQRASWYQLVEYPVLALDNLHRLYAAVARNRLYATQGRASANAWAEEARRLFARDGELARVYEQDIAEGKWTGMMSQARIGYTHWQQPERNVLPALATVDVRESGTLGVQVEGDPRGWPQPARRAVLPALDPYTARSRRVEAFNRGAQALHYTTATSQPWLRIHPEAGAIEDVVALSVEVDFAHLPPGEHRGQVVVHGDELTEVTIEVPVQVPSVDGEARGFIEGDGHIVIEAAHFDRATAAAGIAWEVIPNLGRTHAGVTPLPPTTAALQPGGDSARLEYAVHLHTDGEVEVRVHLSPTLDQQGNGGLRYAVSIGDEPPQIVRLQLEPSPGHPHYLAWERAVADNIYIGRSRHRVSAGPQLLKLWRVDSGLVFQRIELWRGEPPASYLGPVESPRR
;
A
#
# COMPACT_ATOMS: atom_id res chain seq x y z
N MET A 1 -29.56 -50.92 33.11
CA MET A 1 -30.33 -51.08 34.37
C MET A 1 -30.94 -49.71 34.67
N SER A 2 -32.23 -49.51 34.43
CA SER A 2 -33.32 -49.64 35.43
C SER A 2 -33.08 -48.79 36.68
N LEU A 3 -33.78 -47.66 36.89
CA LEU A 3 -35.23 -47.45 37.13
C LEU A 3 -35.65 -47.65 38.59
N HIS A 4 -36.01 -46.55 39.25
CA HIS A 4 -37.13 -46.34 40.22
C HIS A 4 -37.37 -44.80 40.25
N THR A 5 -38.52 -44.15 40.04
CA THR A 5 -39.96 -44.30 40.44
C THR A 5 -40.18 -44.24 41.95
N SER A 6 -41.07 -43.43 42.55
CA SER A 6 -42.02 -42.38 42.09
C SER A 6 -42.27 -41.37 43.26
N THR A 7 -43.19 -40.39 43.33
CA THR A 7 -44.44 -40.02 42.58
C THR A 7 -44.75 -38.51 42.75
N ASP A 8 -45.85 -38.02 42.16
CA ASP A 8 -46.69 -36.86 42.59
C ASP A 8 -46.07 -35.48 42.89
N ALA A 9 -45.77 -34.75 41.82
CA ALA A 9 -45.70 -33.27 41.80
C ALA A 9 -46.31 -32.68 40.52
N ARG A 10 -47.55 -33.09 40.16
CA ARG A 10 -48.22 -32.67 38.90
C ARG A 10 -49.64 -32.07 39.07
N LEU A 11 -49.96 -31.50 40.24
CA LEU A 11 -51.27 -30.86 40.50
C LEU A 11 -51.25 -29.32 40.68
N LEU A 12 -50.08 -28.67 40.55
CA LEU A 12 -49.96 -27.20 40.46
C LEU A 12 -49.91 -26.68 39.00
N ALA A 13 -50.02 -27.56 38.01
CA ALA A 13 -49.68 -27.29 36.61
C ALA A 13 -50.88 -27.01 35.67
N ARG A 14 -52.08 -26.69 36.17
CA ARG A 14 -53.30 -26.57 35.33
C ARG A 14 -54.26 -25.40 35.60
N VAL A 15 -53.94 -24.46 36.50
CA VAL A 15 -54.85 -23.30 36.79
C VAL A 15 -54.19 -21.94 36.53
N PHE A 16 -52.87 -21.82 36.63
CA PHE A 16 -52.16 -20.59 36.22
C PHE A 16 -51.90 -20.45 34.71
N LEU A 17 -52.27 -21.45 33.90
CA LEU A 17 -52.21 -21.40 32.43
C LEU A 17 -53.56 -20.97 31.79
N ALA A 18 -54.57 -20.61 32.59
CA ALA A 18 -55.93 -20.35 32.12
C ALA A 18 -56.31 -18.85 32.01
N LEU A 19 -55.38 -17.93 32.29
CA LEU A 19 -55.58 -16.48 32.16
C LEU A 19 -54.67 -15.82 31.12
N TRP A 20 -53.99 -16.63 30.29
CA TRP A 20 -53.21 -16.21 29.12
C TRP A 20 -53.57 -17.01 27.84
N LEU A 21 -54.78 -17.59 27.81
CA LEU A 21 -55.35 -18.33 26.67
C LEU A 21 -56.64 -17.70 26.11
N LEU A 22 -56.84 -16.41 26.39
CA LEU A 22 -57.91 -15.58 25.82
C LEU A 22 -57.41 -14.16 25.46
N ALA A 23 -56.11 -14.05 25.16
CA ALA A 23 -55.54 -12.91 24.46
C ALA A 23 -55.22 -13.35 23.03
N LEU A 24 -56.18 -13.12 22.14
CA LEU A 24 -56.04 -12.94 20.69
C LEU A 24 -55.01 -13.85 20.01
N ALA A 25 -55.52 -14.86 19.29
CA ALA A 25 -55.00 -15.01 17.94
C ALA A 25 -55.23 -13.66 17.23
N PRO A 26 -54.20 -12.95 16.73
CA PRO A 26 -54.45 -12.07 15.61
C PRO A 26 -55.01 -12.99 14.51
N GLY A 27 -56.21 -12.69 14.02
CA GLY A 27 -56.67 -13.32 12.80
C GLY A 27 -55.63 -13.04 11.70
N ILE A 28 -55.48 -13.97 10.76
CA ILE A 28 -54.65 -13.77 9.56
C ILE A 28 -55.45 -12.90 8.58
N ALA A 29 -55.82 -11.72 9.05
CA ALA A 29 -56.64 -10.70 8.44
C ALA A 29 -56.03 -9.36 8.89
N ASP A 30 -55.78 -8.47 7.92
CA ASP A 30 -55.03 -7.20 8.07
C ASP A 30 -53.51 -7.33 8.25
N ALA A 31 -52.88 -8.30 7.56
CA ALA A 31 -51.47 -8.16 7.16
C ALA A 31 -51.43 -7.32 5.86
N GLN A 32 -51.01 -6.05 5.98
CA GLN A 32 -50.78 -5.20 4.80
C GLN A 32 -49.56 -5.68 3.99
N PRO A 33 -49.54 -5.51 2.66
CA PRO A 33 -48.36 -5.74 1.82
C PRO A 33 -47.10 -5.03 2.34
N LEU A 34 -45.93 -5.59 2.03
CA LEU A 34 -44.63 -5.10 2.52
C LEU A 34 -44.36 -3.62 2.19
N ALA A 35 -44.92 -3.12 1.07
CA ALA A 35 -44.70 -1.77 0.55
C ALA A 35 -45.97 -0.90 0.51
N GLU A 36 -46.98 -1.20 1.33
CA GLU A 36 -48.29 -0.51 1.30
C GLU A 36 -48.17 1.02 1.51
N ASP A 37 -47.38 1.46 2.49
CA ASP A 37 -47.16 2.88 2.80
C ASP A 37 -45.97 3.51 2.02
N GLN A 38 -45.47 2.84 0.98
CA GLN A 38 -44.27 3.27 0.25
C GLN A 38 -44.62 4.00 -1.05
N ALA A 39 -43.75 4.93 -1.47
CA ALA A 39 -43.89 5.66 -2.75
C ALA A 39 -43.56 4.80 -3.99
N LYS A 40 -43.25 3.51 -3.80
CA LYS A 40 -42.82 2.53 -4.81
C LYS A 40 -43.51 1.21 -4.54
N PHE A 41 -43.88 0.46 -5.57
CA PHE A 41 -44.45 -0.88 -5.37
C PHE A 41 -43.36 -1.93 -5.09
N LEU A 42 -43.74 -2.97 -4.34
CA LEU A 42 -43.03 -4.24 -4.24
C LEU A 42 -44.00 -5.36 -4.63
N GLY A 43 -43.87 -5.82 -5.87
CA GLY A 43 -44.73 -6.83 -6.48
C GLY A 43 -44.07 -8.20 -6.59
N ALA A 44 -44.81 -9.16 -7.13
CA ALA A 44 -44.27 -10.46 -7.51
C ALA A 44 -44.95 -11.04 -8.77
N ALA A 45 -44.31 -12.05 -9.36
CA ALA A 45 -44.90 -12.93 -10.36
C ALA A 45 -45.98 -13.83 -9.73
N PHE A 46 -47.11 -13.95 -10.40
CA PHE A 46 -48.29 -14.67 -9.95
C PHE A 46 -48.61 -15.85 -10.86
N SER A 47 -48.68 -17.02 -10.25
CA SER A 47 -49.17 -18.26 -10.86
C SER A 47 -49.70 -19.19 -9.77
N ALA A 48 -50.24 -20.36 -10.14
CA ALA A 48 -50.89 -21.25 -9.19
C ALA A 48 -50.04 -21.65 -7.95
N PRO A 49 -48.71 -21.90 -8.05
CA PRO A 49 -47.84 -22.13 -6.89
C PRO A 49 -47.60 -20.89 -6.01
N GLN A 50 -47.59 -19.70 -6.62
CA GLN A 50 -47.30 -18.42 -5.96
C GLN A 50 -48.54 -17.78 -5.32
N ARG A 51 -49.77 -18.24 -5.65
CA ARG A 51 -51.06 -17.68 -5.17
C ARG A 51 -51.20 -17.64 -3.64
N GLU A 52 -50.66 -18.62 -2.93
CA GLU A 52 -50.85 -18.75 -1.48
C GLU A 52 -50.18 -17.60 -0.72
N GLY A 53 -50.98 -16.77 -0.05
CA GLY A 53 -50.50 -15.64 0.74
C GLY A 53 -50.06 -14.41 -0.06
N PHE A 54 -50.22 -14.39 -1.39
CA PHE A 54 -49.67 -13.35 -2.27
C PHE A 54 -49.95 -11.91 -1.79
N ALA A 55 -51.22 -11.56 -1.54
CA ALA A 55 -51.63 -10.23 -1.08
C ALA A 55 -51.23 -9.86 0.37
N GLN A 56 -50.56 -10.76 1.10
CA GLN A 56 -49.97 -10.44 2.42
C GLN A 56 -48.57 -9.83 2.29
N TYR A 57 -47.94 -9.95 1.11
CA TYR A 57 -46.56 -9.52 0.88
C TYR A 57 -46.46 -8.46 -0.23
N TRP A 58 -47.24 -8.61 -1.30
CA TRP A 58 -47.03 -7.89 -2.55
C TRP A 58 -48.20 -6.95 -2.86
N ASN A 59 -47.92 -5.74 -3.34
CA ASN A 59 -48.94 -4.75 -3.74
C ASN A 59 -49.02 -4.49 -5.26
N LYS A 60 -48.34 -5.30 -6.07
CA LYS A 60 -48.36 -5.26 -7.54
C LYS A 60 -48.23 -6.68 -8.09
N LEU A 61 -48.87 -6.95 -9.24
CA LEU A 61 -48.91 -8.28 -9.85
C LEU A 61 -48.38 -8.29 -11.30
N SER A 62 -47.60 -9.31 -11.65
CA SER A 62 -47.33 -9.75 -13.04
C SER A 62 -47.82 -11.19 -13.23
N PRO A 63 -48.36 -11.61 -14.39
CA PRO A 63 -48.97 -12.93 -14.60
C PRO A 63 -47.98 -14.11 -14.80
N GLU A 64 -46.69 -13.93 -14.45
CA GLU A 64 -45.60 -14.88 -14.79
C GLU A 64 -45.68 -15.26 -16.28
N ASN A 65 -45.75 -16.56 -16.61
CA ASN A 65 -45.85 -17.04 -17.99
C ASN A 65 -47.23 -16.83 -18.62
N ALA A 66 -48.30 -16.63 -17.84
CA ALA A 66 -49.67 -16.71 -18.34
C ALA A 66 -50.05 -15.61 -19.35
N GLY A 67 -49.28 -14.50 -19.43
CA GLY A 67 -49.49 -13.47 -20.44
C GLY A 67 -48.64 -13.63 -21.71
N LYS A 68 -47.84 -14.69 -21.83
CA LYS A 68 -47.03 -14.99 -23.02
C LYS A 68 -47.91 -15.57 -24.13
N TRP A 69 -47.71 -15.11 -25.37
CA TRP A 69 -48.60 -15.46 -26.49
C TRP A 69 -48.67 -16.98 -26.74
N GLY A 70 -47.55 -17.71 -26.68
CA GLY A 70 -47.55 -19.17 -26.86
C GLY A 70 -48.31 -19.95 -25.79
N GLU A 71 -48.43 -19.41 -24.56
CA GLU A 71 -49.22 -20.03 -23.48
C GLU A 71 -50.73 -19.81 -23.69
N VAL A 72 -51.12 -18.66 -24.26
CA VAL A 72 -52.52 -18.35 -24.56
C VAL A 72 -52.98 -18.98 -25.88
N GLU A 73 -52.13 -19.05 -26.90
CA GLU A 73 -52.48 -19.51 -28.25
C GLU A 73 -51.52 -20.58 -28.78
N ALA A 74 -51.26 -21.62 -27.98
CA ALA A 74 -50.42 -22.76 -28.37
C ALA A 74 -50.88 -23.44 -29.69
N VAL A 75 -52.16 -23.28 -30.05
CA VAL A 75 -52.75 -23.72 -31.33
C VAL A 75 -53.48 -22.54 -31.96
N ARG A 76 -53.15 -22.20 -33.22
CA ARG A 76 -53.75 -21.09 -33.99
C ARG A 76 -55.28 -21.11 -33.90
N ASP A 77 -55.87 -19.95 -33.65
CA ASP A 77 -57.32 -19.72 -33.46
C ASP A 77 -57.93 -20.39 -32.19
N VAL A 78 -57.11 -20.95 -31.28
CA VAL A 78 -57.58 -21.62 -30.05
C VAL A 78 -56.96 -20.97 -28.80
N MET A 79 -57.66 -19.96 -28.28
CA MET A 79 -57.22 -19.20 -27.11
C MET A 79 -57.57 -19.89 -25.77
N ASP A 80 -56.59 -20.17 -24.93
CA ASP A 80 -56.77 -20.48 -23.49
C ASP A 80 -56.37 -19.28 -22.62
N TRP A 81 -57.36 -18.50 -22.22
CA TRP A 81 -57.17 -17.34 -21.34
C TRP A 81 -57.13 -17.69 -19.85
N THR A 82 -57.27 -18.97 -19.46
CA THR A 82 -57.67 -19.36 -18.08
C THR A 82 -56.74 -18.83 -17.00
N ALA A 83 -55.42 -18.95 -17.19
CA ALA A 83 -54.43 -18.51 -16.21
C ALA A 83 -54.28 -16.98 -16.16
N LEU A 84 -54.38 -16.31 -17.32
CA LEU A 84 -54.30 -14.85 -17.40
C LEU A 84 -55.55 -14.16 -16.83
N ASP A 85 -56.73 -14.70 -17.14
CA ASP A 85 -58.01 -14.30 -16.54
C ASP A 85 -57.96 -14.40 -15.02
N GLU A 86 -57.31 -15.43 -14.47
CA GLU A 86 -57.13 -15.56 -13.02
C GLU A 86 -56.19 -14.48 -12.46
N ALA A 87 -55.02 -14.31 -13.06
CA ALA A 87 -54.03 -13.30 -12.63
C ALA A 87 -54.60 -11.88 -12.67
N TYR A 88 -55.26 -11.50 -13.77
CA TYR A 88 -55.91 -10.20 -13.92
C TYR A 88 -57.04 -10.02 -12.91
N ARG A 89 -57.94 -11.01 -12.76
CA ARG A 89 -59.03 -10.95 -11.78
C ARG A 89 -58.50 -10.82 -10.35
N TYR A 90 -57.46 -11.57 -9.99
CA TYR A 90 -56.85 -11.49 -8.66
C TYR A 90 -56.30 -10.09 -8.37
N ALA A 91 -55.60 -9.47 -9.35
CA ALA A 91 -55.11 -8.09 -9.22
C ALA A 91 -56.27 -7.11 -8.99
N ARG A 92 -57.34 -7.19 -9.79
CA ARG A 92 -58.53 -6.32 -9.63
C ARG A 92 -59.28 -6.54 -8.32
N GLU A 93 -59.40 -7.78 -7.86
CA GLU A 93 -60.05 -8.12 -6.57
C GLU A 93 -59.29 -7.56 -5.35
N HIS A 94 -57.97 -7.41 -5.45
CA HIS A 94 -57.10 -6.91 -4.38
C HIS A 94 -56.62 -5.46 -4.59
N GLY A 95 -57.11 -4.76 -5.63
CA GLY A 95 -56.75 -3.37 -5.91
C GLY A 95 -55.29 -3.14 -6.35
N MET A 96 -54.61 -4.20 -6.82
CA MET A 96 -53.20 -4.13 -7.24
C MET A 96 -53.08 -3.65 -8.70
N PRO A 97 -52.07 -2.82 -9.03
CA PRO A 97 -51.70 -2.57 -10.42
C PRO A 97 -51.30 -3.87 -11.13
N PHE A 98 -51.80 -4.06 -12.34
CA PHE A 98 -51.50 -5.20 -13.18
C PHE A 98 -50.48 -4.81 -14.26
N GLN A 99 -49.33 -5.51 -14.27
CA GLN A 99 -48.39 -5.44 -15.40
C GLN A 99 -48.63 -6.66 -16.30
N PHE A 100 -49.09 -6.42 -17.51
CA PHE A 100 -49.14 -7.44 -18.55
C PHE A 100 -47.72 -7.75 -19.05
N HIS A 101 -47.36 -9.03 -19.05
CA HIS A 101 -46.10 -9.58 -19.58
C HIS A 101 -46.48 -10.80 -20.43
N VAL A 102 -46.32 -10.79 -21.76
CA VAL A 102 -45.72 -9.75 -22.63
C VAL A 102 -46.31 -9.84 -24.04
N LEU A 103 -46.40 -8.71 -24.76
CA LEU A 103 -46.96 -8.69 -26.13
C LEU A 103 -46.03 -9.33 -27.18
N VAL A 104 -44.74 -9.00 -27.17
CA VAL A 104 -43.72 -9.47 -28.12
C VAL A 104 -42.48 -9.94 -27.38
N TRP A 105 -41.99 -11.13 -27.71
CA TRP A 105 -40.77 -11.72 -27.14
C TRP A 105 -40.21 -12.75 -28.13
N GLY A 106 -38.91 -13.09 -28.07
CA GLY A 106 -38.34 -14.10 -28.95
C GLY A 106 -38.67 -15.54 -28.56
N ASN A 107 -38.97 -15.78 -27.30
CA ASN A 107 -39.20 -17.10 -26.71
C ASN A 107 -40.68 -17.27 -26.31
N GLN A 108 -41.10 -18.52 -26.06
CA GLN A 108 -42.48 -18.95 -25.75
C GLN A 108 -43.54 -18.28 -26.65
N GLN A 109 -43.20 -18.15 -27.94
CA GLN A 109 -44.12 -17.70 -28.98
C GLN A 109 -44.96 -18.87 -29.50
N PRO A 110 -46.09 -18.62 -30.16
CA PRO A 110 -46.84 -19.69 -30.81
C PRO A 110 -46.02 -20.28 -31.96
N GLU A 111 -45.50 -21.50 -31.81
CA GLU A 111 -44.59 -22.13 -32.80
C GLU A 111 -45.14 -22.15 -34.24
N TRP A 112 -46.47 -22.10 -34.39
CA TRP A 112 -47.13 -22.12 -35.70
C TRP A 112 -46.92 -20.83 -36.51
N ILE A 113 -46.55 -19.70 -35.89
CA ILE A 113 -46.39 -18.41 -36.59
C ILE A 113 -45.11 -18.33 -37.43
N ARG A 114 -44.04 -19.03 -37.02
CA ARG A 114 -42.70 -18.95 -37.64
C ARG A 114 -42.66 -19.44 -39.11
N HIS A 115 -43.68 -20.16 -39.54
CA HIS A 115 -43.81 -20.72 -40.89
C HIS A 115 -44.86 -20.01 -41.77
N LEU A 116 -45.50 -18.95 -41.27
CA LEU A 116 -46.47 -18.17 -42.04
C LEU A 116 -45.79 -17.16 -42.97
N PRO A 117 -46.41 -16.77 -44.10
CA PRO A 117 -45.98 -15.61 -44.87
C PRO A 117 -45.95 -14.35 -44.03
N ILE A 118 -45.02 -13.42 -44.32
CA ILE A 118 -44.84 -12.16 -43.57
C ILE A 118 -46.15 -11.36 -43.41
N ASP A 119 -46.98 -11.30 -44.45
CA ASP A 119 -48.28 -10.61 -44.40
C ASP A 119 -49.29 -11.30 -43.46
N GLU A 120 -49.23 -12.63 -43.34
CA GLU A 120 -50.03 -13.39 -42.35
C GLU A 120 -49.46 -13.23 -40.94
N GLN A 121 -48.15 -13.38 -40.74
CA GLN A 121 -47.50 -13.11 -39.45
C GLN A 121 -47.91 -11.74 -38.90
N ARG A 122 -47.90 -10.72 -39.78
CA ARG A 122 -48.33 -9.37 -39.43
C ARG A 122 -49.80 -9.32 -38.99
N ALA A 123 -50.70 -9.97 -39.72
CA ALA A 123 -52.12 -10.01 -39.39
C ALA A 123 -52.38 -10.71 -38.05
N GLU A 124 -51.64 -11.76 -37.71
CA GLU A 124 -51.77 -12.45 -36.43
C GLU A 124 -51.23 -11.61 -35.26
N ILE A 125 -50.12 -10.89 -35.44
CA ILE A 125 -49.60 -9.97 -34.41
C ILE A 125 -50.61 -8.84 -34.14
N GLU A 126 -51.22 -8.26 -35.17
CA GLU A 126 -52.26 -7.23 -34.98
C GLU A 126 -53.52 -7.79 -34.29
N GLN A 127 -53.90 -9.04 -34.58
CA GLN A 127 -55.01 -9.72 -33.91
C GLN A 127 -54.69 -10.03 -32.44
N TRP A 128 -53.49 -10.48 -32.11
CA TRP A 128 -53.04 -10.70 -30.73
C TRP A 128 -53.11 -9.41 -29.90
N PHE A 129 -52.57 -8.31 -30.41
CA PHE A 129 -52.63 -7.00 -29.77
C PHE A 129 -54.07 -6.53 -29.56
N ALA A 130 -54.95 -6.75 -30.55
CA ALA A 130 -56.38 -6.45 -30.44
C ALA A 130 -57.08 -7.31 -29.39
N ALA A 131 -56.81 -8.61 -29.35
CA ALA A 131 -57.46 -9.55 -28.45
C ALA A 131 -57.09 -9.29 -26.98
N VAL A 132 -55.82 -8.98 -26.68
CA VAL A 132 -55.39 -8.58 -25.33
C VAL A 132 -56.05 -7.26 -24.93
N ALA A 133 -56.08 -6.26 -25.83
CA ALA A 133 -56.69 -4.95 -25.54
C ALA A 133 -58.21 -4.99 -25.36
N GLU A 134 -58.93 -5.81 -26.13
CA GLU A 134 -60.38 -5.99 -25.96
C GLU A 134 -60.70 -6.72 -24.65
N ARG A 135 -59.89 -7.71 -24.28
CA ARG A 135 -60.13 -8.53 -23.09
C ARG A 135 -59.77 -7.82 -21.78
N TYR A 136 -58.72 -7.00 -21.80
CA TYR A 136 -58.17 -6.34 -20.61
C TYR A 136 -58.06 -4.82 -20.83
N PRO A 137 -59.18 -4.08 -20.86
CA PRO A 137 -59.20 -2.66 -21.20
C PRO A 137 -58.59 -1.74 -20.13
N ASP A 138 -58.51 -2.21 -18.87
CA ASP A 138 -57.98 -1.45 -17.73
C ASP A 138 -56.59 -1.96 -17.29
N ILE A 139 -55.68 -2.29 -18.21
CA ILE A 139 -54.27 -2.60 -17.86
C ILE A 139 -53.53 -1.31 -17.52
N GLU A 140 -52.88 -1.26 -16.35
CA GLU A 140 -52.05 -0.12 -15.95
C GLU A 140 -50.68 -0.09 -16.66
N ILE A 141 -50.00 -1.23 -16.77
CA ILE A 141 -48.66 -1.34 -17.40
C ILE A 141 -48.66 -2.48 -18.43
N VAL A 142 -48.23 -2.21 -19.66
CA VAL A 142 -48.07 -3.18 -20.73
C VAL A 142 -46.59 -3.31 -21.09
N GLU A 143 -46.03 -4.49 -20.85
CA GLU A 143 -44.74 -4.86 -21.39
C GLU A 143 -44.90 -5.19 -22.88
N VAL A 144 -44.31 -4.35 -23.72
CA VAL A 144 -44.51 -4.42 -25.18
C VAL A 144 -43.50 -5.36 -25.81
N VAL A 145 -42.23 -5.21 -25.45
CA VAL A 145 -41.13 -6.06 -25.94
C VAL A 145 -40.28 -6.48 -24.76
N ASN A 146 -40.10 -7.79 -24.58
CA ASN A 146 -39.12 -8.38 -23.69
C ASN A 146 -37.86 -8.81 -24.45
N GLU A 147 -36.71 -8.72 -23.79
CA GLU A 147 -35.38 -9.19 -24.22
C GLU A 147 -34.91 -8.79 -25.63
N PRO A 148 -35.09 -7.52 -26.08
CA PRO A 148 -34.69 -7.09 -27.43
C PRO A 148 -33.20 -7.21 -27.74
N LEU A 149 -32.30 -7.24 -26.73
CA LEU A 149 -30.86 -7.42 -26.94
C LEU A 149 -30.40 -8.88 -26.91
N HIS A 150 -31.16 -9.77 -26.25
CA HIS A 150 -30.74 -11.14 -25.95
C HIS A 150 -31.58 -12.17 -26.71
N ASP A 151 -32.91 -12.09 -26.62
CA ASP A 151 -33.86 -13.05 -27.20
C ASP A 151 -34.95 -12.34 -28.04
N PRO A 152 -34.59 -11.74 -29.19
CA PRO A 152 -35.53 -11.09 -30.10
C PRO A 152 -36.31 -12.12 -30.96
N PRO A 153 -37.52 -11.79 -31.46
CA PRO A 153 -38.37 -12.67 -32.27
C PRO A 153 -37.89 -12.87 -33.73
N CYS A 154 -36.57 -12.90 -33.93
CA CYS A 154 -35.91 -12.99 -35.23
C CYS A 154 -35.32 -14.39 -35.50
N SER A 155 -35.36 -15.31 -34.51
CA SER A 155 -34.80 -16.66 -34.65
C SER A 155 -35.82 -17.66 -35.20
N ASP A 156 -35.33 -18.71 -35.86
CA ASP A 156 -36.08 -19.81 -36.50
C ASP A 156 -35.87 -21.15 -35.77
N ASP A 157 -35.69 -21.08 -34.46
CA ASP A 157 -35.47 -22.20 -33.55
C ASP A 157 -36.77 -22.68 -32.87
N VAL A 158 -36.64 -23.68 -31.99
CA VAL A 158 -37.73 -24.17 -31.12
C VAL A 158 -38.07 -23.07 -30.11
N ASP A 159 -39.36 -22.89 -29.83
CA ASP A 159 -39.92 -21.76 -29.05
C ASP A 159 -39.79 -20.35 -29.70
N GLY A 160 -39.05 -20.25 -30.81
CA GLY A 160 -38.82 -19.05 -31.63
C GLY A 160 -39.96 -18.68 -32.59
N GLY A 161 -40.26 -17.39 -32.68
CA GLY A 161 -41.36 -16.86 -33.50
C GLY A 161 -41.04 -16.49 -34.97
N ASN A 162 -39.76 -16.25 -35.32
CA ASN A 162 -39.30 -15.83 -36.66
C ASN A 162 -40.18 -14.77 -37.37
N TYR A 163 -40.58 -13.70 -36.67
CA TYR A 163 -41.53 -12.69 -37.17
C TYR A 163 -41.02 -11.24 -37.14
N CYS A 164 -39.75 -10.99 -36.80
CA CYS A 164 -39.16 -9.64 -36.83
C CYS A 164 -39.40 -8.88 -38.15
N GLU A 165 -39.32 -9.54 -39.30
CA GLU A 165 -39.54 -8.89 -40.62
C GLU A 165 -41.00 -8.43 -40.82
N ALA A 166 -41.98 -9.11 -40.22
CA ALA A 166 -43.39 -8.67 -40.20
C ALA A 166 -43.61 -7.39 -39.39
N LEU A 167 -42.67 -7.07 -38.49
CA LEU A 167 -42.61 -5.82 -37.75
C LEU A 167 -41.67 -4.78 -38.40
N GLY A 168 -41.05 -5.09 -39.54
CA GLY A 168 -40.14 -4.19 -40.27
C GLY A 168 -38.64 -4.47 -40.07
N GLY A 169 -38.29 -5.52 -39.34
CA GLY A 169 -36.93 -6.02 -39.20
C GLY A 169 -35.97 -5.03 -38.55
N ALA A 170 -34.70 -5.10 -38.93
CA ALA A 170 -33.69 -4.11 -38.51
C ALA A 170 -33.92 -2.71 -39.12
N GLY A 171 -34.61 -2.63 -40.27
CA GLY A 171 -34.98 -1.40 -40.95
C GLY A 171 -33.82 -0.42 -41.17
N LYS A 172 -34.00 0.85 -40.77
CA LYS A 172 -33.00 1.93 -40.94
C LYS A 172 -32.29 2.33 -39.65
N THR A 173 -32.88 2.01 -38.50
CA THR A 173 -32.37 2.37 -37.18
C THR A 173 -31.62 1.22 -36.50
N GLY A 174 -31.68 0.00 -37.07
CA GLY A 174 -31.27 -1.25 -36.43
C GLY A 174 -32.37 -1.88 -35.58
N TRP A 175 -33.45 -1.14 -35.29
CA TRP A 175 -34.45 -1.45 -34.27
C TRP A 175 -35.89 -1.19 -34.72
N ASP A 176 -36.14 -1.10 -36.04
CA ASP A 176 -37.46 -0.70 -36.57
C ASP A 176 -38.59 -1.65 -36.13
N TRP A 177 -38.32 -2.95 -35.96
CA TRP A 177 -39.29 -3.92 -35.39
C TRP A 177 -39.76 -3.57 -33.98
N ILE A 178 -38.89 -3.01 -33.13
CA ILE A 178 -39.25 -2.53 -31.78
C ILE A 178 -40.12 -1.29 -31.89
N ILE A 179 -39.73 -0.34 -32.77
CA ILE A 179 -40.48 0.90 -33.00
C ILE A 179 -41.91 0.58 -33.45
N GLU A 180 -42.08 -0.39 -34.35
CA GLU A 180 -43.39 -0.80 -34.86
C GLU A 180 -44.21 -1.58 -33.83
N SER A 181 -43.59 -2.44 -33.02
CA SER A 181 -44.25 -3.09 -31.87
C SER A 181 -44.83 -2.06 -30.90
N PHE A 182 -44.05 -1.04 -30.55
CA PHE A 182 -44.53 0.06 -29.71
C PHE A 182 -45.55 0.97 -30.41
N ARG A 183 -45.50 1.13 -31.73
CA ARG A 183 -46.53 1.85 -32.50
C ARG A 183 -47.88 1.12 -32.44
N LEU A 184 -47.87 -0.20 -32.58
CA LEU A 184 -49.04 -1.05 -32.39
C LEU A 184 -49.53 -0.99 -30.93
N ALA A 185 -48.64 -1.15 -29.96
CA ALA A 185 -49.04 -1.08 -28.55
C ALA A 185 -49.68 0.27 -28.20
N ARG A 186 -49.15 1.39 -28.70
CA ARG A 186 -49.75 2.72 -28.45
C ARG A 186 -51.11 2.90 -29.13
N GLN A 187 -51.35 2.22 -30.25
CA GLN A 187 -52.63 2.21 -30.96
C GLN A 187 -53.70 1.41 -30.19
N HIS A 188 -53.33 0.27 -29.59
CA HIS A 188 -54.25 -0.62 -28.89
C HIS A 188 -54.41 -0.31 -27.39
N PHE A 189 -53.37 0.21 -26.74
CA PHE A 189 -53.32 0.55 -25.32
C PHE A 189 -53.01 2.06 -25.11
N PRO A 190 -53.90 2.98 -25.53
CA PRO A 190 -53.64 4.42 -25.50
C PRO A 190 -53.60 5.03 -24.07
N HIS A 191 -53.92 4.24 -23.04
CA HIS A 191 -54.00 4.68 -21.65
C HIS A 191 -53.08 3.91 -20.69
N ALA A 192 -52.46 2.81 -21.14
CA ALA A 192 -51.49 2.06 -20.35
C ALA A 192 -50.08 2.67 -20.45
N GLN A 193 -49.25 2.44 -19.44
CA GLN A 193 -47.81 2.70 -19.54
C GLN A 193 -47.15 1.62 -20.39
N LEU A 194 -46.46 2.01 -21.46
CA LEU A 194 -45.74 1.09 -22.34
C LEU A 194 -44.29 0.91 -21.86
N LEU A 195 -43.93 -0.35 -21.60
CA LEU A 195 -42.67 -0.78 -21.00
C LEU A 195 -41.82 -1.62 -21.97
N LEU A 196 -40.52 -1.33 -22.01
CA LEU A 196 -39.48 -2.20 -22.59
C LEU A 196 -38.83 -3.00 -21.45
N ASN A 197 -38.51 -4.29 -21.63
CA ASN A 197 -37.88 -5.12 -20.59
C ASN A 197 -36.70 -5.95 -21.16
N ASP A 198 -35.67 -6.26 -20.37
CA ASP A 198 -34.49 -7.04 -20.77
C ASP A 198 -33.59 -7.43 -19.57
N TYR A 199 -32.81 -8.52 -19.67
CA TYR A 199 -31.81 -8.93 -18.66
C TYR A 199 -30.40 -8.47 -18.98
N SER A 200 -29.46 -8.70 -18.05
CA SER A 200 -28.04 -8.33 -18.18
C SER A 200 -27.80 -6.88 -18.67
N ILE A 201 -28.72 -5.96 -18.37
CA ILE A 201 -28.61 -4.54 -18.70
C ILE A 201 -27.76 -3.81 -17.66
N THR A 202 -27.89 -4.18 -16.38
CA THR A 202 -27.24 -3.46 -15.28
C THR A 202 -25.84 -4.00 -14.94
N ASN A 203 -25.44 -5.17 -15.44
CA ASN A 203 -24.13 -5.78 -15.20
C ASN A 203 -23.14 -5.62 -16.36
N SER A 204 -23.60 -5.20 -17.54
CA SER A 204 -22.77 -4.97 -18.73
C SER A 204 -22.91 -3.52 -19.19
N PRO A 205 -21.86 -2.68 -19.06
CA PRO A 205 -21.88 -1.29 -19.53
C PRO A 205 -22.20 -1.15 -21.03
N ASP A 206 -21.89 -2.17 -21.82
CA ASP A 206 -22.13 -2.19 -23.27
C ASP A 206 -23.60 -2.47 -23.58
N ASN A 207 -24.22 -3.40 -22.84
CA ASN A 207 -25.67 -3.59 -22.89
C ASN A 207 -26.41 -2.35 -22.38
N SER A 208 -25.97 -1.72 -21.28
CA SER A 208 -26.58 -0.49 -20.77
C SER A 208 -26.62 0.62 -21.83
N ARG A 209 -25.56 0.76 -22.64
CA ARG A 209 -25.51 1.76 -23.74
C ARG A 209 -26.43 1.38 -24.90
N ARG A 210 -26.37 0.14 -25.40
CA ARG A 210 -27.25 -0.33 -26.50
C ARG A 210 -28.73 -0.26 -26.11
N TYR A 211 -29.06 -0.58 -24.86
CA TYR A 211 -30.42 -0.47 -24.35
C TYR A 211 -30.89 0.98 -24.26
N ARG A 212 -30.01 1.89 -23.81
CA ARG A 212 -30.28 3.34 -23.80
C ARG A 212 -30.58 3.89 -25.19
N GLU A 213 -29.90 3.43 -26.24
CA GLU A 213 -30.17 3.80 -27.64
C GLU A 213 -31.60 3.44 -28.08
N ILE A 214 -32.08 2.24 -27.73
CA ILE A 214 -33.46 1.80 -28.02
C ILE A 214 -34.46 2.69 -27.28
N VAL A 215 -34.22 2.95 -25.98
CA VAL A 215 -35.06 3.85 -25.16
C VAL A 215 -35.15 5.24 -25.79
N ASP A 216 -34.02 5.83 -26.23
CA ASP A 216 -34.03 7.15 -26.89
C ASP A 216 -34.79 7.15 -28.23
N LEU A 217 -34.68 6.08 -29.03
CA LEU A 217 -35.44 5.94 -30.28
C LEU A 217 -36.97 5.91 -30.04
N LEU A 218 -37.42 5.22 -29.00
CA LEU A 218 -38.83 5.15 -28.63
C LEU A 218 -39.31 6.45 -27.96
N GLN A 219 -38.50 7.03 -27.07
CA GLN A 219 -38.85 8.24 -26.31
C GLN A 219 -38.95 9.47 -27.23
N THR A 220 -38.02 9.62 -28.19
CA THR A 220 -38.09 10.70 -29.21
C THR A 220 -39.31 10.61 -30.13
N ARG A 221 -40.01 9.47 -30.16
CA ARG A 221 -41.25 9.24 -30.92
C ARG A 221 -42.52 9.30 -30.05
N GLY A 222 -42.39 9.50 -28.73
CA GLY A 222 -43.51 9.47 -27.78
C GLY A 222 -44.14 8.09 -27.64
N LEU A 223 -43.34 7.02 -27.80
CA LEU A 223 -43.83 5.65 -27.84
C LEU A 223 -43.69 4.89 -26.52
N ILE A 224 -42.69 5.17 -25.69
CA ILE A 224 -42.38 4.48 -24.42
C ILE A 224 -42.71 5.37 -23.20
N ASP A 225 -43.20 4.76 -22.12
CA ASP A 225 -43.50 5.46 -20.85
C ASP A 225 -42.61 5.02 -19.68
N ALA A 226 -42.05 3.81 -19.72
CA ALA A 226 -41.24 3.23 -18.64
C ALA A 226 -40.15 2.29 -19.17
N VAL A 227 -39.09 2.06 -18.38
CA VAL A 227 -37.96 1.20 -18.75
C VAL A 227 -37.78 0.09 -17.71
N GLY A 228 -37.77 -1.15 -18.16
CA GLY A 228 -37.62 -2.35 -17.35
C GLY A 228 -36.17 -2.83 -17.34
N VAL A 229 -35.74 -3.39 -16.21
CA VAL A 229 -34.50 -4.16 -16.12
C VAL A 229 -34.76 -5.41 -15.29
N GLN A 230 -34.49 -6.58 -15.86
CA GLN A 230 -34.58 -7.84 -15.11
C GLN A 230 -33.41 -7.92 -14.12
N GLY A 231 -33.69 -8.48 -12.95
CA GLY A 231 -32.80 -8.51 -11.78
C GLY A 231 -32.37 -9.92 -11.39
N HIS A 232 -32.28 -10.85 -12.35
CA HIS A 232 -31.99 -12.25 -12.05
C HIS A 232 -30.64 -12.46 -11.36
N ALA A 233 -30.53 -13.53 -10.57
CA ALA A 233 -29.40 -13.81 -9.69
C ALA A 233 -28.03 -13.85 -10.40
N PHE A 234 -27.99 -14.31 -11.65
CA PHE A 234 -26.78 -14.33 -12.48
C PHE A 234 -26.38 -12.92 -12.98
N SER A 235 -27.35 -12.04 -13.22
CA SER A 235 -27.09 -10.64 -13.51
C SER A 235 -26.56 -9.93 -12.25
N THR A 236 -27.13 -10.21 -11.07
CA THR A 236 -26.81 -9.53 -9.81
C THR A 236 -25.81 -10.29 -8.92
N SER A 237 -24.91 -11.07 -9.51
CA SER A 237 -23.93 -11.90 -8.78
C SER A 237 -22.74 -11.08 -8.25
N CYS A 238 -21.94 -11.66 -7.34
CA CYS A 238 -20.70 -11.02 -6.86
C CYS A 238 -19.62 -10.81 -7.94
N GLU A 239 -19.80 -11.32 -9.17
CA GLU A 239 -18.91 -11.03 -10.30
C GLU A 239 -19.03 -9.57 -10.76
N THR A 240 -20.17 -8.92 -10.49
CA THR A 240 -20.43 -7.52 -10.85
C THR A 240 -20.44 -6.62 -9.59
N PRO A 241 -19.57 -5.60 -9.53
CA PRO A 241 -19.60 -4.59 -8.46
C PRO A 241 -20.92 -3.81 -8.42
N VAL A 242 -21.34 -3.40 -7.22
CA VAL A 242 -22.59 -2.64 -6.99
C VAL A 242 -22.56 -1.30 -7.74
N GLU A 243 -21.37 -0.75 -7.93
CA GLU A 243 -21.08 0.49 -8.64
C GLU A 243 -21.41 0.40 -10.13
N VAL A 244 -21.22 -0.77 -10.76
CA VAL A 244 -21.56 -0.99 -12.19
C VAL A 244 -23.09 -0.97 -12.37
N HIS A 245 -23.80 -1.69 -11.51
CA HIS A 245 -25.26 -1.65 -11.47
C HIS A 245 -25.79 -0.23 -11.20
N ARG A 246 -25.18 0.51 -10.26
CA ARG A 246 -25.53 1.91 -9.99
C ARG A 246 -25.33 2.80 -11.23
N ALA A 247 -24.18 2.71 -11.89
CA ALA A 247 -23.89 3.49 -13.09
C ALA A 247 -24.86 3.18 -14.25
N ALA A 248 -25.30 1.93 -14.40
CA ALA A 248 -26.32 1.57 -15.37
C ALA A 248 -27.70 2.17 -15.03
N LEU A 249 -28.12 2.13 -13.75
CA LEU A 249 -29.36 2.78 -13.29
C LEU A 249 -29.30 4.31 -13.45
N ASP A 250 -28.15 4.93 -13.19
CA ASP A 250 -27.94 6.37 -13.41
C ASP A 250 -28.02 6.73 -14.91
N LEU A 251 -27.43 5.91 -15.80
CA LEU A 251 -27.48 6.09 -17.26
C LEU A 251 -28.91 5.98 -17.81
N LEU A 252 -29.68 4.98 -17.37
CA LEU A 252 -31.07 4.78 -17.79
C LEU A 252 -32.00 5.82 -17.15
N GLY A 253 -31.78 6.15 -15.87
CA GLY A 253 -32.53 7.16 -15.13
C GLY A 253 -32.38 8.57 -15.70
N ALA A 254 -31.27 8.86 -16.38
CA ALA A 254 -31.06 10.11 -17.12
C ALA A 254 -32.03 10.31 -18.31
N SER A 255 -32.81 9.29 -18.72
CA SER A 255 -33.95 9.45 -19.64
C SER A 255 -35.10 10.26 -19.04
N GLY A 256 -35.20 10.33 -17.71
CA GLY A 256 -36.35 10.89 -17.00
C GLY A 256 -37.59 9.99 -16.99
N LEU A 257 -37.53 8.79 -17.57
CA LEU A 257 -38.58 7.77 -17.47
C LEU A 257 -38.45 6.98 -16.15
N PRO A 258 -39.57 6.52 -15.55
CA PRO A 258 -39.53 5.59 -14.42
C PRO A 258 -38.87 4.27 -14.83
N LEU A 259 -37.98 3.78 -13.95
CA LEU A 259 -37.37 2.46 -14.07
C LEU A 259 -38.16 1.44 -13.23
N TYR A 260 -38.37 0.23 -13.76
CA TYR A 260 -38.91 -0.89 -13.01
C TYR A 260 -37.91 -2.04 -12.98
N VAL A 261 -37.67 -2.60 -11.79
CA VAL A 261 -37.03 -3.92 -11.71
C VAL A 261 -38.12 -4.96 -11.89
N THR A 262 -38.10 -5.66 -13.01
CA THR A 262 -39.22 -6.47 -13.53
C THR A 262 -39.18 -7.92 -13.05
N GLU A 263 -37.99 -8.48 -12.88
CA GLU A 263 -37.79 -9.91 -12.60
C GLU A 263 -36.60 -10.10 -11.65
N LEU A 264 -36.79 -9.78 -10.36
CA LEU A 264 -35.75 -9.95 -9.34
C LEU A 264 -35.84 -11.35 -8.70
N ASP A 265 -34.75 -12.11 -8.80
CA ASP A 265 -34.53 -13.33 -8.03
C ASP A 265 -33.10 -13.41 -7.52
N ILE A 266 -32.90 -14.08 -6.38
CA ILE A 266 -31.60 -14.18 -5.71
C ILE A 266 -31.42 -15.60 -5.17
N ASP A 267 -30.41 -16.28 -5.70
CA ASP A 267 -30.02 -17.65 -5.34
C ASP A 267 -29.73 -17.79 -3.84
N GLY A 268 -30.11 -18.93 -3.29
CA GLY A 268 -30.16 -19.15 -1.85
C GLY A 268 -29.78 -20.57 -1.42
N TYR A 269 -28.69 -21.11 -1.97
CA TYR A 269 -28.14 -22.41 -1.57
C TYR A 269 -28.01 -22.55 -0.05
N THR A 270 -27.54 -21.49 0.64
CA THR A 270 -27.70 -21.31 2.09
C THR A 270 -28.49 -20.03 2.40
N ASP A 271 -29.11 -19.98 3.58
CA ASP A 271 -29.83 -18.80 4.05
C ASP A 271 -28.91 -17.60 4.31
N ALA A 272 -27.65 -17.84 4.66
CA ALA A 272 -26.67 -16.77 4.90
C ALA A 272 -26.26 -16.08 3.59
N ASP A 273 -26.05 -16.86 2.53
CA ASP A 273 -25.71 -16.34 1.20
C ASP A 273 -26.89 -15.55 0.61
N GLN A 274 -28.10 -16.09 0.70
CA GLN A 274 -29.31 -15.41 0.21
C GLN A 274 -29.51 -14.06 0.92
N LEU A 275 -29.41 -14.04 2.26
CA LEU A 275 -29.53 -12.83 3.06
C LEU A 275 -28.47 -11.79 2.69
N ALA A 276 -27.20 -12.20 2.56
CA ALA A 276 -26.10 -11.30 2.20
C ALA A 276 -26.29 -10.69 0.79
N HIS A 277 -26.79 -11.47 -0.17
CA HIS A 277 -27.09 -10.98 -1.51
C HIS A 277 -28.30 -10.02 -1.54
N TYR A 278 -29.37 -10.30 -0.80
CA TYR A 278 -30.47 -9.34 -0.62
C TYR A 278 -29.98 -8.05 0.03
N GLN A 279 -29.16 -8.13 1.08
CA GLN A 279 -28.54 -6.97 1.74
C GLN A 279 -27.60 -6.15 0.83
N ARG A 280 -27.06 -6.77 -0.22
CA ARG A 280 -26.19 -6.10 -1.21
C ARG A 280 -26.98 -5.41 -2.33
N ILE A 281 -27.97 -6.11 -2.90
CA ILE A 281 -28.60 -5.74 -4.18
C ILE A 281 -29.96 -5.07 -3.99
N PHE A 282 -30.76 -5.50 -3.02
CA PHE A 282 -32.08 -4.91 -2.83
C PHE A 282 -32.02 -3.41 -2.47
N PRO A 283 -31.13 -2.94 -1.56
CA PRO A 283 -30.99 -1.51 -1.27
C PRO A 283 -30.60 -0.67 -2.49
N LEU A 284 -29.74 -1.19 -3.37
CA LEU A 284 -29.33 -0.48 -4.58
C LEU A 284 -30.54 -0.12 -5.45
N PHE A 285 -31.39 -1.10 -5.75
CA PHE A 285 -32.57 -0.89 -6.57
C PHE A 285 -33.65 -0.11 -5.82
N TRP A 286 -33.89 -0.44 -4.55
CA TRP A 286 -34.95 0.17 -3.75
C TRP A 286 -34.71 1.66 -3.46
N GLU A 287 -33.47 2.06 -3.20
CA GLU A 287 -33.11 3.46 -2.87
C GLU A 287 -32.87 4.34 -4.11
N HIS A 288 -32.64 3.76 -5.31
CA HIS A 288 -32.34 4.57 -6.51
C HIS A 288 -33.53 5.48 -6.88
N PRO A 289 -33.33 6.79 -7.11
CA PRO A 289 -34.42 7.75 -7.26
C PRO A 289 -35.28 7.52 -8.51
N SER A 290 -34.73 6.94 -9.58
CA SER A 290 -35.46 6.67 -10.82
C SER A 290 -36.24 5.35 -10.79
N VAL A 291 -35.96 4.44 -9.84
CA VAL A 291 -36.67 3.16 -9.72
C VAL A 291 -38.03 3.39 -9.05
N ALA A 292 -39.12 3.13 -9.76
CA ALA A 292 -40.50 3.33 -9.30
C ALA A 292 -41.13 2.06 -8.70
N GLY A 293 -40.50 0.90 -8.85
CA GLY A 293 -40.96 -0.35 -8.23
C GLY A 293 -40.08 -1.56 -8.55
N ILE A 294 -40.24 -2.62 -7.76
CA ILE A 294 -39.54 -3.90 -7.90
C ILE A 294 -40.58 -5.02 -7.96
N THR A 295 -40.37 -6.02 -8.82
CA THR A 295 -41.18 -7.24 -8.92
C THR A 295 -40.27 -8.45 -8.71
N LEU A 296 -40.59 -9.33 -7.76
CA LEU A 296 -39.87 -10.58 -7.56
C LEU A 296 -40.35 -11.66 -8.53
N TRP A 297 -39.45 -12.43 -9.14
CA TRP A 297 -39.82 -13.50 -10.09
C TRP A 297 -40.16 -14.83 -9.38
N GLY A 298 -41.11 -14.74 -8.44
CA GLY A 298 -41.53 -15.80 -7.54
C GLY A 298 -40.94 -15.66 -6.12
N PHE A 299 -41.62 -16.25 -5.15
CA PHE A 299 -41.24 -16.19 -3.73
C PHE A 299 -41.51 -17.50 -2.96
N ARG A 300 -42.27 -18.44 -3.54
CA ARG A 300 -42.56 -19.77 -3.01
C ARG A 300 -42.02 -20.86 -3.94
N PRO A 301 -41.88 -22.12 -3.47
CA PRO A 301 -41.43 -23.23 -4.29
C PRO A 301 -42.27 -23.41 -5.56
N GLY A 302 -41.62 -23.82 -6.65
CA GLY A 302 -42.24 -23.91 -7.98
C GLY A 302 -42.07 -22.66 -8.86
N LEU A 303 -41.21 -21.71 -8.46
CA LEU A 303 -40.65 -20.71 -9.38
C LEU A 303 -39.56 -21.33 -10.27
N TRP A 304 -39.13 -20.61 -11.31
CA TRP A 304 -38.14 -21.10 -12.27
C TRP A 304 -36.77 -21.45 -11.65
N ARG A 305 -36.30 -20.71 -10.63
CA ARG A 305 -35.06 -20.98 -9.88
C ARG A 305 -35.25 -21.83 -8.62
N GLN A 306 -36.07 -22.88 -8.73
CA GLN A 306 -36.32 -23.83 -7.65
C GLN A 306 -35.01 -24.53 -7.19
N GLU A 307 -34.18 -24.98 -8.12
CA GLU A 307 -32.97 -25.76 -7.84
C GLU A 307 -31.89 -24.94 -7.11
N GLN A 308 -31.81 -23.64 -7.42
CA GLN A 308 -30.92 -22.67 -6.79
C GLN A 308 -31.49 -22.13 -5.46
N ARG A 309 -32.68 -22.62 -5.06
CA ARG A 309 -33.41 -22.25 -3.85
C ARG A 309 -33.59 -20.74 -3.73
N ALA A 310 -34.04 -20.08 -4.80
CA ALA A 310 -34.28 -18.63 -4.79
C ALA A 310 -35.59 -18.23 -4.08
N TYR A 311 -36.45 -19.21 -3.73
CA TYR A 311 -37.66 -18.97 -2.93
C TYR A 311 -37.35 -18.31 -1.58
N LEU A 312 -38.27 -17.47 -1.11
CA LEU A 312 -38.22 -16.68 0.11
C LEU A 312 -39.07 -17.28 1.26
N ILE A 313 -40.04 -18.11 0.90
CA ILE A 313 -40.80 -18.99 1.80
C ILE A 313 -40.39 -20.43 1.48
N ASP A 314 -40.12 -21.27 2.48
CA ASP A 314 -39.76 -22.67 2.30
C ASP A 314 -40.97 -23.61 2.10
N GLU A 315 -40.69 -24.90 1.83
CA GLU A 315 -41.70 -25.94 1.62
C GLU A 315 -42.57 -26.20 2.87
N GLU A 316 -42.11 -25.82 4.06
CA GLU A 316 -42.87 -25.85 5.31
C GLU A 316 -43.63 -24.55 5.61
N ASN A 317 -43.77 -23.66 4.61
CA ASN A 317 -44.48 -22.38 4.72
C ASN A 317 -43.84 -21.38 5.72
N ARG A 318 -42.52 -21.48 5.95
CA ARG A 318 -41.77 -20.59 6.84
C ARG A 318 -41.02 -19.54 6.04
N GLU A 319 -41.01 -18.31 6.54
CA GLU A 319 -40.18 -17.24 5.99
C GLU A 319 -38.70 -17.53 6.21
N ARG A 320 -37.89 -17.39 5.16
CA ARG A 320 -36.43 -17.47 5.24
C ARG A 320 -35.84 -16.16 5.78
N PRO A 321 -34.59 -16.15 6.27
CA PRO A 321 -33.97 -14.94 6.81
C PRO A 321 -33.98 -13.73 5.86
N ALA A 322 -33.84 -13.96 4.56
CA ALA A 322 -33.93 -12.92 3.53
C ALA A 322 -35.30 -12.21 3.50
N LEU A 323 -36.42 -12.96 3.61
CA LEU A 323 -37.78 -12.38 3.60
C LEU A 323 -38.08 -11.57 4.86
N ARG A 324 -37.63 -12.06 6.03
CA ARG A 324 -37.74 -11.31 7.29
C ARG A 324 -36.96 -10.00 7.21
N TRP A 325 -35.70 -10.06 6.76
CA TRP A 325 -34.89 -8.85 6.57
C TRP A 325 -35.50 -7.90 5.53
N LEU A 326 -36.03 -8.42 4.43
CA LEU A 326 -36.69 -7.62 3.39
C LEU A 326 -37.88 -6.83 3.95
N ARG A 327 -38.72 -7.48 4.77
CA ARG A 327 -39.83 -6.82 5.49
C ARG A 327 -39.32 -5.72 6.40
N ASP A 328 -38.36 -6.02 7.27
CA ASP A 328 -37.82 -5.06 8.23
C ASP A 328 -37.13 -3.88 7.53
N TYR A 329 -36.46 -4.13 6.40
CA TYR A 329 -35.77 -3.11 5.60
C TYR A 329 -36.76 -2.18 4.87
N VAL A 330 -37.77 -2.73 4.19
CA VAL A 330 -38.81 -1.90 3.53
C VAL A 330 -39.63 -1.10 4.55
N ALA A 331 -39.84 -1.62 5.76
CA ALA A 331 -40.45 -0.89 6.87
C ALA A 331 -39.53 0.16 7.54
N GLY A 332 -38.27 0.29 7.11
CA GLY A 332 -37.28 1.22 7.70
C GLY A 332 -36.76 0.80 9.09
N ALA A 333 -37.00 -0.44 9.51
CA ALA A 333 -36.59 -1.00 10.80
C ALA A 333 -35.21 -1.70 10.76
N ALA A 334 -34.67 -1.97 9.57
CA ALA A 334 -33.33 -2.53 9.37
C ALA A 334 -32.44 -1.60 8.52
N THR A 335 -31.14 -1.53 8.84
CA THR A 335 -30.15 -0.79 8.06
C THR A 335 -29.52 -1.66 6.96
N PRO A 336 -29.05 -1.08 5.84
CA PRO A 336 -28.17 -1.77 4.90
C PRO A 336 -26.91 -2.26 5.64
N ALA A 337 -26.61 -3.56 5.50
CA ALA A 337 -25.42 -4.16 6.09
C ALA A 337 -25.00 -5.38 5.25
N ALA A 338 -24.21 -5.15 4.20
CA ALA A 338 -23.63 -6.22 3.41
C ALA A 338 -22.16 -6.45 3.81
N PRO A 339 -21.71 -7.69 4.05
CA PRO A 339 -20.29 -7.99 3.90
C PRO A 339 -19.91 -7.74 2.43
N PRO A 340 -18.78 -7.07 2.13
CA PRO A 340 -18.38 -6.86 0.74
C PRO A 340 -18.13 -8.21 0.07
N CYS A 341 -18.53 -8.34 -1.21
CA CYS A 341 -18.07 -9.45 -2.05
C CYS A 341 -16.53 -9.49 -1.98
N PRO A 342 -15.90 -10.66 -1.85
CA PRO A 342 -14.45 -10.74 -1.90
C PRO A 342 -13.97 -10.22 -3.26
N ALA A 343 -12.80 -9.57 -3.28
CA ALA A 343 -12.24 -9.02 -4.52
C ALA A 343 -12.14 -10.11 -5.60
N PRO A 344 -12.32 -9.78 -6.90
CA PRO A 344 -12.21 -10.76 -7.98
C PRO A 344 -10.88 -11.52 -7.95
N ALA A 345 -10.94 -12.83 -8.22
CA ALA A 345 -9.80 -13.74 -8.15
C ALA A 345 -8.92 -13.60 -6.87
N SER A 346 -9.57 -13.44 -5.71
CA SER A 346 -8.91 -13.48 -4.40
C SER A 346 -8.95 -14.89 -3.80
N VAL A 347 -7.92 -15.23 -3.03
CA VAL A 347 -7.86 -16.52 -2.34
C VAL A 347 -8.74 -16.48 -1.10
N LEU A 348 -9.53 -17.54 -0.90
CA LEU A 348 -10.47 -17.70 0.20
C LEU A 348 -10.12 -18.95 1.02
N ASP A 349 -10.26 -18.86 2.33
CA ASP A 349 -10.15 -19.98 3.27
C ASP A 349 -11.48 -20.75 3.47
N ARG A 350 -12.54 -20.33 2.76
CA ARG A 350 -13.86 -21.00 2.72
C ARG A 350 -14.52 -20.83 1.35
N PRO A 351 -15.34 -21.78 0.88
CA PRO A 351 -16.05 -21.66 -0.39
C PRO A 351 -17.15 -20.60 -0.34
N ILE A 352 -17.44 -20.01 -1.49
CA ILE A 352 -18.64 -19.22 -1.78
C ILE A 352 -19.21 -19.67 -3.13
N THR A 353 -20.45 -19.28 -3.46
CA THR A 353 -21.04 -19.53 -4.78
C THR A 353 -20.13 -19.00 -5.90
N GLY A 354 -19.92 -19.81 -6.94
CA GLY A 354 -19.03 -19.52 -8.07
C GLY A 354 -17.52 -19.71 -7.80
N ALA A 355 -17.08 -19.89 -6.55
CA ALA A 355 -15.68 -20.10 -6.25
C ALA A 355 -15.15 -21.44 -6.79
N LEU A 356 -13.87 -21.45 -7.19
CA LEU A 356 -13.15 -22.63 -7.65
C LEU A 356 -12.16 -23.10 -6.58
N ALA A 357 -12.16 -24.39 -6.24
CA ALA A 357 -11.18 -24.96 -5.32
C ALA A 357 -9.81 -25.06 -6.02
N LEU A 358 -8.81 -24.31 -5.55
CA LEU A 358 -7.42 -24.38 -6.02
C LEU A 358 -6.65 -25.52 -5.35
N ILE A 359 -6.99 -25.80 -4.09
CA ILE A 359 -6.50 -26.93 -3.31
C ILE A 359 -7.71 -27.58 -2.65
N GLU A 360 -7.85 -28.90 -2.80
CA GLU A 360 -8.90 -29.68 -2.17
C GLU A 360 -8.33 -30.98 -1.57
N SER A 361 -8.66 -31.26 -0.32
CA SER A 361 -8.18 -32.46 0.41
C SER A 361 -6.66 -32.67 0.35
N GLY A 362 -5.88 -31.57 0.39
CA GLY A 362 -4.41 -31.59 0.31
C GLY A 362 -3.84 -31.86 -1.09
N ARG A 363 -4.64 -31.73 -2.15
CA ARG A 363 -4.22 -31.84 -3.56
C ARG A 363 -4.47 -30.52 -4.29
N PRO A 364 -3.48 -29.97 -5.03
CA PRO A 364 -3.69 -28.81 -5.87
C PRO A 364 -4.37 -29.19 -7.20
N LEU A 365 -4.97 -28.21 -7.89
CA LEU A 365 -5.36 -28.38 -9.29
C LEU A 365 -4.13 -28.55 -10.20
N PRO A 366 -4.25 -29.29 -11.32
CA PRO A 366 -3.20 -29.34 -12.35
C PRO A 366 -3.01 -27.96 -13.02
N LEU A 367 -1.75 -27.56 -13.20
CA LEU A 367 -1.38 -26.36 -13.97
C LEU A 367 -1.01 -26.73 -15.42
N LEU A 368 -1.89 -26.34 -16.34
CA LEU A 368 -1.79 -26.54 -17.79
C LEU A 368 -1.19 -25.28 -18.45
N ILE A 369 -0.12 -25.49 -19.22
CA ILE A 369 0.54 -24.47 -20.05
C ILE A 369 0.87 -25.19 -21.37
N ASP A 370 0.57 -24.58 -22.50
CA ASP A 370 0.86 -25.17 -23.82
C ASP A 370 2.38 -25.16 -24.08
N PRO A 371 2.97 -26.20 -24.71
CA PRO A 371 4.41 -26.27 -24.95
C PRO A 371 4.94 -25.21 -25.94
N GLU A 372 4.06 -24.57 -26.72
CA GLU A 372 4.37 -23.48 -27.65
C GLU A 372 4.59 -22.11 -26.96
N ASP A 373 4.23 -21.97 -25.67
CA ASP A 373 4.42 -20.72 -24.92
C ASP A 373 5.90 -20.44 -24.59
N ALA A 374 6.21 -19.19 -24.24
CA ALA A 374 7.57 -18.73 -24.00
C ALA A 374 8.27 -19.50 -22.87
N GLU A 375 9.58 -19.72 -23.00
CA GLU A 375 10.38 -20.46 -22.01
C GLU A 375 10.27 -19.89 -20.58
N ALA A 376 10.16 -18.56 -20.46
CA ALA A 376 9.94 -17.88 -19.18
C ALA A 376 8.65 -18.35 -18.47
N VAL A 377 7.58 -18.59 -19.24
CA VAL A 377 6.28 -19.10 -18.75
C VAL A 377 6.41 -20.57 -18.34
N GLN A 378 7.14 -21.38 -19.11
CA GLN A 378 7.42 -22.78 -18.74
C GLN A 378 8.21 -22.87 -17.42
N ARG A 379 9.22 -22.02 -17.24
CA ARG A 379 10.05 -21.95 -16.03
C ARG A 379 9.26 -21.47 -14.81
N ALA A 380 8.50 -20.38 -14.93
CA ALA A 380 7.63 -19.91 -13.87
C ALA A 380 6.53 -20.93 -13.54
N GLY A 381 5.96 -21.59 -14.54
CA GLY A 381 4.99 -22.68 -14.36
C GLY A 381 5.58 -23.87 -13.61
N ALA A 382 6.83 -24.27 -13.88
CA ALA A 382 7.52 -25.31 -13.13
C ALA A 382 7.75 -24.92 -11.66
N ALA A 383 8.13 -23.66 -11.39
CA ALA A 383 8.24 -23.14 -10.03
C ALA A 383 6.87 -23.14 -9.32
N VAL A 384 5.81 -22.65 -9.97
CA VAL A 384 4.45 -22.62 -9.42
C VAL A 384 3.89 -24.02 -9.14
N ARG A 385 4.15 -25.03 -9.99
CA ARG A 385 3.77 -26.43 -9.67
C ARG A 385 4.40 -26.90 -8.36
N LYS A 386 5.69 -26.62 -8.16
CA LYS A 386 6.43 -26.96 -6.93
C LYS A 386 5.89 -26.20 -5.70
N ASP A 387 5.54 -24.94 -5.88
CA ASP A 387 4.94 -24.11 -4.84
C ASP A 387 3.55 -24.64 -4.45
N LEU A 388 2.71 -25.01 -5.42
CA LEU A 388 1.39 -25.63 -5.20
C LEU A 388 1.48 -26.99 -4.49
N GLN A 389 2.43 -27.86 -4.89
CA GLN A 389 2.74 -29.11 -4.17
C GLN A 389 3.18 -28.84 -2.72
N SER A 390 3.97 -27.78 -2.52
CA SER A 390 4.49 -27.38 -1.20
C SER A 390 3.41 -26.76 -0.31
N LEU A 391 2.44 -26.04 -0.87
CA LEU A 391 1.24 -25.59 -0.17
C LEU A 391 0.36 -26.78 0.22
N ALA A 392 0.01 -27.63 -0.75
CA ALA A 392 -1.01 -28.68 -0.59
C ALA A 392 -0.54 -29.89 0.23
N GLY A 393 0.74 -30.28 0.09
CA GLY A 393 1.29 -31.48 0.74
C GLY A 393 1.34 -32.72 -0.16
N SER A 394 0.79 -32.67 -1.38
CA SER A 394 0.85 -33.77 -2.34
C SER A 394 0.77 -33.29 -3.80
N GLU A 395 0.97 -34.22 -4.73
CA GLU A 395 0.82 -34.03 -6.17
C GLU A 395 -0.63 -33.71 -6.59
N PRO A 396 -0.84 -33.01 -7.72
CA PRO A 396 -2.17 -32.74 -8.25
C PRO A 396 -2.93 -34.03 -8.62
N ALA A 397 -4.25 -33.94 -8.64
CA ALA A 397 -5.09 -35.04 -9.13
C ALA A 397 -4.92 -35.24 -10.65
N ALA A 398 -4.77 -36.49 -11.08
CA ALA A 398 -4.51 -36.83 -12.50
C ALA A 398 -5.74 -36.63 -13.40
N ASP A 399 -6.92 -37.02 -12.93
CA ASP A 399 -8.20 -36.90 -13.63
C ASP A 399 -9.06 -35.82 -12.95
N ALA A 400 -8.74 -34.55 -13.21
CA ALA A 400 -9.44 -33.43 -12.59
C ALA A 400 -10.39 -32.73 -13.58
N ALA A 401 -11.68 -32.65 -13.25
CA ALA A 401 -12.67 -31.83 -13.95
C ALA A 401 -12.42 -30.30 -13.79
N HIS A 402 -11.39 -29.93 -13.03
CA HIS A 402 -10.99 -28.55 -12.75
C HIS A 402 -9.49 -28.37 -12.99
N ALA A 403 -9.07 -27.22 -13.50
CA ALA A 403 -7.66 -26.92 -13.77
C ALA A 403 -7.26 -25.47 -13.45
N ILE A 404 -5.96 -25.21 -13.43
CA ILE A 404 -5.41 -23.88 -13.67
C ILE A 404 -4.85 -23.89 -15.09
N ILE A 405 -5.25 -22.94 -15.92
CA ILE A 405 -4.74 -22.76 -17.29
C ILE A 405 -3.93 -21.46 -17.30
N ALA A 406 -2.69 -21.50 -17.74
CA ALA A 406 -1.88 -20.30 -17.89
C ALA A 406 -1.26 -20.21 -19.30
N GLY A 407 -1.27 -19.01 -19.88
CA GLY A 407 -0.59 -18.77 -21.15
C GLY A 407 -0.55 -17.31 -21.60
N THR A 408 0.28 -17.05 -22.60
CA THR A 408 0.51 -15.74 -23.21
C THR A 408 -0.37 -15.59 -24.46
N LEU A 409 -1.07 -14.47 -24.56
CA LEU A 409 -1.93 -14.13 -25.69
C LEU A 409 -1.12 -14.05 -26.99
N GLY A 410 -1.59 -14.72 -28.05
CA GLY A 410 -0.89 -14.83 -29.33
C GLY A 410 0.29 -15.83 -29.37
N LEU A 411 0.55 -16.56 -28.28
CA LEU A 411 1.53 -17.66 -28.23
C LEU A 411 0.92 -18.99 -27.78
N SER A 412 -0.03 -18.99 -26.83
CA SER A 412 -0.73 -20.20 -26.37
C SER A 412 -1.96 -20.49 -27.23
N PRO A 413 -1.99 -21.61 -28.00
CA PRO A 413 -3.15 -21.97 -28.82
C PRO A 413 -4.42 -22.26 -28.00
N ARG A 414 -4.29 -22.62 -26.72
CA ARG A 414 -5.42 -22.76 -25.78
C ARG A 414 -6.02 -21.42 -25.41
N ILE A 415 -5.20 -20.45 -25.00
CA ILE A 415 -5.64 -19.08 -24.71
C ILE A 415 -6.30 -18.45 -25.94
N ASP A 416 -5.67 -18.55 -27.11
CA ASP A 416 -6.20 -17.92 -28.32
C ASP A 416 -7.54 -18.52 -28.76
N ARG A 417 -7.74 -19.84 -28.58
CA ARG A 417 -9.05 -20.49 -28.80
C ARG A 417 -10.10 -20.03 -27.80
N LEU A 418 -9.75 -19.87 -26.52
CA LEU A 418 -10.69 -19.38 -25.50
C LEU A 418 -11.12 -17.93 -25.77
N ALA A 419 -10.19 -17.07 -26.18
CA ALA A 419 -10.47 -15.70 -26.59
C ALA A 419 -11.33 -15.65 -27.88
N ALA A 420 -10.97 -16.42 -28.91
CA ALA A 420 -11.74 -16.50 -30.16
C ALA A 420 -13.15 -17.07 -29.99
N ALA A 421 -13.37 -17.91 -28.96
CA ALA A 421 -14.68 -18.43 -28.57
C ALA A 421 -15.47 -17.50 -27.64
N GLY A 422 -14.99 -16.28 -27.35
CA GLY A 422 -15.66 -15.33 -26.45
C GLY A 422 -15.66 -15.73 -24.97
N LYS A 423 -14.86 -16.73 -24.56
CA LYS A 423 -14.78 -17.21 -23.17
C LYS A 423 -13.79 -16.41 -22.30
N LEU A 424 -12.97 -15.56 -22.92
CA LEU A 424 -12.00 -14.69 -22.25
C LEU A 424 -12.08 -13.28 -22.83
N GLU A 425 -12.21 -12.29 -21.96
CA GLU A 425 -11.99 -10.90 -22.33
C GLU A 425 -10.49 -10.60 -22.38
N VAL A 426 -10.02 -10.14 -23.55
CA VAL A 426 -8.59 -9.88 -23.82
C VAL A 426 -8.32 -8.51 -24.46
N ASN A 427 -9.37 -7.76 -24.81
CA ASN A 427 -9.25 -6.48 -25.52
C ASN A 427 -8.49 -5.42 -24.71
N ASP A 428 -8.60 -5.46 -23.40
CA ASP A 428 -7.92 -4.60 -22.43
C ASP A 428 -6.57 -5.16 -21.94
N LEU A 429 -6.06 -6.22 -22.58
CA LEU A 429 -4.69 -6.74 -22.47
C LEU A 429 -3.88 -6.46 -23.74
N LEU A 430 -4.51 -6.51 -24.91
CA LEU A 430 -3.84 -6.32 -26.21
C LEU A 430 -2.97 -5.05 -26.25
N GLY A 431 -1.67 -5.23 -26.51
CA GLY A 431 -0.70 -4.15 -26.63
C GLY A 431 -0.27 -3.50 -25.31
N ARG A 432 -0.75 -3.94 -24.15
CA ARG A 432 -0.32 -3.43 -22.84
C ARG A 432 0.90 -4.19 -22.34
N TRP A 433 1.92 -3.43 -21.95
CA TRP A 433 3.16 -3.96 -21.38
C TRP A 433 2.89 -4.69 -20.07
N GLU A 434 3.28 -5.97 -19.99
CA GLU A 434 3.30 -6.82 -18.80
C GLU A 434 1.96 -6.96 -18.05
N ALA A 435 0.85 -6.66 -18.73
CA ALA A 435 -0.48 -6.80 -18.17
C ALA A 435 -0.88 -8.28 -18.08
N TYR A 436 -1.69 -8.63 -17.07
CA TYR A 436 -2.26 -9.96 -16.93
C TYR A 436 -3.68 -9.94 -16.37
N SER A 437 -4.42 -11.01 -16.62
CA SER A 437 -5.75 -11.26 -16.06
C SER A 437 -5.81 -12.62 -15.38
N LEU A 438 -6.45 -12.68 -14.20
CA LEU A 438 -6.87 -13.91 -13.52
C LEU A 438 -8.40 -13.97 -13.53
N GLN A 439 -8.99 -15.04 -14.06
CA GLN A 439 -10.45 -15.20 -14.16
C GLN A 439 -10.87 -16.66 -13.99
N VAL A 440 -11.95 -16.92 -13.26
CA VAL A 440 -12.62 -18.23 -13.29
C VAL A 440 -13.48 -18.33 -14.56
N VAL A 441 -13.25 -19.35 -15.38
CA VAL A 441 -13.98 -19.62 -16.62
C VAL A 441 -14.72 -20.95 -16.51
N TYR A 442 -15.99 -20.96 -16.89
CA TYR A 442 -16.83 -22.16 -16.97
C TYR A 442 -16.69 -22.84 -18.33
N GLN A 443 -16.64 -24.17 -18.31
CA GLN A 443 -16.49 -25.04 -19.48
C GLN A 443 -15.46 -24.53 -20.50
N PRO A 444 -14.20 -24.21 -20.11
CA PRO A 444 -13.21 -23.66 -21.04
C PRO A 444 -13.00 -24.56 -22.26
N GLU A 445 -12.81 -25.87 -22.04
CA GLU A 445 -12.68 -26.90 -23.08
C GLU A 445 -13.30 -28.23 -22.62
N ASP A 446 -13.54 -29.14 -23.56
CA ASP A 446 -14.13 -30.45 -23.30
C ASP A 446 -13.34 -31.23 -22.23
N GLY A 447 -14.05 -31.68 -21.19
CA GLY A 447 -13.46 -32.40 -20.05
C GLY A 447 -13.00 -31.52 -18.89
N ILE A 448 -13.02 -30.19 -19.03
CA ILE A 448 -12.78 -29.24 -17.92
C ILE A 448 -14.07 -28.46 -17.65
N GLU A 449 -14.70 -28.68 -16.50
CA GLU A 449 -15.93 -28.01 -16.08
C GLU A 449 -15.69 -26.55 -15.69
N ARG A 450 -14.58 -26.26 -15.01
CA ARG A 450 -14.14 -24.90 -14.65
C ARG A 450 -12.63 -24.79 -14.55
N ALA A 451 -12.06 -23.65 -14.91
CA ALA A 451 -10.64 -23.37 -14.68
C ALA A 451 -10.40 -21.96 -14.15
N LEU A 452 -9.34 -21.79 -13.35
CA LEU A 452 -8.72 -20.48 -13.18
C LEU A 452 -7.82 -20.26 -14.40
N VAL A 453 -8.19 -19.30 -15.25
CA VAL A 453 -7.37 -18.90 -16.40
C VAL A 453 -6.52 -17.70 -16.01
N ILE A 454 -5.21 -17.84 -16.21
CA ILE A 454 -4.19 -16.80 -16.08
C ILE A 454 -3.75 -16.46 -17.50
N VAL A 455 -4.00 -15.23 -17.95
CA VAL A 455 -3.58 -14.81 -19.30
C VAL A 455 -2.72 -13.55 -19.24
N GLY A 456 -1.55 -13.59 -19.87
CA GLY A 456 -0.66 -12.44 -20.01
C GLY A 456 -0.73 -11.80 -21.39
N ALA A 457 -0.58 -10.48 -21.43
CA ALA A 457 -0.41 -9.71 -22.66
C ALA A 457 0.96 -9.95 -23.34
N ASP A 458 1.96 -10.37 -22.56
CA ASP A 458 3.28 -10.78 -23.01
C ASP A 458 3.88 -11.84 -22.04
N ARG A 459 5.08 -12.36 -22.37
CA ARG A 459 5.77 -13.41 -21.61
C ARG A 459 5.92 -13.09 -20.12
N ARG A 460 6.11 -11.82 -19.76
CA ARG A 460 6.29 -11.38 -18.36
C ARG A 460 4.96 -11.15 -17.67
N GLY A 461 3.95 -10.65 -18.37
CA GLY A 461 2.56 -10.63 -17.86
C GLY A 461 2.12 -12.00 -17.36
N THR A 462 2.32 -13.06 -18.17
CA THR A 462 1.96 -14.43 -17.78
C THR A 462 2.76 -14.91 -16.57
N VAL A 463 4.07 -14.61 -16.50
CA VAL A 463 4.94 -14.91 -15.35
C VAL A 463 4.47 -14.19 -14.08
N PHE A 464 4.08 -12.92 -14.16
CA PHE A 464 3.58 -12.17 -13.01
C PHE A 464 2.21 -12.68 -12.54
N GLY A 465 1.30 -13.05 -13.43
CA GLY A 465 0.03 -13.69 -13.07
C GLY A 465 0.23 -15.03 -12.36
N LEU A 466 1.20 -15.82 -12.82
CA LEU A 466 1.61 -17.09 -12.18
C LEU A 466 2.16 -16.87 -10.76
N TYR A 467 3.06 -15.92 -10.55
CA TYR A 467 3.61 -15.64 -9.23
C TYR A 467 2.62 -14.92 -8.30
N GLU A 468 1.74 -14.06 -8.82
CA GLU A 468 0.66 -13.43 -8.05
C GLU A 468 -0.29 -14.47 -7.45
N LEU A 469 -0.62 -15.55 -8.17
CA LEU A 469 -1.44 -16.65 -7.66
C LEU A 469 -0.81 -17.31 -6.41
N VAL A 470 0.46 -17.71 -6.48
CA VAL A 470 1.12 -18.37 -5.34
C VAL A 470 1.42 -17.40 -4.19
N ARG A 471 1.69 -16.12 -4.49
CA ARG A 471 1.80 -15.06 -3.47
C ARG A 471 0.49 -14.90 -2.69
N ARG A 472 -0.67 -14.90 -3.37
CA ARG A 472 -2.01 -14.90 -2.75
C ARG A 472 -2.32 -16.17 -1.94
N LEU A 473 -1.76 -17.31 -2.32
CA LEU A 473 -1.84 -18.55 -1.53
C LEU A 473 -0.89 -18.55 -0.31
N GLY A 474 -0.02 -17.54 -0.17
CA GLY A 474 0.90 -17.37 0.98
C GLY A 474 2.34 -17.82 0.71
N VAL A 475 2.76 -17.98 -0.54
CA VAL A 475 4.16 -18.23 -0.90
C VAL A 475 4.89 -16.89 -1.04
N SER A 476 5.66 -16.53 -0.02
CA SER A 476 6.45 -15.30 -0.03
C SER A 476 7.53 -15.30 -1.13
N PRO A 477 7.76 -14.15 -1.81
CA PRO A 477 8.96 -13.94 -2.63
C PRO A 477 10.28 -14.24 -1.90
N TRP A 478 10.27 -14.11 -0.57
CA TRP A 478 11.42 -14.29 0.31
C TRP A 478 11.61 -15.73 0.83
N THR A 479 10.87 -16.73 0.34
CA THR A 479 11.07 -18.14 0.74
C THR A 479 12.50 -18.63 0.54
N PHE A 480 13.16 -18.30 -0.59
CA PHE A 480 14.59 -18.61 -0.75
C PHE A 480 15.49 -17.57 -0.06
N TRP A 481 15.19 -16.28 -0.19
CA TRP A 481 16.11 -15.21 0.20
C TRP A 481 16.10 -14.84 1.69
N ALA A 482 15.09 -15.27 2.44
CA ALA A 482 15.02 -15.09 3.89
C ALA A 482 14.37 -16.27 4.64
N ASP A 483 14.43 -17.48 4.08
CA ASP A 483 13.97 -18.73 4.69
C ASP A 483 12.50 -18.73 5.15
N VAL A 484 11.66 -17.93 4.51
CA VAL A 484 10.24 -17.80 4.86
C VAL A 484 9.51 -19.11 4.54
N PRO A 485 8.96 -19.83 5.53
CA PRO A 485 8.39 -21.16 5.31
C PRO A 485 7.09 -21.08 4.52
N ILE A 486 6.94 -21.94 3.51
CA ILE A 486 5.68 -22.08 2.77
C ILE A 486 4.61 -22.66 3.71
N PRO A 487 3.44 -22.00 3.87
CA PRO A 487 2.36 -22.51 4.73
C PRO A 487 1.74 -23.78 4.14
N ARG A 488 1.25 -24.68 4.99
CA ARG A 488 0.47 -25.84 4.53
C ARG A 488 -1.02 -25.49 4.46
N ARG A 489 -1.67 -25.86 3.35
CA ARG A 489 -3.10 -25.65 3.10
C ARG A 489 -3.75 -26.97 2.72
N ALA A 490 -4.69 -27.45 3.53
CA ALA A 490 -5.51 -28.60 3.17
C ALA A 490 -6.58 -28.25 2.12
N GLN A 491 -7.05 -27.00 2.14
CA GLN A 491 -8.06 -26.47 1.22
C GLN A 491 -7.74 -24.99 0.93
N ALA A 492 -8.08 -24.52 -0.27
CA ALA A 492 -8.05 -23.11 -0.68
C ALA A 492 -8.94 -22.92 -1.90
N TRP A 493 -9.68 -21.81 -1.96
CA TRP A 493 -10.52 -21.46 -3.11
C TRP A 493 -10.08 -20.13 -3.72
N VAL A 494 -10.48 -19.86 -4.96
CA VAL A 494 -10.43 -18.56 -5.60
C VAL A 494 -11.84 -18.05 -5.85
N SER A 495 -12.11 -16.78 -5.53
CA SER A 495 -13.39 -16.13 -5.81
C SER A 495 -13.65 -16.01 -7.31
N PRO A 496 -14.92 -15.98 -7.75
CA PRO A 496 -15.26 -15.73 -9.15
C PRO A 496 -14.96 -14.28 -9.56
N GLY A 497 -15.21 -13.96 -10.83
CA GLY A 497 -14.90 -12.66 -11.44
C GLY A 497 -13.46 -12.58 -11.98
N ARG A 498 -13.12 -11.38 -12.47
CA ARG A 498 -11.88 -11.10 -13.22
C ARG A 498 -11.02 -10.05 -12.51
N LEU A 499 -9.77 -10.41 -12.19
CA LEU A 499 -8.72 -9.48 -11.77
C LEU A 499 -7.88 -9.11 -13.00
N LEU A 500 -7.78 -7.82 -13.31
CA LEU A 500 -6.85 -7.28 -14.30
C LEU A 500 -5.78 -6.45 -13.58
N ASP A 501 -4.50 -6.68 -13.86
CA ASP A 501 -3.40 -5.87 -13.30
C ASP A 501 -2.28 -5.64 -14.31
N ALA A 502 -1.54 -4.53 -14.16
CA ALA A 502 -0.43 -4.14 -15.02
C ALA A 502 0.49 -3.14 -14.29
N PRO A 503 1.78 -3.07 -14.61
CA PRO A 503 2.68 -2.11 -14.00
C PRO A 503 2.46 -0.68 -14.52
N ALA A 504 2.61 0.30 -13.64
CA ALA A 504 2.69 1.71 -14.00
C ALA A 504 4.09 2.11 -14.49
N VAL A 505 5.16 1.66 -13.80
CA VAL A 505 6.54 1.94 -14.20
C VAL A 505 7.06 0.83 -15.12
N ARG A 506 7.60 1.18 -16.29
CA ARG A 506 7.94 0.19 -17.34
C ARG A 506 9.09 -0.75 -16.99
N TYR A 507 10.20 -0.23 -16.48
CA TYR A 507 11.36 -1.00 -16.02
C TYR A 507 11.52 -0.81 -14.50
N ARG A 508 11.58 -1.91 -13.75
CA ARG A 508 11.51 -1.94 -12.28
C ARG A 508 12.53 -2.93 -11.77
N GLY A 509 13.52 -2.47 -11.01
CA GLY A 509 14.68 -3.30 -10.73
C GLY A 509 15.52 -2.92 -9.52
N ILE A 510 16.56 -3.72 -9.33
CA ILE A 510 17.59 -3.53 -8.31
C ILE A 510 18.97 -3.43 -8.99
N PHE A 511 19.92 -2.79 -8.31
CA PHE A 511 21.34 -2.82 -8.62
C PHE A 511 22.05 -3.54 -7.48
N ILE A 512 22.71 -4.65 -7.82
CA ILE A 512 23.65 -5.32 -6.91
C ILE A 512 24.98 -4.59 -7.04
N ASN A 513 25.39 -3.91 -6.00
CA ASN A 513 26.61 -3.10 -5.95
C ASN A 513 27.25 -3.24 -4.57
N ASP A 514 28.43 -2.64 -4.38
CA ASP A 514 29.08 -2.54 -3.08
C ASP A 514 29.34 -3.94 -2.45
N GLU A 515 29.34 -4.99 -3.28
CA GLU A 515 29.04 -6.39 -2.92
C GLU A 515 30.18 -7.15 -2.22
N GLU A 516 31.26 -6.47 -1.88
CA GLU A 516 32.39 -7.02 -1.13
C GLU A 516 32.50 -6.31 0.24
N PRO A 517 32.71 -7.06 1.34
CA PRO A 517 33.03 -8.50 1.37
C PRO A 517 31.83 -9.46 1.40
N ALA A 518 30.59 -8.98 1.64
CA ALA A 518 29.51 -9.83 2.14
C ALA A 518 28.89 -10.78 1.09
N LEU A 519 28.15 -10.26 0.12
CA LEU A 519 27.56 -11.06 -0.97
C LEU A 519 28.65 -11.76 -1.81
N GLY A 520 29.80 -11.12 -1.99
CA GLY A 520 30.97 -11.70 -2.62
C GLY A 520 31.49 -12.95 -1.90
N ALA A 521 31.60 -12.92 -0.56
CA ALA A 521 32.00 -14.10 0.21
C ALA A 521 30.93 -15.21 0.13
N TRP A 522 29.66 -14.84 0.26
CA TRP A 522 28.54 -15.77 0.18
C TRP A 522 28.44 -16.46 -1.18
N THR A 523 28.46 -15.70 -2.29
CA THR A 523 28.39 -16.26 -3.65
C THR A 523 29.56 -17.18 -3.96
N ARG A 524 30.78 -16.86 -3.50
CA ARG A 524 31.94 -17.75 -3.58
C ARG A 524 31.73 -19.05 -2.81
N ALA A 525 31.19 -18.99 -1.58
CA ALA A 525 30.97 -20.16 -0.75
C ALA A 525 29.83 -21.06 -1.26
N THR A 526 28.72 -20.47 -1.75
CA THR A 526 27.49 -21.20 -2.12
C THR A 526 27.46 -21.62 -3.59
N PHE A 527 27.96 -20.80 -4.52
CA PHE A 527 27.86 -21.02 -5.97
C PHE A 527 29.21 -21.10 -6.69
N GLY A 528 30.31 -20.76 -6.01
CA GLY A 528 31.63 -20.59 -6.63
C GLY A 528 31.86 -19.20 -7.25
N GLY A 529 30.93 -18.26 -7.07
CA GLY A 529 30.95 -16.90 -7.62
C GLY A 529 29.61 -16.48 -8.22
N SER A 530 29.57 -15.30 -8.83
CA SER A 530 28.37 -14.68 -9.41
C SER A 530 28.04 -15.25 -10.80
N ASN A 531 27.73 -16.54 -10.87
CA ASN A 531 27.41 -17.28 -12.10
C ASN A 531 25.89 -17.48 -12.31
N HIS A 532 25.49 -18.19 -13.36
CA HIS A 532 24.07 -18.32 -13.73
C HIS A 532 23.20 -18.95 -12.62
N ARG A 533 23.78 -19.77 -11.73
CA ARG A 533 23.04 -20.41 -10.61
C ARG A 533 22.75 -19.44 -9.48
N PHE A 534 23.65 -18.50 -9.25
CA PHE A 534 23.40 -17.36 -8.37
C PHE A 534 22.35 -16.44 -9.00
N TYR A 535 22.53 -16.08 -10.27
CA TYR A 535 21.62 -15.17 -10.95
C TYR A 535 20.22 -15.75 -11.17
N GLU A 536 20.04 -17.07 -11.31
CA GLU A 536 18.72 -17.73 -11.29
C GLU A 536 17.91 -17.32 -10.06
N ARG A 537 18.54 -17.27 -8.88
CA ARG A 537 17.91 -16.88 -7.62
C ARG A 537 17.62 -15.39 -7.54
N VAL A 538 18.47 -14.55 -8.13
CA VAL A 538 18.23 -13.10 -8.25
C VAL A 538 17.05 -12.85 -9.19
N PHE A 539 17.02 -13.50 -10.35
CA PHE A 539 15.94 -13.35 -11.33
C PHE A 539 14.60 -13.83 -10.77
N GLU A 540 14.57 -15.00 -10.10
CA GLU A 540 13.37 -15.52 -9.43
C GLU A 540 12.83 -14.53 -8.39
N LEU A 541 13.69 -13.93 -7.57
CA LEU A 541 13.29 -12.92 -6.58
C LEU A 541 12.66 -11.68 -7.22
N ILE A 542 13.35 -11.09 -8.21
CA ILE A 542 12.88 -9.87 -8.89
C ILE A 542 11.53 -10.13 -9.56
N LEU A 543 11.36 -11.27 -10.24
CA LEU A 543 10.11 -11.64 -10.91
C LEU A 543 8.97 -11.92 -9.91
N ARG A 544 9.23 -12.58 -8.78
CA ARG A 544 8.24 -12.78 -7.69
C ARG A 544 7.82 -11.47 -7.03
N LEU A 545 8.69 -10.46 -7.02
CA LEU A 545 8.39 -9.08 -6.59
C LEU A 545 7.84 -8.20 -7.72
N LYS A 546 7.49 -8.78 -8.88
CA LYS A 546 6.96 -8.11 -10.09
C LYS A 546 7.88 -7.03 -10.69
N GLY A 547 9.18 -7.10 -10.39
CA GLY A 547 10.24 -6.42 -11.13
C GLY A 547 10.60 -7.13 -12.43
N ASN A 548 11.37 -6.47 -13.28
CA ASN A 548 11.78 -6.98 -14.60
C ASN A 548 13.19 -6.54 -15.03
N TYR A 549 13.93 -5.79 -14.20
CA TYR A 549 15.19 -5.15 -14.57
C TYR A 549 16.28 -5.42 -13.52
N LEU A 550 17.52 -5.57 -13.96
CA LEU A 550 18.69 -5.76 -13.10
C LEU A 550 19.91 -5.00 -13.63
N TRP A 551 20.61 -4.30 -12.73
CA TRP A 551 22.05 -4.05 -12.88
C TRP A 551 22.83 -5.09 -12.06
N PRO A 552 23.68 -5.90 -12.69
CA PRO A 552 24.39 -7.00 -12.03
C PRO A 552 25.59 -6.52 -11.21
N ALA A 553 26.09 -7.39 -10.34
CA ALA A 553 27.34 -7.20 -9.60
C ALA A 553 28.51 -6.93 -10.56
N MET A 554 29.30 -5.90 -10.27
CA MET A 554 30.34 -5.38 -11.18
C MET A 554 31.71 -5.08 -10.53
N TRP A 555 31.84 -5.17 -9.19
CA TRP A 555 33.11 -4.90 -8.49
C TRP A 555 34.12 -6.02 -8.73
N GLY A 556 34.95 -5.84 -9.76
CA GLY A 556 35.83 -6.89 -10.26
C GLY A 556 35.06 -8.07 -10.87
N ARG A 557 33.83 -7.83 -11.36
CA ARG A 557 32.93 -8.80 -12.00
C ARG A 557 32.41 -8.26 -13.33
N ALA A 558 32.04 -9.17 -14.23
CA ALA A 558 31.51 -8.83 -15.54
C ALA A 558 30.46 -9.86 -15.93
N PHE A 559 29.18 -9.49 -15.83
CA PHE A 559 28.04 -10.39 -16.03
C PHE A 559 28.09 -11.22 -17.33
N TYR A 560 28.48 -10.62 -18.45
CA TYR A 560 28.56 -11.29 -19.76
C TYR A 560 29.84 -12.12 -19.98
N ASP A 561 30.87 -11.92 -19.16
CA ASP A 561 32.24 -12.42 -19.37
C ASP A 561 32.62 -13.49 -18.33
N ASP A 562 32.20 -13.32 -17.07
CA ASP A 562 32.42 -14.28 -15.98
C ASP A 562 31.66 -15.61 -16.19
N ASP A 563 30.48 -15.57 -16.82
CA ASP A 563 29.70 -16.75 -17.23
C ASP A 563 28.73 -16.40 -18.39
N PRO A 564 28.98 -16.90 -19.63
CA PRO A 564 28.08 -16.65 -20.76
C PRO A 564 26.65 -17.15 -20.59
N GLU A 565 26.40 -18.13 -19.71
CA GLU A 565 25.03 -18.61 -19.43
C GLU A 565 24.20 -17.57 -18.67
N ASN A 566 24.81 -16.59 -18.00
CA ASN A 566 24.11 -15.48 -17.33
C ASN A 566 23.13 -14.76 -18.28
N ALA A 567 23.62 -14.40 -19.47
CA ALA A 567 22.83 -13.65 -20.46
C ALA A 567 21.76 -14.52 -21.13
N ALA A 568 22.05 -15.80 -21.35
CA ALA A 568 21.09 -16.75 -21.90
C ALA A 568 19.95 -17.02 -20.91
N LEU A 569 20.28 -17.25 -19.63
CA LEU A 569 19.30 -17.49 -18.57
C LEU A 569 18.45 -16.25 -18.28
N ALA A 570 19.04 -15.05 -18.32
CA ALA A 570 18.29 -13.80 -18.16
C ALA A 570 17.14 -13.71 -19.17
N ASP A 571 17.42 -13.85 -20.47
CA ASP A 571 16.38 -13.81 -21.50
C ASP A 571 15.41 -15.00 -21.41
N ALA A 572 15.91 -16.21 -21.10
CA ALA A 572 15.08 -17.39 -20.88
C ALA A 572 14.10 -17.26 -19.70
N MET A 573 14.43 -16.46 -18.68
CA MET A 573 13.53 -16.09 -17.58
C MET A 573 12.76 -14.78 -17.82
N GLY A 574 13.06 -14.07 -18.91
CA GLY A 574 12.46 -12.78 -19.26
C GLY A 574 13.02 -11.59 -18.49
N MET A 575 14.19 -11.69 -17.84
CA MET A 575 14.85 -10.58 -17.16
C MET A 575 15.51 -9.62 -18.17
N VAL A 576 15.30 -8.31 -18.00
CA VAL A 576 15.96 -7.27 -18.78
C VAL A 576 17.25 -6.85 -18.08
N ILE A 577 18.38 -6.92 -18.78
CA ILE A 577 19.69 -6.54 -18.22
C ILE A 577 20.06 -5.12 -18.63
N GLY A 578 20.60 -4.37 -17.69
CA GLY A 578 21.32 -3.12 -17.93
C GLY A 578 22.69 -3.12 -17.27
N THR A 579 23.41 -2.01 -17.37
CA THR A 579 24.69 -1.77 -16.71
C THR A 579 24.68 -0.41 -16.02
N SER A 580 25.52 -0.21 -15.01
CA SER A 580 25.53 1.06 -14.26
C SER A 580 25.95 2.24 -15.14
N HIS A 581 25.69 3.48 -14.69
CA HIS A 581 25.82 4.70 -15.49
C HIS A 581 27.22 4.99 -16.08
N HIS A 582 28.28 4.33 -15.59
CA HIS A 582 29.64 4.48 -16.09
C HIS A 582 30.13 3.28 -16.92
N GLU A 583 29.24 2.33 -17.20
CA GLU A 583 29.49 1.07 -17.92
C GLU A 583 28.73 1.03 -19.26
N PRO A 584 29.07 1.91 -20.22
CA PRO A 584 28.28 2.09 -21.43
C PRO A 584 28.33 0.87 -22.36
N MET A 585 27.30 0.72 -23.17
CA MET A 585 27.26 -0.24 -24.29
C MET A 585 27.45 -1.71 -23.86
N MET A 586 26.88 -2.09 -22.71
CA MET A 586 26.87 -3.45 -22.16
C MET A 586 28.27 -4.04 -21.89
N ARG A 587 29.21 -3.16 -21.50
CA ARG A 587 30.57 -3.49 -21.07
C ARG A 587 30.75 -3.16 -19.61
N ALA A 588 31.00 -4.17 -18.78
CA ALA A 588 31.31 -3.94 -17.37
C ALA A 588 32.69 -3.29 -17.22
N HIS A 589 32.88 -2.46 -16.19
CA HIS A 589 34.11 -1.67 -16.02
C HIS A 589 35.39 -2.54 -16.05
N VAL A 590 35.37 -3.70 -15.35
CA VAL A 590 36.52 -4.62 -15.29
C VAL A 590 36.90 -5.22 -16.65
N GLU A 591 36.00 -5.26 -17.63
CA GLU A 591 36.33 -5.76 -18.97
C GLU A 591 37.37 -4.88 -19.67
N TRP A 592 37.38 -3.57 -19.41
CA TRP A 592 38.43 -2.68 -19.93
C TRP A 592 39.77 -2.98 -19.26
N THR A 593 39.79 -3.31 -17.97
CA THR A 593 41.01 -3.77 -17.28
C THR A 593 41.51 -5.13 -17.79
N ARG A 594 40.59 -6.02 -18.21
CA ARG A 594 40.92 -7.37 -18.75
C ARG A 594 41.39 -7.34 -20.21
N TYR A 595 40.75 -6.53 -21.06
CA TYR A 595 40.89 -6.61 -22.53
C TYR A 595 41.12 -5.26 -23.23
N GLY A 596 41.05 -4.14 -22.51
CA GLY A 596 41.23 -2.80 -23.07
C GLY A 596 42.67 -2.52 -23.49
N GLU A 597 42.82 -1.73 -24.56
CA GLU A 597 44.12 -1.24 -25.03
C GLU A 597 44.15 0.29 -24.96
N GLY A 598 45.08 0.85 -24.18
CA GLY A 598 45.25 2.30 -24.02
C GLY A 598 44.41 2.91 -22.89
N PRO A 599 44.40 4.25 -22.75
CA PRO A 599 43.65 4.93 -21.69
C PRO A 599 42.14 4.89 -21.95
N TRP A 600 41.35 4.92 -20.87
CA TRP A 600 39.90 5.18 -20.91
C TRP A 600 39.63 6.69 -21.14
N ASP A 601 40.07 7.19 -22.29
CA ASP A 601 39.97 8.61 -22.70
C ASP A 601 39.53 8.66 -24.16
N TYR A 602 38.33 9.16 -24.43
CA TYR A 602 37.78 9.19 -25.80
C TYR A 602 38.52 10.13 -26.74
N ALA A 603 39.08 11.23 -26.23
CA ALA A 603 39.85 12.18 -27.02
C ALA A 603 41.20 11.62 -27.45
N ARG A 604 41.79 10.69 -26.67
CA ARG A 604 43.08 10.04 -26.96
C ARG A 604 42.96 8.64 -27.57
N ASN A 605 41.84 7.93 -27.36
CA ASN A 605 41.70 6.50 -27.64
C ASN A 605 40.34 6.08 -28.26
N GLY A 606 39.58 7.03 -28.81
CA GLY A 606 38.20 6.80 -29.27
C GLY A 606 38.02 5.68 -30.33
N GLU A 607 39.04 5.32 -31.11
CA GLU A 607 38.95 4.19 -32.05
C GLU A 607 38.84 2.84 -31.33
N ARG A 608 39.68 2.60 -30.32
CA ARG A 608 39.64 1.35 -29.54
C ARG A 608 38.39 1.28 -28.67
N LEU A 609 37.97 2.40 -28.09
CA LEU A 609 36.73 2.49 -27.32
C LEU A 609 35.50 2.17 -28.18
N ARG A 610 35.41 2.68 -29.42
CA ARG A 610 34.32 2.32 -30.35
C ARG A 610 34.31 0.84 -30.73
N ALA A 611 35.48 0.23 -30.96
CA ALA A 611 35.58 -1.21 -31.23
C ALA A 611 35.10 -2.04 -30.03
N PHE A 612 35.59 -1.70 -28.83
CA PHE A 612 35.20 -2.33 -27.57
C PHE A 612 33.69 -2.24 -27.29
N TRP A 613 33.08 -1.06 -27.51
CA TRP A 613 31.63 -0.87 -27.39
C TRP A 613 30.83 -1.63 -28.45
N ARG A 614 31.32 -1.74 -29.69
CA ARG A 614 30.66 -2.51 -30.75
C ARG A 614 30.50 -3.98 -30.38
N GLU A 615 31.59 -4.62 -29.95
CA GLU A 615 31.58 -5.99 -29.43
C GLU A 615 30.61 -6.17 -28.23
N GLY A 616 30.41 -5.11 -27.42
CA GLY A 616 29.47 -5.07 -26.31
C GLY A 616 28.00 -5.07 -26.73
N VAL A 617 27.66 -4.51 -27.89
CA VAL A 617 26.32 -4.65 -28.49
C VAL A 617 26.19 -5.98 -29.23
N GLU A 618 27.22 -6.42 -29.94
CA GLU A 618 27.21 -7.66 -30.74
C GLU A 618 26.95 -8.92 -29.89
N ARG A 619 27.51 -8.99 -28.67
CA ARG A 619 27.27 -10.09 -27.73
C ARG A 619 25.80 -10.25 -27.29
N LEU A 620 24.98 -9.20 -27.39
CA LEU A 620 23.57 -9.29 -27.00
C LEU A 620 22.82 -10.31 -27.87
N GLN A 621 23.21 -10.46 -29.14
CA GLN A 621 22.60 -11.38 -30.11
C GLN A 621 21.06 -11.22 -30.18
N GLY A 622 20.56 -9.99 -30.00
CA GLY A 622 19.13 -9.66 -30.01
C GLY A 622 18.38 -9.86 -28.69
N ARG A 623 19.04 -10.32 -27.62
CA ARG A 623 18.44 -10.43 -26.28
C ARG A 623 18.05 -9.07 -25.71
N GLU A 624 17.06 -9.08 -24.82
CA GLU A 624 16.46 -7.86 -24.27
C GLU A 624 17.39 -7.16 -23.26
N ALA A 625 17.71 -5.89 -23.52
CA ALA A 625 18.57 -5.07 -22.68
C ALA A 625 18.17 -3.58 -22.76
N VAL A 626 18.61 -2.79 -21.77
CA VAL A 626 18.59 -1.32 -21.85
C VAL A 626 20.04 -0.83 -21.90
N LEU A 627 20.43 -0.23 -23.02
CA LEU A 627 21.82 0.16 -23.27
C LEU A 627 22.13 1.48 -22.57
N THR A 628 23.08 1.45 -21.64
CA THR A 628 23.66 2.66 -21.05
C THR A 628 24.50 3.42 -22.07
N LEU A 629 24.23 4.71 -22.21
CA LEU A 629 24.94 5.65 -23.08
C LEU A 629 25.80 6.63 -22.29
N GLY A 630 26.65 7.36 -23.03
CA GLY A 630 27.60 8.32 -22.49
C GLY A 630 28.91 7.66 -22.08
N MET A 631 29.72 8.39 -21.32
CA MET A 631 31.00 7.92 -20.77
C MET A 631 31.34 8.83 -19.58
N ARG A 632 31.86 8.25 -18.50
CA ARG A 632 32.54 8.97 -17.42
C ARG A 632 34.04 8.64 -17.45
N GLY A 633 34.82 9.28 -16.59
CA GLY A 633 36.23 8.98 -16.42
C GLY A 633 36.48 7.55 -15.95
N ASP A 634 37.74 7.16 -15.86
CA ASP A 634 38.12 5.82 -15.41
C ASP A 634 37.66 5.62 -13.95
N GLY A 635 37.07 4.46 -13.62
CA GLY A 635 36.66 4.14 -12.24
C GLY A 635 35.62 5.07 -11.58
N ASP A 636 34.59 5.53 -12.30
CA ASP A 636 33.54 6.48 -11.83
C ASP A 636 34.03 7.92 -11.58
N GLU A 637 35.23 8.28 -12.03
CA GLU A 637 35.75 9.65 -12.00
C GLU A 637 35.10 10.57 -13.06
N ALA A 638 35.33 11.89 -12.95
CA ALA A 638 34.91 12.84 -13.99
C ALA A 638 35.89 12.82 -15.18
N MET A 639 35.41 13.06 -16.41
CA MET A 639 36.28 13.06 -17.60
C MET A 639 37.23 14.27 -17.69
N SER A 640 36.90 15.40 -17.05
CA SER A 640 37.74 16.60 -17.02
C SER A 640 37.24 17.65 -16.02
N ASP A 641 38.14 18.52 -15.54
CA ASP A 641 37.85 19.67 -14.67
C ASP A 641 36.99 20.78 -15.32
N HIS A 642 36.59 20.62 -16.58
CA HIS A 642 35.86 21.60 -17.39
C HIS A 642 34.67 20.92 -18.10
N THR A 643 33.69 21.73 -18.53
CA THR A 643 32.44 21.26 -19.16
C THR A 643 32.71 20.50 -20.47
N ALA A 644 32.56 19.16 -20.46
CA ALA A 644 32.89 18.28 -21.57
C ALA A 644 31.75 18.07 -22.59
N THR A 645 30.81 19.02 -22.70
CA THR A 645 29.54 18.88 -23.44
C THR A 645 29.70 18.41 -24.89
N ASP A 646 30.61 19.03 -25.66
CA ASP A 646 30.84 18.68 -27.07
C ASP A 646 31.46 17.27 -27.25
N LEU A 647 32.21 16.81 -26.26
CA LEU A 647 32.81 15.47 -26.26
C LEU A 647 31.74 14.41 -25.97
N LEU A 648 30.91 14.64 -24.95
CA LEU A 648 29.78 13.75 -24.61
C LEU A 648 28.78 13.62 -25.76
N GLN A 649 28.39 14.73 -26.40
CA GLN A 649 27.48 14.69 -27.55
C GLN A 649 28.06 13.88 -28.72
N ARG A 650 29.39 13.94 -28.93
CA ARG A 650 30.08 13.12 -29.94
C ARG A 650 30.14 11.65 -29.57
N ILE A 651 30.43 11.33 -28.30
CA ILE A 651 30.44 9.96 -27.78
C ILE A 651 29.08 9.31 -27.99
N VAL A 652 28.00 9.99 -27.61
CA VAL A 652 26.62 9.47 -27.76
C VAL A 652 26.23 9.32 -29.25
N ALA A 653 26.65 10.22 -30.13
CA ALA A 653 26.41 10.08 -31.58
C ALA A 653 27.14 8.86 -32.18
N ASP A 654 28.40 8.63 -31.81
CA ASP A 654 29.18 7.47 -32.25
C ASP A 654 28.62 6.16 -31.66
N GLN A 655 28.17 6.17 -30.40
CA GLN A 655 27.47 5.04 -29.75
C GLN A 655 26.16 4.69 -30.47
N ARG A 656 25.32 5.68 -30.80
CA ARG A 656 24.08 5.45 -31.56
C ARG A 656 24.34 4.92 -32.97
N THR A 657 25.44 5.33 -33.60
CA THR A 657 25.88 4.76 -34.88
C THR A 657 26.22 3.28 -34.73
N ILE A 658 26.95 2.90 -33.66
CA ILE A 658 27.22 1.49 -33.34
C ILE A 658 25.92 0.69 -33.11
N ILE A 659 24.96 1.23 -32.36
CA ILE A 659 23.64 0.57 -32.15
C ILE A 659 22.95 0.33 -33.50
N ALA A 660 22.90 1.34 -34.37
CA ALA A 660 22.26 1.23 -35.67
C ALA A 660 22.91 0.16 -36.57
N ASP A 661 24.25 0.19 -36.65
CA ASP A 661 25.04 -0.74 -37.46
C ASP A 661 24.90 -2.19 -36.99
N VAL A 662 24.93 -2.42 -35.67
CA VAL A 662 24.92 -3.78 -35.08
C VAL A 662 23.52 -4.37 -35.05
N THR A 663 22.50 -3.57 -34.69
CA THR A 663 21.13 -4.06 -34.58
C THR A 663 20.40 -4.14 -35.92
N GLY A 664 20.90 -3.45 -36.97
CA GLY A 664 20.24 -3.34 -38.27
C GLY A 664 18.97 -2.49 -38.25
N HIS A 665 18.73 -1.73 -37.17
CA HIS A 665 17.53 -0.94 -36.94
C HIS A 665 17.89 0.52 -36.62
N ALA A 666 16.93 1.43 -36.78
CA ALA A 666 17.10 2.80 -36.28
C ALA A 666 17.29 2.77 -34.74
N PRO A 667 18.25 3.51 -34.18
CA PRO A 667 18.63 3.38 -32.77
C PRO A 667 17.47 3.67 -31.81
N GLU A 668 16.51 4.50 -32.22
CA GLU A 668 15.27 4.82 -31.49
C GLU A 668 14.40 3.57 -31.19
N ARG A 669 14.65 2.43 -31.85
CA ARG A 669 13.99 1.14 -31.58
C ARG A 669 14.68 0.31 -30.50
N THR A 670 15.88 0.67 -30.07
CA THR A 670 16.64 0.00 -29.02
C THR A 670 16.51 0.80 -27.71
N PRO A 671 16.02 0.21 -26.61
CA PRO A 671 15.96 0.89 -25.32
C PRO A 671 17.33 1.41 -24.89
N GLN A 672 17.40 2.70 -24.62
CA GLN A 672 18.61 3.41 -24.22
C GLN A 672 18.35 4.22 -22.95
N VAL A 673 19.37 4.34 -22.12
CA VAL A 673 19.36 5.16 -20.90
C VAL A 673 20.63 5.98 -20.80
N TRP A 674 20.52 7.22 -20.34
CA TRP A 674 21.67 8.04 -19.96
C TRP A 674 21.39 8.67 -18.61
N ALA A 675 22.24 8.36 -17.62
CA ALA A 675 22.11 8.90 -16.28
C ALA A 675 22.71 10.30 -16.16
N LEU A 676 21.94 11.20 -15.56
CA LEU A 676 22.39 12.53 -15.17
C LEU A 676 23.00 12.44 -13.76
N TYR A 677 24.13 11.74 -13.67
CA TYR A 677 24.80 11.46 -12.40
C TYR A 677 25.98 12.42 -12.17
N LYS A 678 26.11 12.94 -10.94
CA LYS A 678 27.14 13.91 -10.53
C LYS A 678 27.30 15.05 -11.56
N GLU A 679 28.49 15.25 -12.13
CA GLU A 679 28.80 16.34 -13.06
C GLU A 679 27.99 16.31 -14.37
N VAL A 680 27.44 15.16 -14.77
CA VAL A 680 26.62 15.04 -15.97
C VAL A 680 25.29 15.78 -15.81
N GLN A 681 24.78 15.91 -14.58
CA GLN A 681 23.62 16.75 -14.29
C GLN A 681 23.95 18.23 -14.50
N ASP A 682 25.12 18.69 -14.04
CA ASP A 682 25.55 20.08 -14.21
C ASP A 682 25.72 20.43 -15.71
N TYR A 683 26.16 19.47 -16.53
CA TYR A 683 26.24 19.64 -17.98
C TYR A 683 24.85 19.71 -18.65
N TYR A 684 23.87 18.94 -18.16
CA TYR A 684 22.48 19.01 -18.62
C TYR A 684 21.82 20.35 -18.24
N ASP A 685 21.98 20.78 -16.99
CA ASP A 685 21.49 22.08 -16.49
C ASP A 685 22.16 23.25 -17.26
N ALA A 686 23.40 23.09 -17.73
CA ALA A 686 24.11 24.03 -18.61
C ALA A 686 23.71 23.95 -20.11
N GLY A 687 22.76 23.08 -20.49
CA GLY A 687 22.21 23.00 -21.85
C GLY A 687 22.74 21.88 -22.75
N MET A 688 23.36 20.83 -22.19
CA MET A 688 23.70 19.62 -22.94
C MET A 688 22.46 18.96 -23.53
N ARG A 689 22.49 18.70 -24.85
CA ARG A 689 21.38 18.05 -25.55
C ARG A 689 21.45 16.54 -25.42
N VAL A 690 20.30 15.92 -25.21
CA VAL A 690 20.09 14.46 -25.19
C VAL A 690 19.03 14.09 -26.23
N PRO A 691 19.19 13.02 -27.02
CA PRO A 691 18.17 12.56 -27.97
C PRO A 691 16.84 12.22 -27.25
N ASP A 692 15.71 12.51 -27.89
CA ASP A 692 14.39 12.49 -27.22
C ASP A 692 13.89 11.08 -26.84
N ASP A 693 14.37 10.05 -27.55
CA ASP A 693 14.08 8.63 -27.31
C ASP A 693 14.91 7.99 -26.18
N VAL A 694 15.97 8.66 -25.72
CA VAL A 694 16.83 8.17 -24.63
C VAL A 694 16.15 8.44 -23.29
N THR A 695 16.07 7.41 -22.45
CA THR A 695 15.56 7.56 -21.07
C THR A 695 16.53 8.43 -20.28
N LEU A 696 16.06 9.57 -19.76
CA LEU A 696 16.84 10.37 -18.80
C LEU A 696 16.70 9.77 -17.41
N LEU A 697 17.79 9.24 -16.87
CA LEU A 697 17.83 8.63 -15.55
C LEU A 697 18.37 9.64 -14.53
N PHE A 698 17.47 10.21 -13.71
CA PHE A 698 17.84 11.07 -12.60
C PHE A 698 18.36 10.24 -11.43
N ALA A 699 19.33 10.74 -10.69
CA ALA A 699 19.79 10.11 -9.46
C ALA A 699 19.29 10.85 -8.23
N ASP A 700 19.20 10.13 -7.11
CA ASP A 700 19.31 10.75 -5.80
C ASP A 700 20.74 11.25 -5.52
N ASP A 701 20.95 11.75 -4.31
CA ASP A 701 22.24 12.21 -3.80
C ASP A 701 23.07 11.10 -3.17
N ASN A 702 22.76 9.83 -3.46
CA ASN A 702 23.30 8.63 -2.83
C ASN A 702 22.91 8.46 -1.35
N TRP A 703 21.96 9.25 -0.85
CA TRP A 703 21.46 9.22 0.53
C TRP A 703 19.92 9.23 0.59
N GLY A 704 19.25 8.90 -0.51
CA GLY A 704 17.80 8.86 -0.60
C GLY A 704 17.12 10.22 -0.73
N ASN A 705 17.77 11.23 -1.35
CA ASN A 705 17.16 12.52 -1.64
C ASN A 705 17.31 12.87 -3.13
N LEU A 706 16.19 12.94 -3.86
CA LEU A 706 16.18 13.16 -5.31
C LEU A 706 16.77 14.53 -5.68
N ARG A 707 17.82 14.54 -6.51
CA ARG A 707 18.56 15.77 -6.88
C ARG A 707 17.80 16.67 -7.84
N ARG A 708 17.24 16.07 -8.89
CA ARG A 708 16.53 16.73 -9.99
C ARG A 708 15.39 15.84 -10.46
N LEU A 709 14.34 16.47 -10.97
CA LEU A 709 13.20 15.83 -11.61
C LEU A 709 12.77 16.68 -12.82
N PRO A 710 12.07 16.09 -13.81
CA PRO A 710 11.52 16.89 -14.89
C PRO A 710 10.50 17.90 -14.35
N THR A 711 10.32 19.01 -15.04
CA THR A 711 9.24 19.95 -14.70
C THR A 711 7.88 19.25 -14.83
N PRO A 712 6.96 19.40 -13.86
CA PRO A 712 5.67 18.71 -13.90
C PRO A 712 4.94 18.90 -15.24
N GLY A 713 4.54 17.79 -15.86
CA GLY A 713 3.89 17.77 -17.17
C GLY A 713 4.83 17.81 -18.40
N ALA A 714 6.15 17.91 -18.22
CA ALA A 714 7.10 17.85 -19.33
C ALA A 714 7.29 16.41 -19.83
N THR A 715 7.01 16.15 -21.11
CA THR A 715 7.13 14.82 -21.73
C THR A 715 8.31 14.73 -22.70
N ARG A 716 8.79 13.51 -22.94
CA ARG A 716 9.77 13.11 -23.98
C ARG A 716 9.56 11.64 -24.32
N THR A 717 9.90 11.22 -25.53
CA THR A 717 9.60 9.86 -26.05
C THR A 717 10.23 8.76 -25.20
N GLY A 718 11.49 8.94 -24.81
CA GLY A 718 12.23 8.05 -23.90
C GLY A 718 11.64 8.02 -22.49
N GLY A 719 10.90 9.03 -22.07
CA GLY A 719 10.44 9.19 -20.68
C GLY A 719 11.59 9.45 -19.71
N TYR A 720 11.36 9.15 -18.43
CA TYR A 720 12.32 9.41 -17.35
C TYR A 720 12.43 8.24 -16.40
N GLY A 721 13.61 8.08 -15.81
CA GLY A 721 13.85 7.14 -14.72
C GLY A 721 14.43 7.79 -13.47
N VAL A 722 14.44 7.00 -12.39
CA VAL A 722 15.13 7.30 -11.13
C VAL A 722 16.07 6.14 -10.75
N TYR A 723 17.30 6.51 -10.38
CA TYR A 723 18.25 5.68 -9.66
C TYR A 723 18.31 6.16 -8.20
N TYR A 724 18.10 5.25 -7.26
CA TYR A 724 17.97 5.52 -5.83
C TYR A 724 18.92 4.63 -5.02
N HIS A 725 19.24 4.98 -3.76
CA HIS A 725 20.15 4.19 -2.93
C HIS A 725 19.52 3.70 -1.61
N PHE A 726 19.60 2.39 -1.35
CA PHE A 726 19.44 1.78 -0.01
C PHE A 726 20.77 1.35 0.63
N ASP A 727 21.84 1.32 -0.16
CA ASP A 727 23.23 1.07 0.23
C ASP A 727 24.14 2.05 -0.53
N TYR A 728 25.33 2.39 0.00
CA TYR A 728 26.25 3.28 -0.70
C TYR A 728 27.71 3.20 -0.21
N VAL A 729 28.64 3.31 -1.17
CA VAL A 729 30.07 3.62 -0.93
C VAL A 729 30.43 5.02 -1.42
N GLY A 730 30.79 5.90 -0.47
CA GLY A 730 31.28 7.25 -0.74
C GLY A 730 31.08 8.22 0.44
N ASP A 731 31.12 9.51 0.14
CA ASP A 731 31.00 10.58 1.14
C ASP A 731 29.55 10.81 1.63
N PRO A 732 29.35 11.36 2.85
CA PRO A 732 30.36 11.54 3.91
C PRO A 732 30.92 10.23 4.51
N ARG A 733 30.18 9.12 4.37
CA ARG A 733 30.60 7.80 4.84
C ARG A 733 29.76 6.70 4.21
N ASN A 734 30.40 5.58 3.85
CA ASN A 734 29.69 4.40 3.38
C ASN A 734 28.64 3.96 4.42
N TYR A 735 27.49 3.47 3.96
CA TYR A 735 26.54 2.74 4.79
C TYR A 735 26.20 1.43 4.07
N LYS A 736 26.66 0.31 4.64
CA LYS A 736 26.76 -1.00 3.96
C LYS A 736 26.26 -2.19 4.75
N TRP A 737 26.06 -2.04 6.06
CA TRP A 737 25.92 -3.21 6.94
C TRP A 737 24.47 -3.67 7.17
N LEU A 738 23.55 -2.73 7.39
CA LEU A 738 22.16 -3.00 7.76
C LEU A 738 21.22 -2.03 7.06
N ASN A 739 19.95 -2.41 6.93
CA ASN A 739 18.92 -1.49 6.45
C ASN A 739 18.78 -0.27 7.37
N THR A 740 18.99 0.90 6.78
CA THR A 740 18.95 2.21 7.45
C THR A 740 18.01 3.19 6.73
N ASN A 741 17.02 2.62 6.03
CA ASN A 741 16.15 3.33 5.11
C ASN A 741 14.72 3.30 5.66
N GLN A 742 14.21 4.46 6.06
CA GLN A 742 12.79 4.66 6.37
C GLN A 742 11.98 4.45 5.09
N ILE A 743 11.08 3.46 5.11
CA ILE A 743 10.20 3.18 3.96
C ILE A 743 9.31 4.40 3.65
N GLU A 744 9.01 5.22 4.66
CA GLU A 744 8.26 6.46 4.54
C GLU A 744 9.02 7.55 3.79
N ARG A 745 10.36 7.60 3.90
CA ARG A 745 11.20 8.52 3.12
C ARG A 745 11.28 8.07 1.66
N SER A 746 11.53 6.78 1.45
CA SER A 746 11.55 6.18 0.11
C SER A 746 10.21 6.38 -0.59
N TRP A 747 9.09 6.15 0.11
CA TRP A 747 7.75 6.39 -0.43
C TRP A 747 7.51 7.84 -0.82
N GLU A 748 7.88 8.79 0.04
CA GLU A 748 7.69 10.22 -0.19
C GLU A 748 8.51 10.70 -1.40
N GLN A 749 9.77 10.30 -1.51
CA GLN A 749 10.63 10.60 -2.66
C GLN A 749 10.14 9.90 -3.95
N MET A 750 9.75 8.63 -3.90
CA MET A 750 9.26 7.94 -5.11
C MET A 750 7.88 8.45 -5.56
N ARG A 751 7.05 8.93 -4.63
CA ARG A 751 5.79 9.62 -4.97
C ARG A 751 6.06 11.00 -5.57
N LEU A 752 7.09 11.72 -5.11
CA LEU A 752 7.56 12.94 -5.75
C LEU A 752 7.98 12.66 -7.21
N ALA A 753 8.82 11.64 -7.45
CA ALA A 753 9.21 11.21 -8.80
C ALA A 753 7.99 10.86 -9.69
N TRP A 754 7.07 10.04 -9.17
CA TRP A 754 5.83 9.67 -9.89
C TRP A 754 5.01 10.89 -10.30
N THR A 755 4.75 11.84 -9.38
CA THR A 755 3.97 13.05 -9.68
C THR A 755 4.64 14.01 -10.67
N HIS A 756 5.94 13.87 -10.90
CA HIS A 756 6.69 14.58 -11.94
C HIS A 756 6.67 13.85 -13.30
N GLY A 757 6.07 12.66 -13.41
CA GLY A 757 5.99 11.88 -14.64
C GLY A 757 7.18 10.95 -14.88
N VAL A 758 7.87 10.51 -13.82
CA VAL A 758 8.93 9.50 -13.91
C VAL A 758 8.33 8.10 -13.94
N ASP A 759 8.04 7.59 -15.15
CA ASP A 759 7.32 6.33 -15.40
C ASP A 759 8.15 5.27 -16.15
N ARG A 760 9.35 5.57 -16.64
CA ARG A 760 10.08 4.68 -17.54
C ARG A 760 10.92 3.64 -16.80
N LEU A 761 11.75 4.05 -15.85
CA LEU A 761 12.74 3.16 -15.22
C LEU A 761 12.96 3.53 -13.76
N TRP A 762 12.60 2.66 -12.82
CA TRP A 762 12.97 2.80 -11.40
C TRP A 762 13.93 1.68 -11.02
N ILE A 763 15.12 2.05 -10.54
CA ILE A 763 16.15 1.13 -10.06
C ILE A 763 16.75 1.63 -8.75
N VAL A 764 17.03 0.71 -7.82
CA VAL A 764 17.61 1.03 -6.51
C VAL A 764 18.87 0.21 -6.24
N ASN A 765 19.94 0.84 -5.76
CA ASN A 765 21.10 0.14 -5.20
C ASN A 765 20.67 -0.53 -3.89
N VAL A 766 20.84 -1.85 -3.83
CA VAL A 766 20.45 -2.68 -2.67
C VAL A 766 21.65 -3.28 -1.93
N GLY A 767 22.87 -2.87 -2.28
CA GLY A 767 24.10 -3.47 -1.78
C GLY A 767 24.12 -4.98 -2.03
N ASP A 768 24.33 -5.72 -0.95
CA ASP A 768 24.36 -7.18 -0.88
C ASP A 768 22.99 -7.88 -1.04
N ILE A 769 21.91 -7.16 -1.40
CA ILE A 769 20.48 -7.57 -1.37
C ILE A 769 19.96 -7.75 0.07
N LYS A 770 20.68 -8.49 0.90
CA LYS A 770 20.36 -8.69 2.32
C LYS A 770 21.16 -7.68 3.16
N PRO A 771 20.58 -7.05 4.20
CA PRO A 771 19.24 -7.25 4.74
C PRO A 771 18.27 -6.13 4.33
N MET A 772 18.06 -5.93 3.02
CA MET A 772 17.20 -4.87 2.46
C MET A 772 15.80 -5.39 2.05
N GLU A 773 15.34 -6.52 2.59
CA GLU A 773 14.17 -7.24 2.07
C GLU A 773 12.87 -6.42 2.12
N LEU A 774 12.61 -5.74 3.24
CA LEU A 774 11.44 -4.86 3.40
C LEU A 774 11.47 -3.65 2.44
N PRO A 775 12.51 -2.78 2.40
CA PRO A 775 12.51 -1.63 1.51
C PRO A 775 12.54 -2.01 0.01
N ILE A 776 13.17 -3.13 -0.38
CA ILE A 776 13.06 -3.67 -1.76
C ILE A 776 11.60 -4.01 -2.08
N SER A 777 10.90 -4.69 -1.16
CA SER A 777 9.50 -5.05 -1.35
C SER A 777 8.61 -3.82 -1.53
N VAL A 778 8.80 -2.78 -0.70
CA VAL A 778 8.07 -1.51 -0.79
C VAL A 778 8.34 -0.82 -2.14
N PHE A 779 9.61 -0.71 -2.54
CA PHE A 779 10.02 -0.04 -3.77
C PHE A 779 9.40 -0.68 -5.02
N LEU A 780 9.44 -2.01 -5.13
CA LEU A 780 8.90 -2.72 -6.30
C LEU A 780 7.36 -2.78 -6.31
N ASP A 781 6.70 -2.97 -5.15
CA ASP A 781 5.24 -2.86 -5.05
C ASP A 781 4.76 -1.43 -5.39
N GLN A 782 5.49 -0.39 -4.99
CA GLN A 782 5.18 1.01 -5.34
C GLN A 782 5.43 1.30 -6.82
N ALA A 783 6.52 0.80 -7.41
CA ALA A 783 6.79 0.94 -8.85
C ALA A 783 5.74 0.22 -9.72
N TRP A 784 5.19 -0.89 -9.22
CA TRP A 784 4.09 -1.59 -9.87
C TRP A 784 2.81 -0.75 -9.89
N ALA A 785 2.41 -0.14 -8.76
CA ALA A 785 1.19 0.64 -8.67
C ALA A 785 1.28 1.85 -7.70
N PRO A 786 1.93 2.96 -8.12
CA PRO A 786 2.24 4.09 -7.25
C PRO A 786 1.01 4.85 -6.77
N ASP A 787 -0.06 4.92 -7.57
CA ASP A 787 -1.33 5.52 -7.15
C ASP A 787 -2.08 4.67 -6.12
N ARG A 788 -1.92 3.33 -6.15
CA ARG A 788 -2.47 2.41 -5.14
C ARG A 788 -1.64 2.40 -3.86
N MET A 789 -0.38 2.83 -3.93
CA MET A 789 0.48 3.04 -2.76
C MET A 789 0.24 4.44 -2.17
N ASP A 790 -0.96 4.67 -1.65
CA ASP A 790 -1.29 5.89 -0.91
C ASP A 790 -0.74 5.87 0.54
N LEU A 791 -1.02 6.93 1.30
CA LEU A 791 -0.56 7.05 2.69
C LEU A 791 -1.22 6.01 3.62
N GLN A 792 -2.42 5.52 3.32
CA GLN A 792 -3.04 4.42 4.08
C GLN A 792 -2.40 3.08 3.73
N ALA A 793 -2.11 2.84 2.46
CA ALA A 793 -1.40 1.65 1.98
C ALA A 793 0.01 1.59 2.59
N LEU A 794 0.75 2.69 2.59
CA LEU A 794 2.06 2.81 3.27
C LEU A 794 1.95 2.47 4.77
N ARG A 795 1.02 3.11 5.50
CA ARG A 795 0.85 2.88 6.95
C ARG A 795 0.54 1.42 7.28
N ARG A 796 -0.18 0.71 6.40
CA ARG A 796 -0.49 -0.73 6.55
C ARG A 796 0.61 -1.65 5.99
N TYR A 797 1.59 -1.12 5.27
CA TYR A 797 2.59 -1.93 4.57
C TYR A 797 3.42 -2.81 5.52
N PRO A 798 4.01 -2.30 6.63
CA PRO A 798 4.83 -3.12 7.53
C PRO A 798 4.06 -4.32 8.10
N ALA A 799 2.83 -4.12 8.54
CA ALA A 799 1.97 -5.19 9.06
C ALA A 799 1.57 -6.18 7.97
N ARG A 800 1.18 -5.69 6.77
CA ARG A 800 0.86 -6.55 5.61
C ARG A 800 2.06 -7.41 5.19
N TRP A 801 3.26 -6.82 5.14
CA TRP A 801 4.50 -7.52 4.81
C TRP A 801 4.88 -8.53 5.89
N ALA A 802 4.73 -8.19 7.17
CA ALA A 802 4.93 -9.11 8.28
C ALA A 802 3.94 -10.29 8.23
N ALA A 803 2.67 -10.05 7.89
CA ALA A 803 1.66 -11.10 7.70
C ALA A 803 2.05 -12.08 6.58
N GLU A 804 2.65 -11.59 5.49
CA GLU A 804 3.15 -12.40 4.39
C GLU A 804 4.36 -13.29 4.79
N GLN A 805 5.14 -12.91 5.82
CA GLN A 805 6.29 -13.72 6.28
C GLN A 805 5.97 -14.63 7.48
N PHE A 806 5.11 -14.17 8.40
CA PHE A 806 4.91 -14.78 9.72
C PHE A 806 3.47 -15.21 10.01
N GLY A 807 2.50 -14.84 9.15
CA GLY A 807 1.08 -15.01 9.38
C GLY A 807 0.45 -13.81 10.14
N PRO A 808 -0.90 -13.74 10.18
CA PRO A 808 -1.60 -12.53 10.63
C PRO A 808 -1.57 -12.31 12.15
N GLU A 809 -1.26 -13.32 12.97
CA GLU A 809 -1.45 -13.30 14.43
C GLU A 809 -0.67 -12.19 15.15
N HIS A 810 0.59 -11.97 14.78
CA HIS A 810 1.46 -10.91 15.33
C HIS A 810 1.78 -9.81 14.31
N ALA A 811 1.08 -9.77 13.17
CA ALA A 811 1.45 -8.93 12.03
C ALA A 811 1.56 -7.44 12.36
N GLU A 812 0.61 -6.89 13.12
CA GLU A 812 0.63 -5.48 13.56
C GLU A 812 1.81 -5.18 14.50
N GLU A 813 2.07 -6.06 15.49
CA GLU A 813 3.19 -5.88 16.43
C GLU A 813 4.55 -5.95 15.73
N ILE A 814 4.70 -6.87 14.76
CA ILE A 814 5.92 -6.99 13.95
C ILE A 814 6.04 -5.79 13.00
N GLY A 815 4.93 -5.31 12.44
CA GLY A 815 4.88 -4.10 11.63
C GLY A 815 5.32 -2.85 12.42
N GLU A 816 4.93 -2.73 13.68
CA GLU A 816 5.42 -1.68 14.58
C GLU A 816 6.93 -1.83 14.82
N ILE A 817 7.43 -3.03 15.14
CA ILE A 817 8.87 -3.27 15.32
C ILE A 817 9.66 -2.81 14.10
N LEU A 818 9.24 -3.21 12.89
CA LEU A 818 9.90 -2.85 11.63
C LEU A 818 9.89 -1.33 11.38
N SER A 819 8.78 -0.67 11.71
CA SER A 819 8.63 0.79 11.57
C SER A 819 9.53 1.56 12.54
N ARG A 820 9.58 1.13 13.82
CA ARG A 820 10.44 1.72 14.85
C ARG A 820 11.92 1.45 14.58
N TYR A 821 12.27 0.24 14.18
CA TYR A 821 13.61 -0.10 13.71
C TYR A 821 14.07 0.83 12.59
N GLY A 822 13.26 0.97 11.53
CA GLY A 822 13.56 1.86 10.39
C GLY A 822 13.70 3.33 10.82
N GLN A 823 12.83 3.80 11.72
CA GLN A 823 12.93 5.14 12.30
C GLN A 823 14.25 5.33 13.07
N TYR A 824 14.60 4.39 13.95
CA TYR A 824 15.77 4.54 14.82
C TYR A 824 17.08 4.39 14.04
N SER A 825 17.15 3.47 13.07
CA SER A 825 18.35 3.26 12.23
C SER A 825 18.59 4.41 11.23
N ALA A 826 17.54 5.11 10.80
CA ALA A 826 17.66 6.28 9.94
C ALA A 826 18.07 7.56 10.69
N ARG A 827 18.02 7.62 12.03
CA ARG A 827 18.48 8.80 12.79
C ARG A 827 19.95 9.12 12.53
N ARG A 828 20.78 8.08 12.41
CA ARG A 828 22.19 8.14 12.03
C ARG A 828 22.62 6.75 11.55
N LYS A 829 23.28 6.67 10.39
CA LYS A 829 23.79 5.40 9.86
C LYS A 829 24.76 4.75 10.88
N PRO A 830 24.76 3.42 11.08
CA PRO A 830 25.61 2.72 12.06
C PRO A 830 27.10 3.06 11.97
N GLU A 831 27.60 3.20 10.76
CA GLU A 831 28.98 3.55 10.42
C GLU A 831 29.32 5.00 10.82
N LEU A 832 28.31 5.89 10.88
CA LEU A 832 28.42 7.27 11.36
C LEU A 832 28.25 7.41 12.88
N LEU A 833 27.82 6.37 13.61
CA LEU A 833 27.71 6.39 15.06
C LEU A 833 29.09 6.44 15.73
N ASP A 834 29.17 7.21 16.81
CA ASP A 834 30.33 7.27 17.70
C ASP A 834 29.90 7.58 19.16
N ALA A 835 30.89 7.62 20.06
CA ALA A 835 30.69 7.96 21.47
C ALA A 835 30.26 9.42 21.72
N ASP A 836 30.26 10.26 20.70
CA ASP A 836 29.87 11.67 20.75
C ASP A 836 28.50 11.92 20.09
N THR A 837 27.86 10.92 19.51
CA THR A 837 26.59 11.08 18.80
C THR A 837 25.46 11.45 19.77
N TYR A 838 25.07 10.55 20.67
CA TYR A 838 24.00 10.77 21.64
C TYR A 838 24.57 11.22 22.98
N ARG A 839 24.15 12.38 23.47
CA ARG A 839 24.83 13.06 24.58
C ARG A 839 24.43 12.48 25.94
N LEU A 840 25.44 12.24 26.78
CA LEU A 840 25.25 11.78 28.18
C LEU A 840 24.75 12.89 29.11
N LEU A 841 25.11 14.16 28.83
CA LEU A 841 25.01 15.26 29.80
C LEU A 841 23.74 16.11 29.69
N HIS A 842 23.01 16.01 28.56
CA HIS A 842 21.91 16.90 28.23
C HIS A 842 20.66 16.09 27.85
N PHE A 843 19.50 16.55 28.33
CA PHE A 843 18.16 16.02 28.00
C PHE A 843 17.97 14.51 28.19
N ASN A 844 18.78 13.87 29.03
CA ASN A 844 18.82 12.42 29.22
C ASN A 844 18.93 11.64 27.89
N GLU A 845 19.55 12.23 26.86
CA GLU A 845 19.40 11.81 25.46
C GLU A 845 19.91 10.38 25.22
N SER A 846 21.13 10.07 25.67
CA SER A 846 21.68 8.73 25.54
C SER A 846 20.83 7.66 26.25
N GLU A 847 20.33 7.94 27.46
CA GLU A 847 19.50 6.97 28.20
C GLU A 847 18.13 6.77 27.52
N ARG A 848 17.51 7.83 26.97
CA ARG A 848 16.26 7.72 26.20
C ARG A 848 16.44 6.82 24.98
N VAL A 849 17.50 7.03 24.21
CA VAL A 849 17.78 6.22 23.01
C VAL A 849 18.09 4.76 23.39
N LEU A 850 18.80 4.52 24.49
CA LEU A 850 19.04 3.15 24.99
C LEU A 850 17.78 2.47 25.54
N ALA A 851 16.83 3.23 26.09
CA ALA A 851 15.53 2.72 26.52
C ALA A 851 14.64 2.37 25.32
N GLU A 852 14.56 3.24 24.31
CA GLU A 852 13.84 2.98 23.05
C GLU A 852 14.32 1.70 22.35
N TRP A 853 15.64 1.46 22.30
CA TRP A 853 16.19 0.19 21.80
C TRP A 853 15.90 -1.00 22.74
N ALA A 854 15.96 -0.81 24.06
CA ALA A 854 15.64 -1.88 25.03
C ALA A 854 14.18 -2.35 24.93
N ASP A 855 13.24 -1.41 24.79
CA ASP A 855 11.81 -1.71 24.63
C ASP A 855 11.57 -2.48 23.32
N LEU A 856 12.23 -2.07 22.24
CA LEU A 856 12.15 -2.75 20.94
C LEU A 856 12.74 -4.17 21.01
N VAL A 857 13.86 -4.37 21.71
CA VAL A 857 14.44 -5.70 21.99
C VAL A 857 13.48 -6.55 22.82
N ALA A 858 12.84 -6.00 23.84
CA ALA A 858 11.88 -6.72 24.68
C ALA A 858 10.62 -7.14 23.91
N GLN A 859 10.06 -6.25 23.08
CA GLN A 859 8.94 -6.56 22.18
C GLN A 859 9.31 -7.68 21.20
N THR A 860 10.48 -7.58 20.59
CA THR A 860 11.04 -8.56 19.66
C THR A 860 11.20 -9.93 20.33
N GLN A 861 11.90 -10.01 21.47
CA GLN A 861 12.16 -11.28 22.16
C GLN A 861 10.88 -11.94 22.69
N ARG A 862 9.86 -11.15 23.07
CA ARG A 862 8.53 -11.66 23.45
C ARG A 862 7.89 -12.43 22.29
N ILE A 863 7.81 -11.84 21.09
CA ILE A 863 7.26 -12.50 19.89
C ILE A 863 8.13 -13.69 19.46
N ALA A 864 9.45 -13.55 19.58
CA ALA A 864 10.41 -14.63 19.30
C ALA A 864 10.22 -15.90 20.15
N SER A 865 9.39 -15.84 21.21
CA SER A 865 9.03 -16.97 22.06
C SER A 865 7.72 -17.67 21.68
N THR A 866 6.86 -17.06 20.86
CA THR A 866 5.58 -17.62 20.40
C THR A 866 5.65 -18.25 19.01
N LEU A 867 6.61 -17.82 18.17
CA LEU A 867 6.78 -18.29 16.79
C LEU A 867 7.17 -19.78 16.69
N ALA A 868 6.72 -20.41 15.59
CA ALA A 868 7.02 -21.81 15.32
C ALA A 868 8.53 -22.04 15.04
N PRO A 869 9.11 -23.21 15.37
CA PRO A 869 10.52 -23.50 15.08
C PRO A 869 10.90 -23.37 13.61
N SER A 870 9.97 -23.59 12.68
CA SER A 870 10.16 -23.38 11.23
C SER A 870 10.30 -21.91 10.83
N GLN A 871 9.83 -20.97 11.65
CA GLN A 871 9.94 -19.52 11.42
C GLN A 871 11.18 -18.91 12.08
N ARG A 872 11.95 -19.67 12.89
CA ARG A 872 13.04 -19.11 13.70
C ARG A 872 14.18 -18.52 12.86
N ALA A 873 14.48 -19.10 11.70
CA ALA A 873 15.50 -18.59 10.79
C ALA A 873 15.07 -17.30 10.08
N SER A 874 13.84 -17.24 9.55
CA SER A 874 13.30 -16.04 8.91
C SER A 874 13.10 -14.91 9.93
N TRP A 875 12.61 -15.22 11.13
CA TRP A 875 12.49 -14.27 12.23
C TRP A 875 13.82 -13.66 12.64
N TYR A 876 14.86 -14.49 12.83
CA TYR A 876 16.15 -13.99 13.29
C TYR A 876 16.75 -13.03 12.28
N GLN A 877 16.71 -13.35 10.98
CA GLN A 877 17.35 -12.50 9.97
C GLN A 877 16.55 -11.25 9.59
N LEU A 878 15.21 -11.34 9.55
CA LEU A 878 14.35 -10.22 9.11
C LEU A 878 14.01 -9.22 10.23
N VAL A 879 14.06 -9.64 11.50
CA VAL A 879 13.61 -8.81 12.63
C VAL A 879 14.59 -8.82 13.81
N GLU A 880 14.97 -9.98 14.33
CA GLU A 880 15.67 -10.04 15.62
C GLU A 880 17.13 -9.57 15.56
N TYR A 881 17.89 -10.04 14.57
CA TYR A 881 19.28 -9.66 14.36
C TYR A 881 19.48 -8.14 14.19
N PRO A 882 18.79 -7.45 13.26
CA PRO A 882 19.01 -6.02 13.06
C PRO A 882 18.66 -5.19 14.32
N VAL A 883 17.63 -5.58 15.08
CA VAL A 883 17.28 -4.94 16.36
C VAL A 883 18.35 -5.18 17.43
N LEU A 884 18.79 -6.43 17.65
CA LEU A 884 19.82 -6.77 18.63
C LEU A 884 21.19 -6.15 18.29
N ALA A 885 21.54 -6.10 17.00
CA ALA A 885 22.81 -5.60 16.53
C ALA A 885 22.93 -4.07 16.69
N LEU A 886 21.86 -3.32 16.39
CA LEU A 886 21.85 -1.87 16.61
C LEU A 886 21.72 -1.49 18.09
N ASP A 887 20.93 -2.20 18.89
CA ASP A 887 20.93 -2.02 20.35
C ASP A 887 22.34 -2.20 20.94
N ASN A 888 23.02 -3.29 20.56
CA ASN A 888 24.39 -3.56 21.02
C ASN A 888 25.39 -2.48 20.58
N LEU A 889 25.27 -1.95 19.35
CA LEU A 889 26.14 -0.88 18.85
C LEU A 889 25.90 0.46 19.59
N HIS A 890 24.65 0.82 19.86
CA HIS A 890 24.33 2.00 20.67
C HIS A 890 24.83 1.85 22.11
N ARG A 891 24.67 0.66 22.72
CA ARG A 891 25.25 0.35 24.04
C ARG A 891 26.77 0.45 24.04
N LEU A 892 27.44 -0.05 22.99
CA LEU A 892 28.91 0.01 22.87
C LEU A 892 29.39 1.47 22.89
N TYR A 893 28.83 2.33 22.05
CA TYR A 893 29.25 3.73 22.01
C TYR A 893 28.87 4.51 23.28
N ALA A 894 27.73 4.20 23.91
CA ALA A 894 27.39 4.75 25.23
C ALA A 894 28.37 4.29 26.33
N ALA A 895 28.81 3.02 26.32
CA ALA A 895 29.82 2.52 27.26
C ALA A 895 31.19 3.18 27.04
N VAL A 896 31.60 3.40 25.78
CA VAL A 896 32.81 4.17 25.43
C VAL A 896 32.68 5.64 25.90
N ALA A 897 31.52 6.26 25.69
CA ALA A 897 31.25 7.63 26.14
C ALA A 897 31.34 7.76 27.67
N ARG A 898 30.68 6.84 28.41
CA ARG A 898 30.73 6.79 29.87
C ARG A 898 32.16 6.54 30.34
N ASN A 899 32.87 5.57 29.78
CA ASN A 899 34.28 5.31 30.10
C ASN A 899 35.15 6.57 29.98
N ARG A 900 35.08 7.28 28.84
CA ARG A 900 35.86 8.50 28.60
C ARG A 900 35.49 9.63 29.57
N LEU A 901 34.21 9.92 29.71
CA LEU A 901 33.72 10.94 30.64
C LEU A 901 34.14 10.64 32.08
N TYR A 902 33.89 9.41 32.54
CA TYR A 902 34.12 8.98 33.91
C TYR A 902 35.62 8.95 34.23
N ALA A 903 36.48 8.62 33.25
CA ALA A 903 37.93 8.73 33.38
C ALA A 903 38.38 10.19 33.59
N THR A 904 37.84 11.16 32.83
CA THR A 904 38.17 12.59 33.05
C THR A 904 37.65 13.13 34.40
N GLN A 905 36.61 12.51 34.96
CA GLN A 905 36.08 12.82 36.29
C GLN A 905 36.85 12.12 37.43
N GLY A 906 37.71 11.14 37.12
CA GLY A 906 38.44 10.31 38.08
C GLY A 906 37.58 9.27 38.79
N ARG A 907 36.45 8.86 38.21
CA ARG A 907 35.52 7.85 38.77
C ARG A 907 36.16 6.47 38.77
N ALA A 908 36.00 5.72 39.86
CA ALA A 908 36.49 4.35 39.95
C ALA A 908 35.85 3.42 38.91
N SER A 909 34.58 3.63 38.60
CA SER A 909 33.80 2.86 37.61
C SER A 909 34.23 3.07 36.16
N ALA A 910 35.11 4.02 35.83
CA ALA A 910 35.64 4.18 34.48
C ALA A 910 36.22 2.87 33.93
N ASN A 911 36.92 2.10 34.78
CA ASN A 911 37.50 0.81 34.41
C ASN A 911 36.41 -0.26 34.13
N ALA A 912 35.31 -0.26 34.88
CA ALA A 912 34.19 -1.17 34.63
C ALA A 912 33.50 -0.88 33.28
N TRP A 913 33.34 0.39 32.92
CA TRP A 913 32.84 0.78 31.59
C TRP A 913 33.81 0.45 30.45
N ALA A 914 35.13 0.35 30.72
CA ALA A 914 36.09 -0.17 29.75
C ALA A 914 35.86 -1.68 29.47
N GLU A 915 35.64 -2.48 30.52
CA GLU A 915 35.30 -3.90 30.34
C GLU A 915 33.96 -4.11 29.65
N GLU A 916 32.94 -3.30 29.99
CA GLU A 916 31.63 -3.37 29.33
C GLU A 916 31.73 -3.04 27.84
N ALA A 917 32.52 -2.03 27.45
CA ALA A 917 32.79 -1.74 26.04
C ALA A 917 33.50 -2.91 25.33
N ARG A 918 34.46 -3.60 25.99
CA ARG A 918 35.06 -4.83 25.43
C ARG A 918 34.04 -5.96 25.28
N ARG A 919 33.15 -6.14 26.25
CA ARG A 919 32.08 -7.17 26.21
C ARG A 919 31.10 -6.92 25.07
N LEU A 920 30.66 -5.68 24.89
CA LEU A 920 29.73 -5.29 23.82
C LEU A 920 30.37 -5.41 22.43
N PHE A 921 31.66 -5.08 22.31
CA PHE A 921 32.42 -5.30 21.08
C PHE A 921 32.64 -6.79 20.76
N ALA A 922 32.78 -7.66 21.77
CA ALA A 922 32.81 -9.11 21.55
C ALA A 922 31.42 -9.66 21.17
N ARG A 923 30.35 -9.17 21.81
CA ARG A 923 28.96 -9.56 21.53
C ARG A 923 28.53 -9.20 20.11
N ASP A 924 29.02 -8.07 19.59
CA ASP A 924 28.82 -7.65 18.20
C ASP A 924 29.29 -8.72 17.19
N GLY A 925 30.48 -9.29 17.39
CA GLY A 925 30.98 -10.40 16.57
C GLY A 925 30.24 -11.72 16.81
N GLU A 926 29.77 -11.97 18.03
CA GLU A 926 28.94 -13.14 18.35
C GLU A 926 27.60 -13.10 17.61
N LEU A 927 26.92 -11.95 17.57
CA LEU A 927 25.65 -11.77 16.85
C LEU A 927 25.82 -12.06 15.35
N ALA A 928 26.88 -11.53 14.72
CA ALA A 928 27.18 -11.81 13.31
C ALA A 928 27.44 -13.31 13.09
N ARG A 929 28.17 -13.97 13.99
CA ARG A 929 28.41 -15.42 13.95
C ARG A 929 27.11 -16.23 14.02
N VAL A 930 26.15 -15.85 14.86
CA VAL A 930 24.83 -16.53 14.93
C VAL A 930 24.08 -16.42 13.60
N TYR A 931 24.07 -15.22 12.99
CA TYR A 931 23.44 -14.99 11.68
C TYR A 931 24.09 -15.84 10.57
N GLU A 932 25.42 -15.93 10.56
CA GLU A 932 26.16 -16.58 9.49
C GLU A 932 26.24 -18.11 9.63
N GLN A 933 26.23 -18.65 10.85
CA GLN A 933 26.61 -20.04 11.14
C GLN A 933 25.53 -20.87 11.83
N ASP A 934 24.66 -20.25 12.65
CA ASP A 934 23.71 -21.00 13.49
C ASP A 934 22.31 -21.07 12.88
N ILE A 935 21.86 -20.02 12.20
CA ILE A 935 20.55 -20.04 11.50
C ILE A 935 20.65 -20.72 10.14
N ALA A 936 19.55 -21.34 9.71
CA ALA A 936 19.41 -21.98 8.40
C ALA A 936 20.60 -22.89 8.00
N GLU A 937 21.17 -23.63 8.95
CA GLU A 937 22.32 -24.53 8.76
C GLU A 937 23.56 -23.83 8.16
N GLY A 938 23.78 -22.55 8.50
CA GLY A 938 24.93 -21.76 8.04
C GLY A 938 24.78 -21.18 6.63
N LYS A 939 23.56 -21.22 6.07
CA LYS A 939 23.24 -20.77 4.70
C LYS A 939 23.76 -19.37 4.37
N TRP A 940 23.79 -18.45 5.33
CA TRP A 940 24.14 -17.04 5.12
C TRP A 940 25.59 -16.68 5.51
N THR A 941 26.50 -17.66 5.46
CA THR A 941 27.93 -17.47 5.75
C THR A 941 28.51 -16.27 4.99
N GLY A 942 29.19 -15.36 5.71
CA GLY A 942 29.82 -14.14 5.17
C GLY A 942 28.90 -12.94 4.99
N MET A 943 27.57 -13.09 5.07
CA MET A 943 26.62 -12.00 4.78
C MET A 943 26.66 -10.85 5.80
N MET A 944 27.29 -11.03 6.97
CA MET A 944 27.45 -10.01 8.02
C MET A 944 28.93 -9.65 8.26
N SER A 945 29.79 -9.91 7.29
CA SER A 945 31.25 -9.68 7.36
C SER A 945 31.69 -8.23 7.13
N GLN A 946 30.78 -7.34 6.71
CA GLN A 946 31.05 -5.92 6.55
C GLN A 946 31.59 -5.29 7.85
N ALA A 947 32.65 -4.49 7.76
CA ALA A 947 33.14 -3.73 8.91
C ALA A 947 32.23 -2.51 9.16
N ARG A 948 31.86 -2.27 10.42
CA ARG A 948 30.95 -1.18 10.86
C ARG A 948 31.45 -0.36 12.06
N ILE A 949 32.49 -0.83 12.78
CA ILE A 949 33.03 -0.15 13.97
C ILE A 949 34.46 0.34 13.69
N GLY A 950 34.72 1.62 13.94
CA GLY A 950 36.06 2.22 13.85
C GLY A 950 36.37 3.02 12.58
N TYR A 951 35.34 3.54 11.90
CA TYR A 951 35.51 4.46 10.77
C TYR A 951 36.17 5.77 11.21
N THR A 952 37.14 6.25 10.44
CA THR A 952 37.87 7.52 10.67
C THR A 952 37.76 8.51 9.51
N HIS A 953 37.31 8.06 8.34
CA HIS A 953 36.92 8.89 7.20
C HIS A 953 35.69 8.26 6.50
N TRP A 954 35.53 8.47 5.19
CA TRP A 954 34.40 7.94 4.42
C TRP A 954 34.42 6.41 4.24
N GLN A 955 35.61 5.82 4.10
CA GLN A 955 35.81 4.40 3.79
C GLN A 955 35.87 3.53 5.06
N GLN A 956 35.53 2.25 4.91
CA GLN A 956 35.59 1.24 5.97
C GLN A 956 37.03 0.91 6.41
N PRO A 957 37.24 0.58 7.70
CA PRO A 957 38.47 -0.08 8.13
C PRO A 957 38.51 -1.54 7.64
N GLU A 958 39.71 -2.12 7.52
CA GLU A 958 39.91 -3.54 7.12
C GLU A 958 39.20 -4.56 8.03
N ARG A 959 38.87 -4.15 9.26
CA ARG A 959 38.16 -4.93 10.28
C ARG A 959 37.51 -3.99 11.29
N ASN A 960 36.55 -4.48 12.05
CA ASN A 960 36.03 -3.76 13.21
C ASN A 960 37.15 -3.43 14.21
N VAL A 961 37.20 -2.19 14.70
CA VAL A 961 38.19 -1.70 15.68
C VAL A 961 37.50 -1.20 16.93
N LEU A 962 37.83 -1.77 18.09
CA LEU A 962 37.33 -1.29 19.39
C LEU A 962 37.75 0.18 19.59
N PRO A 963 36.79 1.11 19.84
CA PRO A 963 37.12 2.52 20.08
C PRO A 963 38.07 2.70 21.28
N ALA A 964 38.93 3.72 21.22
CA ALA A 964 39.89 3.99 22.30
C ALA A 964 39.20 4.21 23.66
N LEU A 965 39.67 3.47 24.67
CA LEU A 965 39.22 3.46 26.06
C LEU A 965 40.27 4.10 26.98
N ALA A 966 39.83 4.61 28.13
CA ALA A 966 40.67 5.13 29.20
C ALA A 966 40.61 4.25 30.45
N THR A 967 41.65 4.30 31.28
CA THR A 967 41.71 3.63 32.59
C THR A 967 42.12 4.63 33.67
N VAL A 968 41.64 4.42 34.90
CA VAL A 968 41.93 5.25 36.08
C VAL A 968 42.64 4.42 37.14
N ASP A 969 43.70 4.97 37.73
CA ASP A 969 44.32 4.41 38.93
C ASP A 969 43.41 4.68 40.15
N VAL A 970 42.68 3.65 40.58
CA VAL A 970 41.71 3.75 41.67
C VAL A 970 42.43 3.74 43.03
N ARG A 971 42.13 4.72 43.89
CA ARG A 971 42.67 4.80 45.25
C ARG A 971 42.01 3.76 46.17
N GLU A 972 42.70 3.37 47.23
CA GLU A 972 42.11 2.45 48.21
C GLU A 972 40.97 3.12 48.99
N SER A 973 41.20 4.31 49.58
CA SER A 973 40.16 5.05 50.30
C SER A 973 39.13 5.66 49.35
N GLY A 974 37.86 5.63 49.78
CA GLY A 974 36.75 6.25 49.04
C GLY A 974 36.80 7.77 49.13
N THR A 975 36.97 8.44 47.99
CA THR A 975 36.97 9.91 47.88
C THR A 975 35.76 10.38 47.10
N LEU A 976 35.00 11.32 47.66
CA LEU A 976 33.79 11.88 47.03
C LEU A 976 34.14 12.65 45.76
N GLY A 977 33.37 12.41 44.70
CA GLY A 977 33.20 13.34 43.60
C GLY A 977 31.72 13.60 43.33
N VAL A 978 31.43 14.71 42.66
CA VAL A 978 30.06 15.06 42.29
C VAL A 978 30.02 15.52 40.83
N GLN A 979 29.03 15.09 40.07
CA GLN A 979 28.69 15.63 38.75
C GLN A 979 27.32 16.31 38.84
N VAL A 980 27.16 17.43 38.14
CA VAL A 980 25.91 18.19 38.09
C VAL A 980 25.40 18.23 36.66
N GLU A 981 24.09 18.13 36.47
CA GLU A 981 23.43 18.08 35.16
C GLU A 981 24.00 19.11 34.16
N GLY A 982 24.30 18.67 32.94
CA GLY A 982 24.91 19.51 31.90
C GLY A 982 26.41 19.84 32.06
N ASP A 983 27.04 19.55 33.20
CA ASP A 983 28.48 19.79 33.40
C ASP A 983 29.30 18.50 33.21
N PRO A 984 30.31 18.47 32.30
CA PRO A 984 31.21 17.32 32.17
C PRO A 984 32.16 17.14 33.36
N ARG A 985 32.38 18.17 34.19
CA ARG A 985 33.42 18.18 35.23
C ARG A 985 32.99 17.40 36.47
N GLY A 986 33.93 16.64 37.03
CA GLY A 986 33.79 16.00 38.33
C GLY A 986 34.30 16.91 39.45
N TRP A 987 33.41 17.38 40.31
CA TRP A 987 33.67 18.27 41.44
C TRP A 987 34.31 17.53 42.63
N PRO A 988 34.99 18.21 43.58
CA PRO A 988 35.34 19.64 43.56
C PRO A 988 36.34 19.99 42.45
N GLN A 989 36.39 21.27 42.06
CA GLN A 989 37.33 21.82 41.07
C GLN A 989 37.99 23.09 41.62
N PRO A 990 39.32 23.29 41.45
CA PRO A 990 40.01 24.47 41.99
C PRO A 990 39.41 25.80 41.48
N ALA A 991 39.16 26.72 42.42
CA ALA A 991 38.70 28.09 42.17
C ALA A 991 37.41 28.22 41.32
N ARG A 992 36.53 27.20 41.32
CA ARG A 992 35.24 27.20 40.64
C ARG A 992 34.13 26.68 41.56
N ARG A 993 32.87 26.88 41.19
CA ARG A 993 31.68 26.34 41.89
C ARG A 993 30.82 25.54 40.92
N ALA A 994 30.19 24.48 41.43
CA ALA A 994 29.16 23.75 40.70
C ALA A 994 27.89 24.60 40.65
N VAL A 995 27.24 24.65 39.50
CA VAL A 995 25.99 25.38 39.28
C VAL A 995 25.09 24.49 38.43
N LEU A 996 23.86 24.24 38.88
CA LEU A 996 22.87 23.51 38.09
C LEU A 996 22.22 24.43 37.03
N PRO A 997 21.72 23.85 35.92
CA PRO A 997 20.72 24.52 35.09
C PRO A 997 19.50 24.93 35.94
N ALA A 998 18.80 26.00 35.55
CA ALA A 998 17.71 26.55 36.34
C ALA A 998 16.54 25.56 36.47
N LEU A 999 15.86 25.57 37.62
CA LEU A 999 14.61 24.83 37.81
C LEU A 999 13.39 25.73 37.57
N ASP A 1000 12.35 25.16 36.98
CA ASP A 1000 11.09 25.85 36.66
C ASP A 1000 9.87 24.92 36.88
N PRO A 1001 8.65 25.46 37.07
CA PRO A 1001 7.49 24.66 37.44
C PRO A 1001 6.84 23.85 36.29
N TYR A 1002 7.39 23.89 35.06
CA TYR A 1002 6.81 23.27 33.86
C TYR A 1002 7.70 22.17 33.26
N THR A 1003 8.94 22.49 32.88
CA THR A 1003 9.86 21.54 32.21
C THR A 1003 10.95 21.01 33.12
N ALA A 1004 11.44 21.82 34.06
CA ALA A 1004 12.60 21.50 34.90
C ALA A 1004 12.28 21.48 36.41
N ARG A 1005 11.26 20.71 36.81
CA ARG A 1005 10.82 20.62 38.22
C ARG A 1005 11.84 19.97 39.16
N SER A 1006 12.70 19.13 38.61
CA SER A 1006 13.80 18.48 39.30
C SER A 1006 15.06 18.49 38.41
N ARG A 1007 16.23 18.42 39.04
CA ARG A 1007 17.53 18.27 38.36
C ARG A 1007 18.35 17.16 38.99
N ARG A 1008 19.16 16.48 38.19
CA ARG A 1008 20.00 15.37 38.64
C ARG A 1008 21.38 15.84 39.08
N VAL A 1009 21.82 15.31 40.21
CA VAL A 1009 23.21 15.39 40.68
C VAL A 1009 23.69 13.96 40.89
N GLU A 1010 24.86 13.60 40.39
CA GLU A 1010 25.47 12.30 40.69
C GLU A 1010 26.58 12.47 41.73
N ALA A 1011 26.39 11.92 42.92
CA ALA A 1011 27.48 11.74 43.87
C ALA A 1011 28.15 10.39 43.57
N PHE A 1012 29.47 10.39 43.37
CA PHE A 1012 30.22 9.23 42.90
C PHE A 1012 31.52 9.00 43.67
N ASN A 1013 32.04 7.78 43.59
CA ASN A 1013 33.26 7.35 44.23
C ASN A 1013 34.47 7.41 43.28
N ARG A 1014 35.59 7.93 43.78
CA ARG A 1014 36.90 7.94 43.11
C ARG A 1014 37.87 6.88 43.66
N GLY A 1015 37.47 6.17 44.71
CA GLY A 1015 38.23 5.10 45.36
C GLY A 1015 37.55 3.73 45.25
N ALA A 1016 38.18 2.73 45.87
CA ALA A 1016 37.74 1.34 45.86
C ALA A 1016 36.87 0.98 47.08
N GLN A 1017 37.15 1.56 48.25
CA GLN A 1017 36.29 1.44 49.42
C GLN A 1017 35.05 2.32 49.27
N ALA A 1018 33.89 1.82 49.71
CA ALA A 1018 32.66 2.61 49.76
C ALA A 1018 32.81 3.78 50.74
N LEU A 1019 32.24 4.94 50.41
CA LEU A 1019 32.21 6.12 51.26
C LEU A 1019 30.77 6.49 51.62
N HIS A 1020 30.56 7.11 52.78
CA HIS A 1020 29.26 7.65 53.17
C HIS A 1020 29.15 9.11 52.72
N TYR A 1021 27.91 9.53 52.46
CA TYR A 1021 27.59 10.90 52.18
C TYR A 1021 26.39 11.38 53.00
N THR A 1022 26.37 12.69 53.24
CA THR A 1022 25.21 13.42 53.73
C THR A 1022 25.01 14.68 52.89
N THR A 1023 23.80 15.21 52.88
CA THR A 1023 23.45 16.42 52.14
C THR A 1023 22.83 17.46 53.06
N ALA A 1024 22.92 18.73 52.63
CA ALA A 1024 22.26 19.85 53.29
C ALA A 1024 21.73 20.82 52.23
N THR A 1025 20.60 21.49 52.52
CA THR A 1025 20.08 22.58 51.68
C THR A 1025 20.07 23.89 52.45
N SER A 1026 20.28 25.02 51.75
CA SER A 1026 20.30 26.35 52.36
C SER A 1026 18.92 27.03 52.43
N GLN A 1027 17.87 26.38 51.91
CA GLN A 1027 16.53 26.96 51.73
C GLN A 1027 15.43 25.93 52.02
N PRO A 1028 14.34 26.30 52.72
CA PRO A 1028 13.29 25.35 53.10
C PRO A 1028 12.41 24.86 51.94
N TRP A 1029 12.39 25.60 50.83
CA TRP A 1029 11.72 25.22 49.58
C TRP A 1029 12.56 24.31 48.68
N LEU A 1030 13.84 24.09 49.02
CA LEU A 1030 14.79 23.27 48.26
C LEU A 1030 15.00 21.94 48.96
N ARG A 1031 14.79 20.84 48.25
CA ARG A 1031 14.99 19.47 48.73
C ARG A 1031 16.01 18.75 47.89
N ILE A 1032 16.69 17.78 48.50
CA ILE A 1032 17.54 16.82 47.80
C ILE A 1032 17.33 15.43 48.39
N HIS A 1033 17.12 14.45 47.53
CA HIS A 1033 16.84 13.07 47.94
C HIS A 1033 17.66 12.05 47.12
N PRO A 1034 18.27 11.04 47.75
CA PRO A 1034 18.29 10.78 49.20
C PRO A 1034 19.15 11.80 49.98
N GLU A 1035 18.83 12.00 51.26
CA GLU A 1035 19.52 12.98 52.11
C GLU A 1035 20.88 12.48 52.63
N ALA A 1036 21.06 11.16 52.72
CA ALA A 1036 22.28 10.49 53.15
C ALA A 1036 22.32 9.04 52.63
N GLY A 1037 23.50 8.43 52.60
CA GLY A 1037 23.67 7.04 52.24
C GLY A 1037 25.14 6.62 52.09
N ALA A 1038 25.37 5.49 51.44
CA ALA A 1038 26.70 5.03 51.02
C ALA A 1038 26.82 5.07 49.49
N ILE A 1039 28.03 5.32 49.00
CA ILE A 1039 28.40 5.36 47.58
C ILE A 1039 29.46 4.28 47.33
N GLU A 1040 29.06 3.22 46.63
CA GLU A 1040 29.98 2.20 46.13
C GLU A 1040 30.61 2.68 44.81
N ASP A 1041 29.79 2.92 43.77
CA ASP A 1041 30.14 3.61 42.53
C ASP A 1041 29.48 5.00 42.46
N VAL A 1042 28.14 5.03 42.42
CA VAL A 1042 27.38 6.25 42.20
C VAL A 1042 26.01 6.19 42.86
N VAL A 1043 25.54 7.34 43.34
CA VAL A 1043 24.18 7.58 43.79
C VAL A 1043 23.63 8.80 43.04
N ALA A 1044 22.51 8.62 42.35
CA ALA A 1044 21.77 9.73 41.76
C ALA A 1044 20.94 10.42 42.84
N LEU A 1045 21.09 11.74 42.93
CA LEU A 1045 20.37 12.62 43.84
C LEU A 1045 19.42 13.50 43.02
N SER A 1046 18.14 13.51 43.39
CA SER A 1046 17.12 14.41 42.83
C SER A 1046 17.12 15.72 43.60
N VAL A 1047 17.38 16.85 42.93
CA VAL A 1047 17.24 18.20 43.48
C VAL A 1047 15.89 18.75 43.07
N GLU A 1048 15.02 19.07 44.03
CA GLU A 1048 13.62 19.40 43.82
C GLU A 1048 13.22 20.72 44.51
N VAL A 1049 12.25 21.43 43.91
CA VAL A 1049 11.77 22.72 44.39
C VAL A 1049 10.28 22.67 44.71
N ASP A 1050 9.91 23.10 45.91
CA ASP A 1050 8.52 23.33 46.31
C ASP A 1050 8.04 24.70 45.79
N PHE A 1051 7.65 24.73 44.51
CA PHE A 1051 7.20 25.94 43.82
C PHE A 1051 5.97 26.61 44.45
N ALA A 1052 5.17 25.90 45.28
CA ALA A 1052 3.99 26.49 45.93
C ALA A 1052 4.35 27.56 46.97
N HIS A 1053 5.61 27.57 47.44
CA HIS A 1053 6.12 28.50 48.45
C HIS A 1053 6.98 29.63 47.87
N LEU A 1054 7.09 29.72 46.53
CA LEU A 1054 7.89 30.74 45.85
C LEU A 1054 7.00 31.72 45.07
N PRO A 1055 7.12 33.05 45.28
CA PRO A 1055 6.47 34.03 44.41
C PRO A 1055 7.15 34.07 43.03
N PRO A 1056 6.50 34.61 41.98
CA PRO A 1056 7.13 34.83 40.68
C PRO A 1056 8.43 35.64 40.77
N GLY A 1057 9.46 35.22 40.05
CA GLY A 1057 10.78 35.84 40.02
C GLY A 1057 11.96 34.84 39.97
N GLU A 1058 13.18 35.38 40.03
CA GLU A 1058 14.42 34.63 40.21
C GLU A 1058 14.66 34.30 41.69
N HIS A 1059 14.99 33.05 42.00
CA HIS A 1059 15.40 32.60 43.33
C HIS A 1059 16.72 31.81 43.25
N ARG A 1060 17.44 31.75 44.38
CA ARG A 1060 18.70 31.01 44.48
C ARG A 1060 18.78 30.21 45.78
N GLY A 1061 19.10 28.94 45.66
CA GLY A 1061 19.43 28.05 46.75
C GLY A 1061 20.82 27.43 46.58
N GLN A 1062 21.22 26.64 47.57
CA GLN A 1062 22.44 25.85 47.54
C GLN A 1062 22.17 24.47 48.13
N VAL A 1063 22.75 23.46 47.49
CA VAL A 1063 22.92 22.11 48.04
C VAL A 1063 24.39 21.97 48.44
N VAL A 1064 24.66 21.31 49.56
CA VAL A 1064 26.01 20.82 49.90
C VAL A 1064 25.96 19.31 50.01
N VAL A 1065 26.94 18.62 49.41
CA VAL A 1065 27.17 17.18 49.57
C VAL A 1065 28.49 17.00 50.32
N HIS A 1066 28.44 16.32 51.46
CA HIS A 1066 29.60 16.02 52.31
C HIS A 1066 29.96 14.54 52.22
N GLY A 1067 31.24 14.19 52.25
CA GLY A 1067 31.73 12.81 52.31
C GLY A 1067 32.82 12.58 53.37
N ASP A 1068 33.13 11.31 53.63
CA ASP A 1068 33.94 10.85 54.78
C ASP A 1068 35.31 11.55 54.96
N GLU A 1069 36.04 11.85 53.89
CA GLU A 1069 37.38 12.48 53.93
C GLU A 1069 37.35 14.02 54.10
N LEU A 1070 36.36 14.58 54.82
CA LEU A 1070 36.09 16.04 54.91
C LEU A 1070 35.92 16.73 53.53
N THR A 1071 35.61 15.96 52.49
CA THR A 1071 35.38 16.49 51.14
C THR A 1071 33.95 17.01 51.06
N GLU A 1072 33.78 18.29 50.72
CA GLU A 1072 32.47 18.90 50.47
C GLU A 1072 32.39 19.46 49.05
N VAL A 1073 31.20 19.38 48.46
CA VAL A 1073 30.85 20.06 47.20
C VAL A 1073 29.61 20.90 47.41
N THR A 1074 29.75 22.22 47.30
CA THR A 1074 28.63 23.15 47.24
C THR A 1074 28.17 23.33 45.78
N ILE A 1075 26.88 23.20 45.56
CA ILE A 1075 26.18 23.32 44.28
C ILE A 1075 25.21 24.50 44.39
N GLU A 1076 25.35 25.49 43.51
CA GLU A 1076 24.38 26.58 43.40
C GLU A 1076 23.17 26.12 42.57
N VAL A 1077 21.97 26.41 43.07
CA VAL A 1077 20.69 26.00 42.49
C VAL A 1077 19.89 27.24 42.10
N PRO A 1078 19.96 27.70 40.83
CA PRO A 1078 19.09 28.75 40.33
C PRO A 1078 17.68 28.22 40.09
N VAL A 1079 16.67 29.04 40.39
CA VAL A 1079 15.25 28.72 40.19
C VAL A 1079 14.54 29.90 39.56
N GLN A 1080 13.74 29.62 38.53
CA GLN A 1080 12.90 30.59 37.84
C GLN A 1080 11.43 30.26 38.09
N VAL A 1081 10.70 31.19 38.70
CA VAL A 1081 9.23 31.08 38.82
C VAL A 1081 8.61 32.10 37.86
N PRO A 1082 8.12 31.68 36.68
CA PRO A 1082 7.53 32.59 35.72
C PRO A 1082 6.20 33.17 36.23
N SER A 1083 5.90 34.41 35.85
CA SER A 1083 4.60 35.02 36.09
C SER A 1083 3.62 34.53 35.02
N VAL A 1084 2.75 33.59 35.38
CA VAL A 1084 1.81 32.96 34.44
C VAL A 1084 0.38 33.12 34.96
N ASP A 1085 -0.46 33.78 34.17
CA ASP A 1085 -1.89 33.86 34.43
C ASP A 1085 -2.53 32.48 34.27
N GLY A 1086 -3.58 32.20 35.05
CA GLY A 1086 -4.19 30.86 35.17
C GLY A 1086 -4.83 30.28 33.90
N GLU A 1087 -4.79 30.99 32.77
CA GLU A 1087 -5.39 30.62 31.48
C GLU A 1087 -4.37 30.26 30.39
N ALA A 1088 -3.09 30.01 30.71
CA ALA A 1088 -2.08 29.62 29.72
C ALA A 1088 -2.46 28.34 28.96
N ARG A 1089 -2.56 28.44 27.62
CA ARG A 1089 -2.91 27.38 26.65
C ARG A 1089 -1.80 27.20 25.61
N GLY A 1090 -1.74 26.02 25.01
CA GLY A 1090 -0.73 25.66 24.03
C GLY A 1090 0.57 25.18 24.67
N PHE A 1091 1.66 25.19 23.91
CA PHE A 1091 2.98 24.77 24.39
C PHE A 1091 3.59 25.83 25.30
N ILE A 1092 3.99 25.44 26.51
CA ILE A 1092 4.46 26.36 27.54
C ILE A 1092 5.99 26.44 27.54
N GLU A 1093 6.54 27.65 27.63
CA GLU A 1093 7.97 27.88 27.81
C GLU A 1093 8.49 27.25 29.12
N GLY A 1094 9.70 26.70 29.08
CA GLY A 1094 10.40 26.21 30.26
C GLY A 1094 11.84 25.88 29.90
N ASP A 1095 12.76 25.90 30.88
CA ASP A 1095 14.20 25.68 30.67
C ASP A 1095 14.78 26.50 29.50
N GLY A 1096 14.28 27.73 29.32
CA GLY A 1096 14.68 28.66 28.25
C GLY A 1096 14.19 28.33 26.83
N HIS A 1097 13.28 27.37 26.66
CA HIS A 1097 12.82 26.90 25.35
C HIS A 1097 11.35 26.49 25.27
N ILE A 1098 10.88 26.30 24.03
CA ILE A 1098 9.68 25.54 23.67
C ILE A 1098 10.06 24.58 22.55
N VAL A 1099 9.62 23.33 22.59
CA VAL A 1099 9.72 22.41 21.46
C VAL A 1099 8.40 21.73 21.14
N ILE A 1100 8.14 21.56 19.84
CA ILE A 1100 6.89 21.12 19.23
C ILE A 1100 7.22 20.14 18.11
N GLU A 1101 6.65 18.94 18.12
CA GLU A 1101 6.69 18.05 16.95
C GLU A 1101 5.76 18.63 15.87
N ALA A 1102 6.20 18.70 14.61
CA ALA A 1102 5.50 19.49 13.58
C ALA A 1102 4.06 19.01 13.33
N ALA A 1103 3.78 17.73 13.59
CA ALA A 1103 2.45 17.12 13.50
C ALA A 1103 1.44 17.63 14.55
N HIS A 1104 1.89 18.27 15.63
CA HIS A 1104 1.04 18.71 16.75
C HIS A 1104 0.50 20.15 16.59
N PHE A 1105 0.24 20.60 15.37
CA PHE A 1105 -0.40 21.89 15.10
C PHE A 1105 -1.81 22.00 15.74
N ASP A 1106 -2.23 23.22 16.07
CA ASP A 1106 -3.59 23.54 16.49
C ASP A 1106 -4.53 23.70 15.29
N ARG A 1107 -4.00 24.22 14.17
CA ARG A 1107 -4.75 24.42 12.92
C ARG A 1107 -3.85 24.29 11.70
N ALA A 1108 -4.31 23.55 10.71
CA ALA A 1108 -3.77 23.54 9.36
C ALA A 1108 -4.71 24.34 8.44
N THR A 1109 -4.23 25.44 7.86
CA THR A 1109 -4.91 26.17 6.80
C THR A 1109 -4.34 25.72 5.46
N ALA A 1110 -5.20 25.35 4.52
CA ALA A 1110 -4.83 24.96 3.18
C ALA A 1110 -5.41 25.92 2.14
N ALA A 1111 -4.66 26.19 1.07
CA ALA A 1111 -5.18 26.86 -0.11
C ALA A 1111 -5.88 25.84 -1.02
N ALA A 1112 -6.71 26.32 -1.95
CA ALA A 1112 -7.44 25.44 -2.88
C ALA A 1112 -6.48 24.51 -3.65
N GLY A 1113 -6.75 23.20 -3.61
CA GLY A 1113 -5.92 22.18 -4.26
C GLY A 1113 -4.67 21.74 -3.48
N ILE A 1114 -4.48 22.20 -2.24
CA ILE A 1114 -3.43 21.72 -1.33
C ILE A 1114 -4.08 20.99 -0.13
N ALA A 1115 -3.44 19.93 0.35
CA ALA A 1115 -3.74 19.28 1.62
C ALA A 1115 -2.45 19.16 2.46
N TRP A 1116 -2.56 19.30 3.79
CA TRP A 1116 -1.45 19.03 4.70
C TRP A 1116 -1.55 17.58 5.18
N GLU A 1117 -0.52 16.78 4.90
CA GLU A 1117 -0.45 15.38 5.31
C GLU A 1117 0.58 15.15 6.41
N VAL A 1118 0.23 14.27 7.36
CA VAL A 1118 1.12 13.79 8.42
C VAL A 1118 1.55 12.37 8.08
N ILE A 1119 2.84 12.17 7.81
CA ILE A 1119 3.46 10.88 7.53
C ILE A 1119 4.06 10.36 8.85
N PRO A 1120 3.46 9.34 9.50
CA PRO A 1120 3.97 8.81 10.76
C PRO A 1120 5.39 8.24 10.61
N ASN A 1121 6.16 8.22 11.70
CA ASN A 1121 7.53 7.71 11.81
C ASN A 1121 8.59 8.41 10.94
N LEU A 1122 8.22 9.09 9.85
CA LEU A 1122 9.15 9.81 8.97
C LEU A 1122 9.96 10.86 9.74
N GLY A 1123 11.28 10.82 9.59
CA GLY A 1123 12.18 11.69 10.34
C GLY A 1123 12.64 11.09 11.67
N ARG A 1124 13.22 11.91 12.53
CA ARG A 1124 14.07 11.41 13.63
C ARG A 1124 13.33 11.11 14.95
N THR A 1125 12.14 11.68 15.14
CA THR A 1125 11.40 11.70 16.43
C THR A 1125 9.99 11.13 16.30
N HIS A 1126 9.07 11.85 15.65
CA HIS A 1126 7.64 11.53 15.67
C HIS A 1126 7.06 11.27 14.27
N ALA A 1127 6.99 12.31 13.43
CA ALA A 1127 6.37 12.27 12.11
C ALA A 1127 6.86 13.43 11.24
N GLY A 1128 6.75 13.28 9.92
CA GLY A 1128 6.93 14.35 8.94
C GLY A 1128 5.59 14.96 8.52
N VAL A 1129 5.55 16.27 8.28
CA VAL A 1129 4.38 16.99 7.77
C VAL A 1129 4.73 17.65 6.44
N THR A 1130 3.95 17.39 5.40
CA THR A 1130 4.23 17.86 4.03
C THR A 1130 2.94 18.31 3.30
N PRO A 1131 3.00 19.34 2.44
CA PRO A 1131 1.88 19.74 1.60
C PRO A 1131 1.81 18.87 0.33
N LEU A 1132 0.65 18.27 0.06
CA LEU A 1132 0.36 17.54 -1.19
C LEU A 1132 -0.64 18.31 -2.07
N PRO A 1133 -0.61 18.13 -3.41
CA PRO A 1133 0.42 17.42 -4.16
C PRO A 1133 1.72 18.25 -4.26
N PRO A 1134 2.90 17.60 -4.37
CA PRO A 1134 4.19 18.28 -4.29
C PRO A 1134 4.53 19.08 -5.56
N THR A 1135 3.69 19.01 -6.59
CA THR A 1135 3.82 19.76 -7.85
C THR A 1135 3.16 21.14 -7.83
N THR A 1136 2.51 21.53 -6.72
CA THR A 1136 1.81 22.83 -6.64
C THR A 1136 2.78 24.02 -6.70
N ALA A 1137 2.40 25.06 -7.45
CA ALA A 1137 3.21 26.26 -7.62
C ALA A 1137 3.44 27.02 -6.30
N ALA A 1138 4.54 27.79 -6.22
CA ALA A 1138 4.92 28.51 -5.00
C ALA A 1138 3.90 29.59 -4.60
N LEU A 1139 3.69 29.78 -3.30
CA LEU A 1139 2.79 30.78 -2.73
C LEU A 1139 3.54 31.91 -2.02
N GLN A 1140 2.95 33.11 -2.02
CA GLN A 1140 3.39 34.21 -1.16
C GLN A 1140 2.77 34.04 0.23
N PRO A 1141 3.54 34.15 1.33
CA PRO A 1141 3.03 33.98 2.68
C PRO A 1141 2.21 35.20 3.13
N GLY A 1142 0.99 34.96 3.60
CA GLY A 1142 0.09 35.99 4.13
C GLY A 1142 -1.38 35.71 3.84
N GLY A 1143 -2.29 36.39 4.56
CA GLY A 1143 -3.73 36.18 4.42
C GLY A 1143 -4.13 34.71 4.60
N ASP A 1144 -4.86 34.17 3.63
CA ASP A 1144 -5.35 32.79 3.65
C ASP A 1144 -4.39 31.77 3.00
N SER A 1145 -3.13 32.14 2.73
CA SER A 1145 -2.13 31.21 2.19
C SER A 1145 -1.87 30.03 3.14
N ALA A 1146 -1.57 28.86 2.56
CA ALA A 1146 -1.40 27.60 3.29
C ALA A 1146 -0.32 27.68 4.40
N ARG A 1147 -0.69 27.24 5.60
CA ARG A 1147 0.16 27.30 6.81
C ARG A 1147 -0.28 26.30 7.89
N LEU A 1148 0.65 26.00 8.79
CA LEU A 1148 0.41 25.33 10.07
C LEU A 1148 0.51 26.34 11.20
N GLU A 1149 -0.34 26.25 12.20
CA GLU A 1149 -0.40 27.18 13.34
C GLU A 1149 -0.27 26.44 14.67
N TYR A 1150 0.48 27.04 15.61
CA TYR A 1150 0.84 26.46 16.90
C TYR A 1150 0.70 27.51 18.00
N ALA A 1151 -0.15 27.25 18.98
CA ALA A 1151 -0.30 28.08 20.17
C ALA A 1151 0.88 27.86 21.12
N VAL A 1152 1.54 28.95 21.51
CA VAL A 1152 2.70 28.93 22.41
C VAL A 1152 2.52 29.99 23.50
N HIS A 1153 3.07 29.74 24.69
CA HIS A 1153 2.98 30.67 25.82
C HIS A 1153 4.38 31.02 26.33
N LEU A 1154 4.77 32.28 26.17
CA LEU A 1154 6.12 32.77 26.43
C LEU A 1154 6.17 33.58 27.72
N HIS A 1155 7.25 33.44 28.50
CA HIS A 1155 7.34 34.00 29.85
C HIS A 1155 7.91 35.42 29.92
N THR A 1156 8.69 35.82 28.92
CA THR A 1156 9.37 37.13 28.89
C THR A 1156 9.35 37.77 27.51
N ASP A 1157 9.33 39.11 27.48
CA ASP A 1157 9.59 39.88 26.27
C ASP A 1157 11.04 39.66 25.80
N GLY A 1158 11.28 39.58 24.50
CA GLY A 1158 12.65 39.47 24.01
C GLY A 1158 12.79 38.98 22.58
N GLU A 1159 14.02 38.61 22.21
CA GLU A 1159 14.30 37.86 20.99
C GLU A 1159 14.22 36.36 21.30
N VAL A 1160 13.64 35.59 20.37
CA VAL A 1160 13.71 34.13 20.34
C VAL A 1160 14.25 33.66 18.99
N GLU A 1161 15.12 32.65 18.99
CA GLU A 1161 15.51 31.95 17.77
C GLU A 1161 14.54 30.80 17.51
N VAL A 1162 13.86 30.80 16.37
CA VAL A 1162 13.03 29.69 15.91
C VAL A 1162 13.87 28.81 14.99
N ARG A 1163 13.99 27.53 15.36
CA ARG A 1163 14.64 26.47 14.60
C ARG A 1163 13.58 25.54 14.04
N VAL A 1164 13.57 25.34 12.71
CA VAL A 1164 12.64 24.43 12.04
C VAL A 1164 13.44 23.30 11.43
N HIS A 1165 13.13 22.08 11.87
CA HIS A 1165 13.78 20.85 11.50
C HIS A 1165 13.03 20.25 10.30
N LEU A 1166 13.77 20.06 9.21
CA LEU A 1166 13.28 19.62 7.91
C LEU A 1166 14.02 18.35 7.48
N SER A 1167 13.35 17.43 6.79
CA SER A 1167 14.08 16.36 6.07
C SER A 1167 15.03 16.99 5.02
N PRO A 1168 16.18 16.37 4.71
CA PRO A 1168 17.21 16.93 3.83
C PRO A 1168 16.84 16.88 2.33
N THR A 1169 15.61 17.26 1.98
CA THR A 1169 15.11 17.28 0.59
C THR A 1169 15.82 18.34 -0.24
N LEU A 1170 16.32 17.96 -1.41
CA LEU A 1170 16.99 18.87 -2.35
C LEU A 1170 15.99 19.71 -3.16
N ASP A 1171 16.49 20.62 -4.01
CA ASP A 1171 15.68 21.40 -4.95
C ASP A 1171 15.65 20.71 -6.32
N GLN A 1172 14.57 19.96 -6.58
CA GLN A 1172 14.43 19.15 -7.79
C GLN A 1172 14.29 19.98 -9.08
N GLN A 1173 14.12 21.30 -8.99
CA GLN A 1173 13.91 22.20 -10.14
C GLN A 1173 15.05 23.21 -10.32
N GLY A 1174 16.05 23.25 -9.43
CA GLY A 1174 17.23 24.13 -9.58
C GLY A 1174 16.95 25.62 -9.35
N ASN A 1175 15.91 25.98 -8.59
CA ASN A 1175 15.52 27.35 -8.26
C ASN A 1175 16.39 28.02 -7.16
N GLY A 1176 17.48 27.36 -6.74
CA GLY A 1176 18.43 27.85 -5.74
C GLY A 1176 18.02 27.57 -4.29
N GLY A 1177 17.22 26.53 -4.05
CA GLY A 1177 16.82 26.05 -2.72
C GLY A 1177 15.33 26.27 -2.40
N LEU A 1178 14.79 25.40 -1.55
CA LEU A 1178 13.38 25.38 -1.14
C LEU A 1178 13.09 26.39 -0.02
N ARG A 1179 11.96 27.08 -0.07
CA ARG A 1179 11.58 28.13 0.89
C ARG A 1179 10.33 27.78 1.69
N TYR A 1180 10.30 28.27 2.92
CA TYR A 1180 9.11 28.41 3.77
C TYR A 1180 9.17 29.78 4.45
N ALA A 1181 8.17 30.14 5.25
CA ALA A 1181 8.27 31.32 6.12
C ALA A 1181 7.78 31.04 7.55
N VAL A 1182 8.24 31.86 8.49
CA VAL A 1182 7.90 31.79 9.92
C VAL A 1182 7.39 33.16 10.38
N SER A 1183 6.36 33.19 11.22
CA SER A 1183 5.95 34.40 11.96
C SER A 1183 5.44 34.03 13.34
N ILE A 1184 5.62 34.90 14.32
CA ILE A 1184 4.98 34.79 15.64
C ILE A 1184 4.03 35.97 15.85
N GLY A 1185 2.81 35.69 16.31
CA GLY A 1185 1.77 36.70 16.50
C GLY A 1185 1.40 37.37 15.18
N ASP A 1186 1.49 38.71 15.16
CA ASP A 1186 1.21 39.56 14.00
C ASP A 1186 2.47 40.09 13.29
N GLU A 1187 3.66 39.54 13.60
CA GLU A 1187 4.87 39.86 12.83
C GLU A 1187 4.73 39.46 11.35
N PRO A 1188 5.30 40.23 10.40
CA PRO A 1188 5.39 39.82 9.00
C PRO A 1188 6.14 38.48 8.84
N PRO A 1189 5.68 37.56 7.95
CA PRO A 1189 6.37 36.29 7.71
C PRO A 1189 7.80 36.48 7.20
N GLN A 1190 8.77 35.93 7.93
CA GLN A 1190 10.17 35.87 7.54
C GLN A 1190 10.43 34.63 6.67
N ILE A 1191 10.90 34.82 5.45
CA ILE A 1191 11.24 33.71 4.54
C ILE A 1191 12.57 33.09 4.97
N VAL A 1192 12.57 31.77 5.18
CA VAL A 1192 13.76 30.94 5.41
C VAL A 1192 13.93 30.00 4.22
N ARG A 1193 15.19 29.76 3.82
CA ARG A 1193 15.54 28.96 2.64
C ARG A 1193 16.43 27.80 3.04
N LEU A 1194 16.00 26.58 2.72
CA LEU A 1194 16.82 25.37 2.75
C LEU A 1194 17.70 25.37 1.49
N GLN A 1195 19.02 25.37 1.69
CA GLN A 1195 20.02 25.33 0.62
C GLN A 1195 20.98 24.19 0.88
N LEU A 1196 20.85 23.14 0.08
CA LEU A 1196 21.68 21.94 0.07
C LEU A 1196 22.13 21.70 -1.37
N GLU A 1197 23.39 21.33 -1.57
CA GLU A 1197 23.91 21.01 -2.90
C GLU A 1197 24.95 19.88 -2.80
N PRO A 1198 24.66 18.66 -3.31
CA PRO A 1198 25.57 17.51 -3.26
C PRO A 1198 26.79 17.59 -4.20
N SER A 1199 26.94 18.62 -5.04
CA SER A 1199 28.14 18.76 -5.89
C SER A 1199 29.38 19.24 -5.09
N PRO A 1200 30.49 18.47 -5.05
CA PRO A 1200 31.71 18.85 -4.33
C PRO A 1200 32.28 20.21 -4.75
N GLY A 1201 32.82 20.95 -3.79
CA GLY A 1201 33.35 22.30 -4.01
C GLY A 1201 32.29 23.40 -4.05
N HIS A 1202 31.00 23.08 -4.09
CA HIS A 1202 29.94 24.09 -3.97
C HIS A 1202 29.87 24.68 -2.54
N PRO A 1203 29.57 25.99 -2.36
CA PRO A 1203 29.50 26.61 -1.03
C PRO A 1203 28.53 25.97 -0.03
N HIS A 1204 27.53 25.24 -0.52
CA HIS A 1204 26.54 24.52 0.30
C HIS A 1204 26.82 23.00 0.45
N TYR A 1205 27.95 22.49 -0.05
CA TYR A 1205 28.32 21.07 0.05
C TYR A 1205 28.41 20.60 1.50
N LEU A 1206 29.13 21.31 2.36
CA LEU A 1206 29.26 20.98 3.80
C LEU A 1206 27.92 21.07 4.56
N ALA A 1207 26.94 21.82 4.04
CA ALA A 1207 25.60 21.88 4.60
C ALA A 1207 24.77 20.65 4.20
N TRP A 1208 24.92 20.18 2.96
CA TRP A 1208 24.35 18.91 2.47
C TRP A 1208 24.96 17.72 3.21
N GLU A 1209 26.28 17.64 3.26
CA GLU A 1209 27.05 16.56 3.90
C GLU A 1209 26.60 16.35 5.35
N ARG A 1210 26.48 17.45 6.12
CA ARG A 1210 25.94 17.40 7.48
C ARG A 1210 24.47 16.97 7.50
N ALA A 1211 23.65 17.50 6.59
CA ALA A 1211 22.21 17.25 6.61
C ALA A 1211 21.85 15.78 6.29
N VAL A 1212 22.61 15.11 5.41
CA VAL A 1212 22.42 13.68 5.14
C VAL A 1212 22.99 12.81 6.26
N ALA A 1213 24.14 13.17 6.83
CA ALA A 1213 24.73 12.45 7.97
C ALA A 1213 23.87 12.55 9.26
N ASP A 1214 23.26 13.71 9.49
CA ASP A 1214 22.42 13.99 10.66
C ASP A 1214 20.92 13.68 10.43
N ASN A 1215 20.56 13.25 9.20
CA ASN A 1215 19.19 13.08 8.66
C ASN A 1215 18.25 14.27 8.96
N ILE A 1216 18.78 15.50 8.90
CA ILE A 1216 18.02 16.73 9.16
C ILE A 1216 18.71 17.97 8.58
N TYR A 1217 17.92 18.91 8.07
CA TYR A 1217 18.31 20.31 7.91
C TYR A 1217 17.63 21.17 8.97
N ILE A 1218 18.36 22.11 9.60
CA ILE A 1218 17.81 23.03 10.60
C ILE A 1218 17.85 24.46 10.05
N GLY A 1219 16.71 24.96 9.57
CA GLY A 1219 16.56 26.37 9.21
C GLY A 1219 16.33 27.22 10.46
N ARG A 1220 16.80 28.48 10.44
CA ARG A 1220 16.76 29.39 11.60
C ARG A 1220 16.17 30.74 11.22
N SER A 1221 15.44 31.34 12.16
CA SER A 1221 14.86 32.69 12.08
C SER A 1221 14.82 33.34 13.47
N ARG A 1222 14.71 34.67 13.56
CA ARG A 1222 14.74 35.41 14.83
C ARG A 1222 13.55 36.35 14.94
N HIS A 1223 12.79 36.21 16.01
CA HIS A 1223 11.49 36.87 16.20
C HIS A 1223 11.50 37.68 17.49
N ARG A 1224 10.85 38.85 17.51
CA ARG A 1224 10.76 39.70 18.69
C ARG A 1224 9.39 39.58 19.34
N VAL A 1225 9.35 38.76 20.37
CA VAL A 1225 8.13 38.32 21.05
C VAL A 1225 7.83 39.15 22.29
N SER A 1226 6.54 39.23 22.63
CA SER A 1226 6.07 39.69 23.93
C SER A 1226 5.68 38.47 24.79
N ALA A 1227 5.77 38.59 26.11
CA ALA A 1227 5.27 37.61 27.06
C ALA A 1227 3.75 37.36 26.90
N GLY A 1228 3.30 36.19 27.37
CA GLY A 1228 1.92 35.74 27.26
C GLY A 1228 1.67 34.80 26.08
N PRO A 1229 0.38 34.59 25.71
CA PRO A 1229 0.01 33.72 24.60
C PRO A 1229 0.41 34.33 23.24
N GLN A 1230 1.00 33.51 22.39
CA GLN A 1230 1.43 33.83 21.04
C GLN A 1230 1.00 32.73 20.07
N LEU A 1231 0.97 33.06 18.78
CA LEU A 1231 0.64 32.11 17.71
C LEU A 1231 1.81 32.01 16.73
N LEU A 1232 2.55 30.91 16.77
CA LEU A 1232 3.57 30.60 15.78
C LEU A 1232 2.91 30.06 14.51
N LYS A 1233 3.34 30.52 13.34
CA LYS A 1233 2.81 30.12 12.04
C LYS A 1233 3.97 29.67 11.14
N LEU A 1234 3.90 28.44 10.63
CA LEU A 1234 4.76 27.94 9.54
C LEU A 1234 4.02 28.06 8.23
N TRP A 1235 4.51 28.91 7.32
CA TRP A 1235 3.89 29.20 6.04
C TRP A 1235 4.54 28.38 4.93
N ARG A 1236 3.72 27.74 4.10
CA ARG A 1236 4.16 27.05 2.90
C ARG A 1236 4.46 28.08 1.81
N VAL A 1237 5.71 28.11 1.33
CA VAL A 1237 6.12 28.92 0.17
C VAL A 1237 6.33 27.99 -1.02
N ASP A 1238 7.35 27.12 -0.99
CA ASP A 1238 7.58 26.10 -2.01
C ASP A 1238 6.97 24.72 -1.63
N SER A 1239 7.02 23.75 -2.54
CA SER A 1239 6.64 22.35 -2.29
C SER A 1239 7.84 21.47 -1.92
N GLY A 1240 7.60 20.20 -1.55
CA GLY A 1240 8.66 19.21 -1.28
C GLY A 1240 9.32 19.33 0.10
N LEU A 1241 8.95 20.36 0.89
CA LEU A 1241 9.40 20.50 2.27
C LEU A 1241 8.64 19.55 3.20
N VAL A 1242 9.40 18.78 3.98
CA VAL A 1242 8.87 17.89 5.02
C VAL A 1242 9.32 18.44 6.38
N PHE A 1243 8.38 19.01 7.14
CA PHE A 1243 8.59 19.55 8.48
C PHE A 1243 8.54 18.41 9.51
N GLN A 1244 9.57 18.27 10.35
CA GLN A 1244 9.60 17.26 11.41
C GLN A 1244 9.28 17.88 12.78
N ARG A 1245 9.89 19.03 13.11
CA ARG A 1245 9.91 19.59 14.47
C ARG A 1245 10.25 21.09 14.49
N ILE A 1246 9.82 21.79 15.52
CA ILE A 1246 9.99 23.24 15.71
C ILE A 1246 10.52 23.49 17.12
N GLU A 1247 11.60 24.25 17.25
CA GLU A 1247 12.16 24.65 18.55
C GLU A 1247 12.27 26.17 18.65
N LEU A 1248 11.94 26.74 19.80
CA LEU A 1248 12.10 28.16 20.13
C LEU A 1248 13.11 28.23 21.27
N TRP A 1249 14.19 28.98 21.11
CA TRP A 1249 15.28 29.07 22.09
C TRP A 1249 15.59 30.51 22.50
N ARG A 1250 15.81 30.73 23.81
CA ARG A 1250 16.37 31.97 24.37
C ARG A 1250 17.87 31.84 24.61
N GLY A 1251 18.63 31.75 23.53
CA GLY A 1251 20.09 31.57 23.54
C GLY A 1251 20.52 30.42 22.62
N GLU A 1252 21.79 30.01 22.73
CA GLU A 1252 22.26 28.80 22.05
C GLU A 1252 21.93 27.57 22.91
N PRO A 1253 21.22 26.56 22.39
CA PRO A 1253 20.94 25.33 23.12
C PRO A 1253 22.22 24.54 23.45
N PRO A 1254 22.19 23.73 24.53
CA PRO A 1254 23.27 22.79 24.81
C PRO A 1254 23.35 21.70 23.72
N ALA A 1255 24.54 21.14 23.56
CA ALA A 1255 24.79 20.12 22.53
C ALA A 1255 23.90 18.88 22.75
N SER A 1256 23.23 18.46 21.69
CA SER A 1256 22.34 17.29 21.62
C SER A 1256 22.14 16.92 20.15
N TYR A 1257 21.65 15.71 19.89
CA TYR A 1257 21.42 15.19 18.54
C TYR A 1257 19.95 15.21 18.13
N LEU A 1258 19.08 14.72 19.01
CA LEU A 1258 17.62 14.71 18.90
C LEU A 1258 16.97 15.92 19.60
N GLY A 1259 17.68 16.53 20.55
CA GLY A 1259 17.16 17.64 21.36
C GLY A 1259 16.38 17.18 22.60
N PRO A 1260 15.70 18.12 23.30
CA PRO A 1260 14.83 17.79 24.43
C PRO A 1260 13.61 16.98 23.99
N VAL A 1261 12.80 16.52 24.95
CA VAL A 1261 11.45 16.03 24.65
C VAL A 1261 10.54 17.20 24.26
N GLU A 1262 9.37 16.92 23.70
CA GLU A 1262 8.37 17.96 23.40
C GLU A 1262 7.95 18.70 24.69
N SER A 1263 7.73 20.01 24.59
CA SER A 1263 7.34 20.83 25.74
C SER A 1263 5.90 20.52 26.19
N PRO A 1264 5.57 20.70 27.47
CA PRO A 1264 4.20 20.51 27.97
C PRO A 1264 3.19 21.40 27.21
N ARG A 1265 2.13 20.77 26.70
CA ARG A 1265 0.96 21.44 26.12
C ARG A 1265 -0.18 21.52 27.15
N ARG A 1266 -0.82 22.69 27.26
CA ARG A 1266 -1.99 22.95 28.12
C ARG A 1266 -3.26 23.25 27.34
#